data_AF-A0AA39D7A3-F1
#
_entry.id   AF-A0AA39D7A3-F1
#
_cell.length_a   1.000
_cell.length_b   1.000
_cell.length_c   1.000
_cell.angle_alpha   90.00
_cell.angle_beta   90.00
_cell.angle_gamma   90.00
#
_symmetry.space_group_name_H-M   'P 1'
#
loop_
_entity.id
_entity.type
_entity.pdbx_description
1 polymer ?
#
loop_
_entity_poly.entity_id
_entity_poly.type
_entity_poly.pdbx_seq_one_letter_code
_entity_poly.pdbx_strand_id
1 'polypeptide(L)'
;MAIRLGFLLRISLFQVLFLVFITSAERSDTRFLLTSNASAGERHSEEYCAMYDICGKRSDGKVLNCPYGSPSVKPDDLLSSKIQSMCPTISGNVCCTEAQFDTLRTQVQQAIPFLVGCPACLRNFLNLFCELTCSPNQSLFINVTSVSKVNNNLTVDGIDFIITDAFGEGLYNSCKDVKFGTMNTRAIDFIGAGAKTFKEWFAFIGTRAAPSVPGSPYAINFQPSIAESSGMKPMNVSTYSCGDTSLGCSCGDCPSASVCSGYAPPSLHKEGSCSVRIGSLKAKCIEFSLAILYIILVTIFFGWGLFHRTRERNPAPRMKPMLNVMDGSELHSMNRPKDENLSSQMLEDVPQIRNGVQLSIVQGYMSNFYRRYGTWVARHPTIILCSSLAIVLVLCLGLIRFKVETRPEKLWVGPGSKAAEEKQFFDSHLAPFYRIEQLVLATIPDANGISPSIVTENNIKLLFEIQKKVDGLRANFSGSMISLTDICMKPLGQDCATQSVLQYFKMDSRHYDDYGGVQHVEYCFQHYTSADTCMSAFKAPLDPSTALGGFSGNNYSEASAFIVTYPVNNAIDKEGNETGKAVAWEKAFIQIVKDDLLPMVQSKNLTLSFSSESSIEEELKRESTADAITISISYLVMFAYISLTLGDTPRLSSFYISSKILLGLAGVMLVMLSVLGSVGFFSAIGVKSTLIIMEVIPFLVLAVGVDNMCILVHAVKRQPLELPLEGRISNALVEVGPSITLASLAEVLAFAVGTFIPMPACRVFSMFAALAVLLDFLLQVTAFVALIVFDFLRAEDRRIDCFPCIKISSSYADSDKGLGQRKPGLLARYMKEVHAPILSLWGVKLVVISVFVAFALASIALCTRIEPGLEQKIVLPRDSYLQGYFNNVSEYLRIGPPIYFVVKNYNYSSESRQTNQLCSISQCNSDSLLNEIARASLMPESSYIAKPAASWLDDFLVWISPEAFGCCRKFTNGSYCPPNDQPPCCASEDGSCDLNGLCKDCTTCFRHSDLYNDRPSTAQFREKLPWFLTALPSADCSKGGHGAYTSSVELKGFETGIIQASSFRTYHTPLNKQIDYVNSMRAAREFTSRVSDSLKIKIFPYSVFYMFFEQYLDIWRTALINLAIAIGAVFIVCLVITCSLWSSAIILLVLAMIVVDLMGVMAILNIQLNALSVVNLVMAVGIAVEFCVHITHAFSVSSGDRNQRMKEALGTMGASVFSGITLTKLVGVIVLCFSRTEVFVVYYFQMYLALVLLGFLHGLVFLPVS
;
A
#
# COMPACT_ATOMS: atom_id res chain seq x y z
N MET A 1 -24.96 20.76 59.87
CA MET A 1 -25.30 22.09 59.33
C MET A 1 -26.74 22.02 58.81
N ALA A 2 -27.66 22.77 59.45
CA ALA A 2 -29.02 23.16 59.03
C ALA A 2 -30.03 22.05 58.63
N ILE A 3 -31.03 21.65 59.44
CA ILE A 3 -32.24 22.34 59.97
C ILE A 3 -33.45 22.32 59.00
N ARG A 4 -34.58 21.77 59.52
CA ARG A 4 -36.04 22.09 59.37
C ARG A 4 -36.82 20.77 59.28
N LEU A 5 -37.53 20.23 60.28
CA LEU A 5 -38.43 20.70 61.36
C LEU A 5 -39.78 21.29 60.90
N GLY A 6 -40.87 20.61 61.30
CA GLY A 6 -42.23 21.13 61.43
C GLY A 6 -43.28 20.00 61.41
N PHE A 7 -43.67 19.40 62.55
CA PHE A 7 -44.86 19.74 63.39
C PHE A 7 -46.21 19.52 62.65
N LEU A 8 -47.28 18.91 63.16
CA LEU A 8 -47.69 18.42 64.48
C LEU A 8 -49.11 17.81 64.36
N LEU A 9 -49.51 16.99 65.36
CA LEU A 9 -50.88 16.78 65.93
C LEU A 9 -51.89 15.93 65.11
N ARG A 10 -52.78 15.09 65.67
CA ARG A 10 -53.02 14.44 66.99
C ARG A 10 -54.41 13.75 66.89
N ILE A 11 -54.58 12.54 67.48
CA ILE A 11 -55.66 12.12 68.43
C ILE A 11 -57.14 12.32 67.99
N SER A 12 -58.12 11.41 68.14
CA SER A 12 -58.26 10.06 68.70
C SER A 12 -59.76 9.67 68.72
N LEU A 13 -60.02 8.45 69.22
CA LEU A 13 -61.14 8.07 70.13
C LEU A 13 -62.46 7.54 69.52
N PHE A 14 -62.72 6.30 69.94
CA PHE A 14 -63.95 5.75 70.56
C PHE A 14 -64.75 4.63 69.89
N GLN A 15 -64.76 3.52 70.64
CA GLN A 15 -65.60 2.34 70.59
C GLN A 15 -67.08 2.65 70.88
N VAL A 16 -67.96 1.72 70.49
CA VAL A 16 -68.92 0.94 71.32
C VAL A 16 -70.09 0.53 70.39
N LEU A 17 -70.17 -0.72 69.94
CA LEU A 17 -70.85 -1.90 70.53
C LEU A 17 -72.39 -1.82 70.47
N PHE A 18 -73.04 -2.74 69.76
CA PHE A 18 -74.26 -3.41 70.26
C PHE A 18 -74.59 -4.70 69.49
N LEU A 19 -74.87 -5.76 70.27
CA LEU A 19 -75.38 -7.07 69.87
C LEU A 19 -76.84 -7.00 69.38
N VAL A 20 -77.29 -8.02 68.62
CA VAL A 20 -78.26 -9.04 69.07
C VAL A 20 -78.68 -9.95 67.89
N PHE A 21 -78.65 -11.26 68.16
CA PHE A 21 -79.13 -12.40 67.39
C PHE A 21 -80.67 -12.46 67.31
N ILE A 22 -81.25 -13.10 66.28
CA ILE A 22 -82.25 -14.21 66.38
C ILE A 22 -82.75 -14.68 64.99
N THR A 23 -82.51 -15.98 64.77
CA THR A 23 -83.12 -17.06 63.96
C THR A 23 -84.43 -16.89 63.14
N SER A 24 -84.45 -17.42 61.90
CA SER A 24 -85.36 -18.49 61.38
C SER A 24 -84.96 -18.88 59.94
N ALA A 25 -84.55 -20.14 59.66
CA ALA A 25 -85.32 -21.26 59.08
C ALA A 25 -85.91 -20.94 57.68
N GLU A 26 -85.25 -21.33 56.57
CA GLU A 26 -85.27 -22.66 55.89
C GLU A 26 -86.23 -22.66 54.67
N ARG A 27 -85.66 -22.51 53.46
CA ARG A 27 -86.02 -23.38 52.31
C ARG A 27 -85.00 -23.28 51.18
N SER A 28 -84.60 -24.46 50.74
CA SER A 28 -83.63 -24.80 49.70
C SER A 28 -83.97 -24.27 48.31
N ASP A 29 -82.99 -23.67 47.64
CA ASP A 29 -82.82 -23.83 46.19
C ASP A 29 -81.32 -23.84 45.85
N THR A 30 -80.85 -25.01 45.43
CA THR A 30 -79.49 -25.28 44.94
C THR A 30 -79.23 -24.53 43.64
N ARG A 31 -78.62 -23.35 43.73
CA ARG A 31 -77.75 -22.75 42.72
C ARG A 31 -76.61 -22.02 43.42
N PHE A 32 -75.45 -22.67 43.53
CA PHE A 32 -74.24 -22.01 43.99
C PHE A 32 -73.76 -21.05 42.89
N LEU A 33 -74.20 -19.80 43.00
CA LEU A 33 -73.61 -18.64 42.36
C LEU A 33 -72.35 -18.25 43.15
N LEU A 34 -71.29 -18.06 42.38
CA LEU A 34 -70.11 -17.22 42.64
C LEU A 34 -70.30 -16.21 43.78
N THR A 35 -69.69 -16.49 44.92
CA THR A 35 -69.36 -15.46 45.91
C THR A 35 -67.95 -14.95 45.63
N SER A 36 -67.92 -13.67 45.24
CA SER A 36 -66.74 -12.81 45.21
C SER A 36 -66.10 -12.70 46.60
N ASN A 37 -64.81 -13.00 46.67
CA ASN A 37 -63.77 -12.28 47.42
C ASN A 37 -62.64 -13.24 47.80
N ALA A 38 -61.65 -13.33 46.93
CA ALA A 38 -60.29 -13.67 47.32
C ALA A 38 -59.35 -12.87 46.42
N SER A 39 -58.49 -12.09 47.04
CA SER A 39 -57.29 -11.46 46.48
C SER A 39 -56.45 -12.52 45.75
N ALA A 40 -56.65 -12.66 44.44
CA ALA A 40 -55.83 -13.50 43.58
C ALA A 40 -54.55 -12.73 43.23
N GLY A 41 -53.49 -12.84 44.04
CA GLY A 41 -52.23 -12.15 43.76
C GLY A 41 -51.00 -12.49 44.61
N GLU A 42 -51.12 -13.15 45.77
CA GLU A 42 -49.98 -13.26 46.72
C GLU A 42 -49.54 -14.71 47.05
N ARG A 43 -49.84 -15.70 46.21
CA ARG A 43 -49.35 -17.08 46.46
C ARG A 43 -48.07 -17.35 45.68
N HIS A 44 -46.93 -17.17 46.36
CA HIS A 44 -45.60 -17.56 45.87
C HIS A 44 -45.20 -18.89 46.52
N SER A 45 -45.36 -20.00 45.80
CA SER A 45 -45.03 -21.34 46.29
C SER A 45 -44.50 -22.23 45.16
N GLU A 46 -43.78 -23.30 45.52
CA GLU A 46 -43.36 -24.33 44.56
C GLU A 46 -44.57 -24.95 43.84
N GLU A 47 -44.37 -25.37 42.60
CA GLU A 47 -45.40 -25.93 41.69
C GLU A 47 -46.61 -25.03 41.42
N TYR A 48 -46.44 -23.70 41.52
CA TYR A 48 -47.49 -22.72 41.28
C TYR A 48 -47.08 -21.66 40.24
N CYS A 49 -48.01 -21.32 39.35
CA CYS A 49 -47.85 -20.40 38.23
C CYS A 49 -48.30 -18.99 38.60
N ALA A 50 -47.59 -17.98 38.09
CA ALA A 50 -47.99 -16.57 38.22
C ALA A 50 -48.97 -16.14 37.11
N MET A 51 -48.82 -16.72 35.92
CA MET A 51 -49.65 -16.49 34.75
C MET A 51 -49.89 -17.81 34.02
N TYR A 52 -51.08 -17.99 33.45
CA TYR A 52 -51.46 -19.22 32.77
C TYR A 52 -52.47 -18.94 31.66
N ASP A 53 -52.25 -19.49 30.46
CA ASP A 53 -53.07 -19.29 29.24
C ASP A 53 -53.02 -17.88 28.61
N ILE A 54 -53.58 -17.73 27.39
CA ILE A 54 -53.62 -16.49 26.60
C ILE A 54 -55.02 -15.86 26.67
N CYS A 55 -55.12 -14.64 27.20
CA CYS A 55 -56.40 -13.96 27.42
C CYS A 55 -56.74 -12.87 26.41
N GLY A 56 -55.78 -12.42 25.61
CA GLY A 56 -56.01 -11.35 24.64
C GLY A 56 -54.91 -11.21 23.59
N LYS A 57 -55.16 -10.36 22.60
CA LYS A 57 -54.24 -10.05 21.50
C LYS A 57 -54.24 -8.53 21.29
N ARG A 58 -53.06 -7.93 21.16
CA ARG A 58 -52.87 -6.53 20.75
C ARG A 58 -53.27 -6.33 19.29
N SER A 59 -53.45 -5.07 18.88
CA SER A 59 -53.82 -4.68 17.51
C SER A 59 -52.81 -5.12 16.44
N ASP A 60 -51.54 -5.26 16.80
CA ASP A 60 -50.43 -5.76 15.98
C ASP A 60 -50.36 -7.31 15.92
N GLY A 61 -51.28 -7.98 16.60
CA GLY A 61 -51.33 -9.43 16.64
C GLY A 61 -50.46 -10.09 17.72
N LYS A 62 -49.80 -9.34 18.62
CA LYS A 62 -49.07 -9.94 19.74
C LYS A 62 -50.03 -10.44 20.83
N VAL A 63 -49.83 -11.68 21.28
CA VAL A 63 -50.66 -12.29 22.33
C VAL A 63 -50.25 -11.84 23.74
N LEU A 64 -51.21 -11.82 24.65
CA LEU A 64 -51.04 -11.42 26.05
C LEU A 64 -51.54 -12.52 26.99
N ASN A 65 -50.74 -12.83 28.01
CA ASN A 65 -51.04 -13.87 29.00
C ASN A 65 -52.15 -13.43 29.97
N CYS A 66 -52.85 -14.40 30.55
CA CYS A 66 -53.81 -14.15 31.62
C CYS A 66 -53.09 -13.94 32.97
N PRO A 67 -53.56 -13.00 33.82
CA PRO A 67 -52.95 -12.72 35.13
C PRO A 67 -53.42 -13.68 36.23
N TYR A 68 -54.06 -14.80 35.89
CA TYR A 68 -54.60 -15.74 36.86
C TYR A 68 -53.54 -16.80 37.21
N GLY A 69 -53.13 -16.86 38.48
CA GLY A 69 -52.22 -17.90 38.96
C GLY A 69 -52.93 -19.24 39.18
N SER A 70 -52.32 -20.34 38.73
CA SER A 70 -52.83 -21.71 38.85
C SER A 70 -51.75 -22.66 39.37
N PRO A 71 -52.10 -23.83 39.93
CA PRO A 71 -51.13 -24.91 40.10
C PRO A 71 -50.53 -25.32 38.74
N SER A 72 -49.27 -25.76 38.73
CA SER A 72 -48.62 -26.31 37.54
C SER A 72 -49.33 -27.59 37.07
N VAL A 73 -49.38 -27.79 35.75
CA VAL A 73 -50.17 -28.86 35.11
C VAL A 73 -49.24 -29.85 34.42
N LYS A 74 -49.53 -31.14 34.51
CA LYS A 74 -48.80 -32.16 33.76
C LYS A 74 -49.17 -32.06 32.27
N PRO A 75 -48.22 -31.80 31.36
CA PRO A 75 -48.51 -31.68 29.93
C PRO A 75 -48.76 -33.05 29.29
N ASP A 76 -49.54 -33.08 28.21
CA ASP A 76 -49.71 -34.26 27.35
C ASP A 76 -48.40 -34.65 26.67
N ASP A 77 -48.23 -35.91 26.27
CA ASP A 77 -46.97 -36.44 25.70
C ASP A 77 -46.48 -35.63 24.49
N LEU A 78 -47.40 -35.17 23.64
CA LEU A 78 -47.07 -34.32 22.48
C LEU A 78 -46.50 -32.96 22.94
N LEU A 79 -47.16 -32.30 23.89
CA LEU A 79 -46.71 -31.01 24.43
C LEU A 79 -45.41 -31.17 25.21
N SER A 80 -45.26 -32.25 25.97
CA SER A 80 -44.02 -32.59 26.68
C SER A 80 -42.85 -32.75 25.69
N SER A 81 -43.04 -33.44 24.57
CA SER A 81 -42.03 -33.59 23.53
C SER A 81 -41.68 -32.25 22.84
N LYS A 82 -42.68 -31.39 22.59
CA LYS A 82 -42.47 -30.03 22.08
C LYS A 82 -41.63 -29.20 23.04
N ILE A 83 -41.96 -29.20 24.33
CA ILE A 83 -41.24 -28.45 25.36
C ILE A 83 -39.81 -28.95 25.48
N GLN A 84 -39.58 -30.27 25.54
CA GLN A 84 -38.23 -30.85 25.63
C GLN A 84 -37.34 -30.52 24.43
N SER A 85 -37.91 -30.27 23.25
CA SER A 85 -37.14 -29.89 22.06
C SER A 85 -36.44 -28.53 22.18
N MET A 86 -37.04 -27.56 22.90
CA MET A 86 -36.49 -26.21 23.09
C MET A 86 -35.94 -26.00 24.51
N CYS A 87 -36.66 -26.49 25.51
CA CYS A 87 -36.46 -26.29 26.94
C CYS A 87 -36.19 -27.64 27.67
N PRO A 88 -35.07 -28.33 27.39
CA PRO A 88 -34.79 -29.65 27.95
C PRO A 88 -34.56 -29.66 29.46
N THR A 89 -34.31 -28.49 30.07
CA THR A 89 -34.18 -28.34 31.53
C THR A 89 -35.52 -28.46 32.27
N ILE A 90 -36.63 -28.27 31.56
CA ILE A 90 -37.98 -28.34 32.13
C ILE A 90 -38.53 -29.75 31.90
N SER A 91 -38.70 -30.51 32.99
CA SER A 91 -39.29 -31.85 32.99
C SER A 91 -40.38 -31.96 34.04
N GLY A 92 -41.52 -32.57 33.70
CA GLY A 92 -42.62 -32.77 34.63
C GLY A 92 -43.76 -31.77 34.42
N ASN A 93 -44.30 -31.23 35.52
CA ASN A 93 -45.39 -30.24 35.47
C ASN A 93 -44.88 -28.92 34.87
N VAL A 94 -45.77 -28.18 34.19
CA VAL A 94 -45.45 -26.93 33.49
C VAL A 94 -46.53 -25.87 33.70
N CYS A 95 -46.14 -24.61 33.53
CA CYS A 95 -47.02 -23.44 33.66
C CYS A 95 -47.44 -22.83 32.31
N CYS A 96 -47.39 -23.60 31.23
CA CYS A 96 -47.72 -23.10 29.88
C CYS A 96 -48.65 -24.04 29.11
N THR A 97 -49.49 -23.46 28.25
CA THR A 97 -50.33 -24.17 27.28
C THR A 97 -49.59 -24.36 25.95
N GLU A 98 -50.10 -25.23 25.07
CA GLU A 98 -49.52 -25.45 23.73
C GLU A 98 -49.47 -24.14 22.91
N ALA A 99 -50.52 -23.31 22.98
CA ALA A 99 -50.55 -22.02 22.29
C ALA A 99 -49.52 -21.02 22.83
N GLN A 100 -49.29 -21.02 24.16
CA GLN A 100 -48.23 -20.21 24.77
C GLN A 100 -46.83 -20.67 24.32
N PHE A 101 -46.62 -22.00 24.26
CA PHE A 101 -45.35 -22.55 23.81
C PHE A 101 -45.09 -22.28 22.32
N ASP A 102 -46.07 -22.47 21.44
CA ASP A 102 -45.92 -22.18 20.01
C ASP A 102 -45.70 -20.67 19.75
N THR A 103 -46.28 -19.80 20.59
CA THR A 103 -45.99 -18.36 20.59
C THR A 103 -44.54 -18.08 21.00
N LEU A 104 -44.10 -18.65 22.13
CA LEU A 104 -42.72 -18.51 22.61
C LEU A 104 -41.74 -18.92 21.50
N ARG A 105 -41.97 -20.07 20.89
CA ARG A 105 -41.16 -20.59 19.78
C ARG A 105 -41.04 -19.57 18.65
N THR A 106 -42.16 -18.98 18.23
CA THR A 106 -42.19 -17.99 17.15
C THR A 106 -41.44 -16.71 17.52
N GLN A 107 -41.53 -16.26 18.78
CA GLN A 107 -40.86 -15.04 19.24
C GLN A 107 -39.33 -15.19 19.37
N VAL A 108 -38.86 -16.32 19.90
CA VAL A 108 -37.41 -16.54 20.03
C VAL A 108 -36.73 -16.79 18.68
N GLN A 109 -37.48 -17.23 17.66
CA GLN A 109 -36.95 -17.51 16.32
C GLN A 109 -36.24 -16.32 15.68
N GLN A 110 -36.62 -15.09 16.00
CA GLN A 110 -35.96 -13.90 15.45
C GLN A 110 -34.53 -13.72 16.00
N ALA A 111 -34.29 -14.17 17.24
CA ALA A 111 -32.98 -14.10 17.88
C ALA A 111 -32.09 -15.33 17.60
N ILE A 112 -32.71 -16.50 17.34
CA ILE A 112 -31.99 -17.77 17.14
C ILE A 112 -30.92 -17.67 16.04
N PRO A 113 -31.18 -17.20 14.81
CA PRO A 113 -30.18 -17.13 13.74
C PRO A 113 -28.93 -16.28 14.09
N PHE A 114 -29.03 -15.38 15.06
CA PHE A 114 -27.88 -14.61 15.56
C PHE A 114 -27.02 -15.40 16.55
N LEU A 115 -27.63 -16.30 17.34
CA LEU A 115 -26.98 -16.97 18.47
C LEU A 115 -26.57 -18.43 18.20
N VAL A 116 -27.13 -19.06 17.17
CA VAL A 116 -26.88 -20.48 16.82
C VAL A 116 -25.40 -20.82 16.64
N GLY A 117 -24.56 -19.85 16.21
CA GLY A 117 -23.11 -20.07 16.10
C GLY A 117 -22.43 -20.48 17.42
N CYS A 118 -22.99 -20.08 18.56
CA CYS A 118 -22.50 -20.39 19.90
C CYS A 118 -23.58 -21.10 20.74
N PRO A 119 -23.54 -22.45 20.81
CA PRO A 119 -24.56 -23.23 21.51
C PRO A 119 -24.72 -22.89 23.01
N ALA A 120 -23.65 -22.57 23.73
CA ALA A 120 -23.73 -22.14 25.13
C ALA A 120 -24.56 -20.85 25.29
N CYS A 121 -24.29 -19.84 24.46
CA CYS A 121 -25.06 -18.60 24.44
C CYS A 121 -26.53 -18.85 24.12
N LEU A 122 -26.80 -19.59 23.02
CA LEU A 122 -28.16 -19.93 22.62
C LEU A 122 -28.92 -20.65 23.75
N ARG A 123 -28.27 -21.61 24.40
CA ARG A 123 -28.89 -22.37 25.51
C ARG A 123 -29.21 -21.48 26.69
N ASN A 124 -28.28 -20.63 27.12
CA ASN A 124 -28.52 -19.69 28.22
C ASN A 124 -29.67 -18.72 27.89
N PHE A 125 -29.72 -18.24 26.65
CA PHE A 125 -30.77 -17.32 26.18
C PHE A 125 -32.14 -18.00 26.15
N LEU A 126 -32.24 -19.24 25.65
CA LEU A 126 -33.49 -20.00 25.68
C LEU A 126 -33.94 -20.31 27.11
N ASN A 127 -33.02 -20.70 27.99
CA ASN A 127 -33.34 -20.98 29.39
C ASN A 127 -34.03 -19.80 30.09
N LEU A 128 -33.62 -18.55 29.80
CA LEU A 128 -34.28 -17.35 30.34
C LEU A 128 -35.78 -17.30 30.01
N PHE A 129 -36.16 -17.52 28.74
CA PHE A 129 -37.56 -17.44 28.30
C PHE A 129 -38.36 -18.72 28.57
N CYS A 130 -37.68 -19.87 28.58
CA CYS A 130 -38.26 -21.15 29.01
C CYS A 130 -38.72 -21.06 30.47
N GLU A 131 -37.87 -20.57 31.37
CA GLU A 131 -38.22 -20.39 32.78
C GLU A 131 -39.28 -19.31 32.97
N LEU A 132 -39.21 -18.22 32.20
CA LEU A 132 -40.24 -17.18 32.22
C LEU A 132 -41.63 -17.73 31.89
N THR A 133 -41.73 -18.61 30.90
CA THR A 133 -43.02 -19.01 30.31
C THR A 133 -43.56 -20.31 30.89
N CYS A 134 -42.73 -21.34 31.03
CA CYS A 134 -43.18 -22.72 31.25
C CYS A 134 -42.74 -23.32 32.59
N SER A 135 -41.92 -22.63 33.39
CA SER A 135 -41.39 -23.18 34.64
C SER A 135 -42.49 -23.65 35.59
N PRO A 136 -42.42 -24.84 36.21
CA PRO A 136 -43.38 -25.25 37.22
C PRO A 136 -43.38 -24.34 38.46
N ASN A 137 -42.28 -23.64 38.71
CA ASN A 137 -42.06 -22.79 39.89
C ASN A 137 -42.15 -21.30 39.57
N GLN A 138 -42.83 -20.94 38.48
CA GLN A 138 -42.90 -19.58 37.95
C GLN A 138 -43.28 -18.51 38.99
N SER A 139 -44.17 -18.82 39.95
CA SER A 139 -44.61 -17.86 40.98
C SER A 139 -43.52 -17.48 41.99
N LEU A 140 -42.41 -18.21 42.08
CA LEU A 140 -41.33 -17.89 43.02
C LEU A 140 -40.48 -16.69 42.56
N PHE A 141 -40.37 -16.46 41.25
CA PHE A 141 -39.48 -15.44 40.67
C PHE A 141 -40.19 -14.48 39.69
N ILE A 142 -41.48 -14.67 39.42
CA ILE A 142 -42.29 -13.74 38.62
C ILE A 142 -43.38 -13.12 39.48
N ASN A 143 -43.45 -11.79 39.48
CA ASN A 143 -44.54 -11.02 40.05
C ASN A 143 -45.30 -10.25 38.97
N VAL A 144 -46.63 -10.32 38.94
CA VAL A 144 -47.45 -9.53 38.00
C VAL A 144 -47.71 -8.16 38.61
N THR A 145 -47.10 -7.11 38.04
CA THR A 145 -47.15 -5.75 38.61
C THR A 145 -48.30 -4.92 38.06
N SER A 146 -48.66 -5.10 36.79
CA SER A 146 -49.78 -4.40 36.17
C SER A 146 -50.60 -5.31 35.25
N VAL A 147 -51.91 -5.06 35.23
CA VAL A 147 -52.88 -5.73 34.37
C VAL A 147 -53.67 -4.70 33.57
N SER A 148 -53.94 -5.01 32.31
CA SER A 148 -54.74 -4.20 31.40
C SER A 148 -55.99 -4.97 30.95
N LYS A 149 -57.03 -4.26 30.47
CA LYS A 149 -58.25 -4.88 29.96
C LYS A 149 -58.26 -4.79 28.43
N VAL A 150 -58.17 -5.93 27.75
CA VAL A 150 -58.17 -6.04 26.29
C VAL A 150 -59.32 -6.96 25.87
N ASN A 151 -60.22 -6.49 24.98
CA ASN A 151 -61.39 -7.25 24.50
C ASN A 151 -62.23 -7.87 25.64
N ASN A 152 -62.47 -7.11 26.72
CA ASN A 152 -63.17 -7.53 27.93
C ASN A 152 -62.49 -8.56 28.84
N ASN A 153 -61.32 -9.10 28.49
CA ASN A 153 -60.52 -9.97 29.35
C ASN A 153 -59.41 -9.19 30.06
N LEU A 154 -59.03 -9.62 31.27
CA LEU A 154 -57.85 -9.11 31.97
C LEU A 154 -56.60 -9.77 31.40
N THR A 155 -55.60 -8.98 31.06
CA THR A 155 -54.33 -9.41 30.47
C THR A 155 -53.16 -8.80 31.24
N VAL A 156 -52.04 -9.53 31.28
CA VAL A 156 -50.80 -9.02 31.87
C VAL A 156 -50.27 -7.84 31.05
N ASP A 157 -49.94 -6.73 31.72
CA ASP A 157 -49.38 -5.51 31.12
C ASP A 157 -47.94 -5.22 31.59
N GLY A 158 -47.56 -5.74 32.75
CA GLY A 158 -46.23 -5.60 33.33
C GLY A 158 -45.91 -6.70 34.35
N ILE A 159 -44.65 -7.15 34.37
CA ILE A 159 -44.13 -8.12 35.33
C ILE A 159 -42.78 -7.68 35.90
N ASP A 160 -42.51 -8.09 37.13
CA ASP A 160 -41.15 -8.11 37.69
C ASP A 160 -40.62 -9.54 37.62
N PHE A 161 -39.43 -9.71 37.03
CA PHE A 161 -38.73 -10.99 36.92
C PHE A 161 -37.44 -10.94 37.74
N ILE A 162 -37.40 -11.73 38.80
CA ILE A 162 -36.32 -11.74 39.77
C ILE A 162 -35.25 -12.74 39.35
N ILE A 163 -34.07 -12.24 38.99
CA ILE A 163 -32.97 -13.03 38.43
C ILE A 163 -31.69 -12.74 39.20
N THR A 164 -30.86 -13.75 39.44
CA THR A 164 -29.54 -13.54 40.06
C THR A 164 -28.58 -12.81 39.12
N ASP A 165 -27.76 -11.90 39.66
CA ASP A 165 -26.69 -11.23 38.90
C ASP A 165 -25.72 -12.23 38.26
N ALA A 166 -25.44 -13.36 38.93
CA ALA A 166 -24.60 -14.43 38.42
C ALA A 166 -25.15 -15.07 37.12
N PHE A 167 -26.46 -15.28 37.03
CA PHE A 167 -27.09 -15.77 35.82
C PHE A 167 -27.02 -14.73 34.70
N GLY A 168 -27.36 -13.46 35.01
CA GLY A 168 -27.33 -12.36 34.04
C GLY A 168 -25.93 -12.13 33.46
N GLU A 169 -24.91 -12.13 34.31
CA GLU A 169 -23.51 -11.98 33.90
C GLU A 169 -23.00 -13.20 33.12
N GLY A 170 -23.36 -14.42 33.54
CA GLY A 170 -23.04 -15.64 32.81
C GLY A 170 -23.63 -15.67 31.40
N LEU A 171 -24.91 -15.30 31.25
CA LEU A 171 -25.58 -15.17 29.96
C LEU A 171 -24.90 -14.11 29.08
N TYR A 172 -24.68 -12.90 29.59
CA TYR A 172 -24.03 -11.83 28.82
C TYR A 172 -22.61 -12.21 28.37
N ASN A 173 -21.79 -12.75 29.27
CA ASN A 173 -20.43 -13.15 28.94
C ASN A 173 -20.37 -14.29 27.91
N SER A 174 -21.37 -15.17 27.89
CA SER A 174 -21.46 -16.20 26.85
C SER A 174 -21.84 -15.65 25.46
N CYS A 175 -22.49 -14.49 25.38
CA CYS A 175 -23.11 -13.96 24.15
C CYS A 175 -22.46 -12.69 23.57
N LYS A 176 -21.73 -11.90 24.37
CA LYS A 176 -21.23 -10.56 23.99
C LYS A 176 -20.28 -10.53 22.79
N ASP A 177 -19.60 -11.64 22.52
CA ASP A 177 -18.60 -11.78 21.45
C ASP A 177 -19.11 -12.58 20.25
N VAL A 178 -20.35 -13.10 20.29
CA VAL A 178 -20.91 -13.93 19.22
C VAL A 178 -20.95 -13.12 17.93
N LYS A 179 -20.41 -13.67 16.84
CA LYS A 179 -20.21 -12.92 15.61
C LYS A 179 -21.47 -12.92 14.75
N PHE A 180 -21.64 -11.87 13.98
CA PHE A 180 -22.60 -11.80 12.88
C PHE A 180 -21.85 -11.66 11.55
N GLY A 181 -21.64 -12.82 10.89
CA GLY A 181 -20.78 -12.98 9.71
C GLY A 181 -21.08 -12.01 8.57
N THR A 182 -22.35 -11.86 8.17
CA THR A 182 -22.81 -11.03 7.04
C THR A 182 -22.24 -9.61 7.05
N MET A 183 -22.13 -8.99 8.23
CA MET A 183 -21.65 -7.61 8.39
C MET A 183 -20.30 -7.47 9.08
N ASN A 184 -19.73 -8.58 9.55
CA ASN A 184 -18.52 -8.56 10.36
C ASN A 184 -18.69 -7.70 11.64
N THR A 185 -19.85 -7.82 12.29
CA THR A 185 -20.23 -7.17 13.57
C THR A 185 -20.59 -8.22 14.62
N ARG A 186 -21.07 -7.79 15.80
CA ARG A 186 -21.45 -8.71 16.89
C ARG A 186 -22.97 -8.90 16.91
N ALA A 187 -23.42 -10.09 17.28
CA ALA A 187 -24.84 -10.42 17.42
C ALA A 187 -25.55 -9.52 18.45
N ILE A 188 -24.85 -9.15 19.54
CA ILE A 188 -25.37 -8.29 20.61
C ILE A 188 -25.76 -6.89 20.11
N ASP A 189 -25.17 -6.42 19.00
CA ASP A 189 -25.53 -5.14 18.38
C ASP A 189 -26.98 -5.17 17.85
N PHE A 190 -27.50 -6.34 17.50
CA PHE A 190 -28.88 -6.52 17.02
C PHE A 190 -29.84 -6.90 18.14
N ILE A 191 -29.49 -7.91 18.95
CA ILE A 191 -30.40 -8.46 19.97
C ILE A 191 -30.36 -7.72 21.31
N GLY A 192 -29.40 -6.81 21.48
CA GLY A 192 -29.20 -6.05 22.71
C GLY A 192 -28.96 -4.56 22.49
N ALA A 193 -29.19 -4.06 21.27
CA ALA A 193 -28.94 -2.67 20.90
C ALA A 193 -27.54 -2.15 21.32
N GLY A 194 -26.50 -3.01 21.18
CA GLY A 194 -25.12 -2.64 21.51
C GLY A 194 -24.81 -2.58 23.00
N ALA A 195 -25.61 -3.24 23.85
CA ALA A 195 -25.43 -3.28 25.30
C ALA A 195 -24.01 -3.70 25.73
N LYS A 196 -23.42 -2.91 26.63
CA LYS A 196 -22.09 -3.16 27.22
C LYS A 196 -22.14 -3.91 28.54
N THR A 197 -23.33 -3.99 29.14
CA THR A 197 -23.57 -4.72 30.38
C THR A 197 -24.83 -5.57 30.27
N PHE A 198 -24.94 -6.62 31.08
CA PHE A 198 -26.14 -7.46 31.11
C PHE A 198 -27.39 -6.67 31.53
N LYS A 199 -27.24 -5.64 32.37
CA LYS A 199 -28.35 -4.79 32.84
C LYS A 199 -28.94 -3.96 31.71
N GLU A 200 -28.09 -3.36 30.87
CA GLU A 200 -28.53 -2.66 29.65
C GLU A 200 -29.22 -3.63 28.70
N TRP A 201 -28.67 -4.82 28.51
CA TRP A 201 -29.27 -5.82 27.64
C TRP A 201 -30.65 -6.25 28.15
N PHE A 202 -30.78 -6.50 29.45
CA PHE A 202 -32.03 -6.91 30.09
C PHE A 202 -33.07 -5.77 30.06
N ALA A 203 -32.65 -4.53 30.24
CA ALA A 203 -33.52 -3.37 30.07
C ALA A 203 -34.05 -3.28 28.63
N PHE A 204 -33.21 -3.53 27.62
CA PHE A 204 -33.62 -3.55 26.22
C PHE A 204 -34.67 -4.64 25.93
N ILE A 205 -34.38 -5.90 26.26
CA ILE A 205 -35.32 -7.01 25.99
C ILE A 205 -36.61 -6.92 26.84
N GLY A 206 -36.53 -6.28 28.01
CA GLY A 206 -37.66 -6.09 28.91
C GLY A 206 -38.56 -4.90 28.56
N THR A 207 -38.13 -4.03 27.64
CA THR A 207 -38.92 -2.89 27.20
C THR A 207 -40.13 -3.36 26.39
N ARG A 208 -41.31 -2.81 26.70
CA ARG A 208 -42.54 -3.07 25.93
C ARG A 208 -42.38 -2.53 24.51
N ALA A 209 -42.46 -3.42 23.52
CA ALA A 209 -42.36 -3.04 22.12
C ALA A 209 -43.57 -2.22 21.64
N ALA A 210 -43.29 -1.22 20.80
CA ALA A 210 -44.29 -0.45 20.06
C ALA A 210 -45.09 -1.34 19.08
N PRO A 211 -46.28 -0.92 18.63
CA PRO A 211 -47.04 -1.67 17.63
C PRO A 211 -46.19 -1.98 16.39
N SER A 212 -46.30 -3.18 15.83
CA SER A 212 -45.57 -3.66 14.65
C SER A 212 -44.03 -3.75 14.74
N VAL A 213 -43.44 -3.46 15.91
CA VAL A 213 -41.99 -3.63 16.15
C VAL A 213 -41.74 -4.97 16.86
N PRO A 214 -40.70 -5.74 16.50
CA PRO A 214 -40.25 -6.91 17.26
C PRO A 214 -40.00 -6.63 18.76
N GLY A 215 -40.11 -7.65 19.62
CA GLY A 215 -39.82 -7.52 21.06
C GLY A 215 -41.01 -7.75 21.99
N SER A 216 -40.83 -7.50 23.28
CA SER A 216 -41.77 -7.93 24.33
C SER A 216 -43.18 -7.32 24.19
N PRO A 217 -44.26 -8.11 24.31
CA PRO A 217 -45.63 -7.60 24.19
C PRO A 217 -46.09 -6.75 25.38
N TYR A 218 -45.50 -6.96 26.56
CA TYR A 218 -45.72 -6.27 27.84
C TYR A 218 -44.38 -5.92 28.50
N ALA A 219 -44.37 -5.06 29.53
CA ALA A 219 -43.12 -4.65 30.18
C ALA A 219 -42.58 -5.74 31.12
N ILE A 220 -41.27 -5.99 31.10
CA ILE A 220 -40.58 -6.93 31.98
C ILE A 220 -39.47 -6.18 32.71
N ASN A 221 -39.60 -6.03 34.02
CA ASN A 221 -38.56 -5.42 34.85
C ASN A 221 -37.69 -6.51 35.49
N PHE A 222 -36.41 -6.53 35.15
CA PHE A 222 -35.47 -7.48 35.74
C PHE A 222 -34.89 -6.94 37.06
N GLN A 223 -35.06 -7.67 38.15
CA GLN A 223 -34.60 -7.25 39.48
C GLN A 223 -33.60 -8.25 40.09
N PRO A 224 -32.48 -7.78 40.69
CA PRO A 224 -31.44 -8.66 41.23
C PRO A 224 -31.71 -9.15 42.67
N SER A 225 -32.55 -8.45 43.42
CA SER A 225 -32.82 -8.73 44.83
C SER A 225 -34.24 -8.31 45.21
N ILE A 226 -34.75 -8.89 46.31
CA ILE A 226 -36.10 -8.67 46.82
C ILE A 226 -36.01 -8.23 48.29
N ALA A 227 -37.03 -7.53 48.80
CA ALA A 227 -37.25 -7.38 50.23
C ALA A 227 -37.56 -8.75 50.89
N GLU A 228 -36.90 -9.05 52.02
CA GLU A 228 -36.90 -10.36 52.71
C GLU A 228 -38.30 -10.90 53.11
N SER A 229 -39.36 -10.10 53.02
CA SER A 229 -40.72 -10.41 53.50
C SER A 229 -41.69 -11.04 52.47
N SER A 230 -41.25 -11.34 51.24
CA SER A 230 -42.13 -11.64 50.09
C SER A 230 -42.34 -13.13 49.75
N GLY A 231 -41.59 -14.06 50.36
CA GLY A 231 -41.66 -15.51 50.04
C GLY A 231 -41.14 -15.91 48.65
N MET A 232 -40.72 -14.94 47.84
CA MET A 232 -40.13 -15.12 46.52
C MET A 232 -38.64 -15.47 46.60
N LYS A 233 -38.15 -16.23 45.62
CA LYS A 233 -36.74 -16.63 45.48
C LYS A 233 -36.27 -16.28 44.08
N PRO A 234 -35.05 -15.72 43.90
CA PRO A 234 -34.53 -15.43 42.58
C PRO A 234 -34.33 -16.71 41.78
N MET A 235 -34.49 -16.62 40.45
CA MET A 235 -34.22 -17.73 39.55
C MET A 235 -32.75 -18.15 39.67
N ASN A 236 -32.53 -19.42 40.05
CA ASN A 236 -31.20 -19.99 40.27
C ASN A 236 -30.98 -21.21 39.35
N VAL A 237 -30.80 -20.92 38.06
CA VAL A 237 -30.48 -21.92 37.03
C VAL A 237 -29.00 -21.80 36.66
N SER A 238 -28.35 -22.93 36.40
CA SER A 238 -26.94 -22.96 35.97
C SER A 238 -26.78 -22.36 34.58
N THR A 239 -25.73 -21.57 34.38
CA THR A 239 -25.32 -21.06 33.06
C THR A 239 -24.20 -21.93 32.48
N TYR A 240 -24.17 -22.02 31.15
CA TYR A 240 -23.10 -22.68 30.40
C TYR A 240 -22.04 -21.67 29.99
N SER A 241 -20.75 -22.04 30.13
CA SER A 241 -19.63 -21.21 29.68
C SER A 241 -19.28 -21.51 28.23
N CYS A 242 -18.63 -20.55 27.54
CA CYS A 242 -18.11 -20.80 26.19
C CYS A 242 -17.10 -21.94 26.09
N GLY A 243 -16.43 -22.27 27.20
CA GLY A 243 -15.40 -23.30 27.27
C GLY A 243 -15.91 -24.71 27.58
N ASP A 244 -17.22 -24.87 27.79
CA ASP A 244 -17.83 -26.16 28.12
C ASP A 244 -17.66 -27.16 26.98
N THR A 245 -17.41 -28.43 27.30
CA THR A 245 -17.08 -29.45 26.29
C THR A 245 -18.27 -29.88 25.44
N SER A 246 -19.51 -29.80 25.97
CA SER A 246 -20.73 -30.22 25.27
C SER A 246 -21.40 -29.10 24.46
N LEU A 247 -21.28 -27.84 24.90
CA LEU A 247 -21.90 -26.67 24.27
C LEU A 247 -20.88 -25.58 23.92
N GLY A 248 -19.62 -25.97 23.74
CA GLY A 248 -18.51 -25.05 23.50
C GLY A 248 -18.67 -24.22 22.22
N CYS A 249 -18.18 -22.98 22.28
CA CYS A 249 -18.26 -22.03 21.17
C CYS A 249 -16.94 -21.97 20.39
N SER A 250 -17.01 -21.42 19.17
CA SER A 250 -15.83 -21.22 18.34
C SER A 250 -14.96 -20.07 18.86
N CYS A 251 -13.72 -19.96 18.37
CA CYS A 251 -12.86 -18.86 18.76
C CYS A 251 -13.34 -17.51 18.20
N GLY A 252 -14.01 -17.53 17.05
CA GLY A 252 -14.61 -16.34 16.45
C GLY A 252 -15.85 -15.84 17.19
N ASP A 253 -16.58 -16.72 17.89
CA ASP A 253 -17.80 -16.37 18.62
C ASP A 253 -17.57 -16.11 20.11
N CYS A 254 -16.50 -16.65 20.69
CA CYS A 254 -16.16 -16.39 22.08
C CYS A 254 -14.64 -16.53 22.33
N PRO A 255 -13.92 -15.44 22.62
CA PRO A 255 -12.49 -15.46 22.93
C PRO A 255 -12.13 -16.33 24.14
N SER A 256 -13.08 -16.50 25.07
CA SER A 256 -12.92 -17.35 26.27
C SER A 256 -13.12 -18.85 26.00
N ALA A 257 -13.40 -19.25 24.76
CA ALA A 257 -13.51 -20.65 24.39
C ALA A 257 -12.17 -21.40 24.52
N SER A 258 -12.24 -22.68 24.87
CA SER A 258 -11.06 -23.56 25.00
C SER A 258 -10.28 -23.70 23.68
N VAL A 259 -10.94 -23.48 22.54
CA VAL A 259 -10.36 -23.47 21.19
C VAL A 259 -9.44 -22.25 20.95
N CYS A 260 -9.64 -21.15 21.68
CA CYS A 260 -8.75 -19.98 21.64
C CYS A 260 -7.54 -20.12 22.58
N SER A 261 -7.68 -20.83 23.71
CA SER A 261 -6.67 -20.92 24.75
C SER A 261 -5.59 -21.95 24.43
N GLY A 262 -4.70 -21.61 23.49
CA GLY A 262 -3.59 -22.49 23.11
C GLY A 262 -2.38 -21.82 22.49
N TYR A 263 -2.37 -20.49 22.33
CA TYR A 263 -1.28 -19.80 21.65
C TYR A 263 -0.54 -18.88 22.62
N ALA A 264 0.71 -19.21 22.93
CA ALA A 264 1.68 -18.19 23.29
C ALA A 264 1.76 -17.23 22.10
N PRO A 265 1.68 -15.90 22.28
CA PRO A 265 1.80 -14.96 21.16
C PRO A 265 2.99 -15.39 20.32
N PRO A 266 2.87 -15.49 18.97
CA PRO A 266 4.00 -15.89 18.15
C PRO A 266 5.16 -15.04 18.63
N SER A 267 6.20 -15.69 19.18
CA SER A 267 7.35 -14.97 19.72
C SER A 267 7.72 -14.03 18.62
N LEU A 268 7.60 -12.72 18.89
CA LEU A 268 7.72 -11.69 17.88
C LEU A 268 9.02 -12.01 17.18
N HIS A 269 8.94 -12.65 16.02
CA HIS A 269 10.06 -12.76 15.11
C HIS A 269 10.12 -11.33 14.55
N LYS A 270 10.53 -10.38 15.42
CA LYS A 270 11.81 -9.74 15.19
C LYS A 270 12.68 -10.90 14.79
N GLU A 271 12.73 -11.20 13.49
CA GLU A 271 13.94 -11.69 12.88
C GLU A 271 15.00 -10.94 13.64
N GLY A 272 15.68 -11.65 14.54
CA GLY A 272 16.68 -11.04 15.37
C GLY A 272 17.63 -10.51 14.33
N SER A 273 17.57 -9.21 14.06
CA SER A 273 18.70 -8.49 13.54
C SER A 273 19.75 -8.83 14.57
N CYS A 274 20.52 -9.87 14.27
CA CYS A 274 21.58 -10.40 15.10
C CYS A 274 22.31 -9.13 15.54
N SER A 275 22.35 -8.84 16.83
CA SER A 275 22.87 -7.55 17.30
C SER A 275 24.09 -7.85 18.12
N VAL A 276 25.26 -7.50 17.61
CA VAL A 276 26.52 -7.63 18.34
C VAL A 276 26.61 -6.44 19.28
N ARG A 277 26.77 -6.73 20.58
CA ARG A 277 26.99 -5.70 21.60
C ARG A 277 28.48 -5.62 21.89
N ILE A 278 29.11 -4.50 21.53
CA ILE A 278 30.50 -4.18 21.88
C ILE A 278 30.47 -2.97 22.81
N GLY A 279 30.67 -3.20 24.11
CA GLY A 279 30.58 -2.16 25.13
C GLY A 279 29.18 -1.52 25.21
N SER A 280 29.10 -0.19 25.08
CA SER A 280 27.84 0.58 25.09
C SER A 280 27.12 0.64 23.74
N LEU A 281 27.76 0.22 22.64
CA LEU A 281 27.22 0.29 21.29
C LEU A 281 26.51 -1.02 20.92
N LYS A 282 25.28 -0.90 20.42
CA LYS A 282 24.48 -2.01 19.90
C LYS A 282 24.47 -1.89 18.37
N ALA A 283 25.23 -2.76 17.68
CA ALA A 283 25.31 -2.78 16.22
C ALA A 283 24.56 -4.00 15.65
N LYS A 284 23.90 -3.85 14.50
CA LYS A 284 23.31 -5.00 13.78
C LYS A 284 24.44 -5.87 13.17
N CYS A 285 24.23 -7.17 13.00
CA CYS A 285 25.25 -8.11 12.51
C CYS A 285 25.56 -7.88 11.04
N ILE A 286 24.63 -7.28 10.30
CA ILE A 286 24.90 -6.77 8.95
C ILE A 286 25.89 -5.60 9.03
N GLU A 287 25.73 -4.66 9.98
CA GLU A 287 26.69 -3.55 10.18
C GLU A 287 28.05 -4.08 10.59
N PHE A 288 28.09 -5.04 11.52
CA PHE A 288 29.32 -5.68 11.97
C PHE A 288 29.98 -6.47 10.84
N SER A 289 29.21 -7.23 10.05
CA SER A 289 29.72 -8.01 8.92
C SER A 289 30.20 -7.13 7.77
N LEU A 290 29.51 -6.04 7.45
CA LEU A 290 29.91 -5.10 6.41
C LEU A 290 31.12 -4.27 6.85
N ALA A 291 31.16 -3.82 8.11
CA ALA A 291 32.32 -3.14 8.66
C ALA A 291 33.53 -4.07 8.74
N ILE A 292 33.35 -5.33 9.14
CA ILE A 292 34.41 -6.34 9.09
C ILE A 292 34.84 -6.61 7.66
N LEU A 293 33.91 -6.78 6.72
CA LEU A 293 34.23 -6.99 5.31
C LEU A 293 35.03 -5.82 4.74
N TYR A 294 34.63 -4.59 5.07
CA TYR A 294 35.35 -3.38 4.68
C TYR A 294 36.74 -3.33 5.32
N ILE A 295 36.86 -3.59 6.63
CA ILE A 295 38.14 -3.67 7.32
C ILE A 295 39.02 -4.78 6.73
N ILE A 296 38.45 -5.95 6.38
CA ILE A 296 39.16 -7.06 5.72
C ILE A 296 39.61 -6.63 4.33
N LEU A 297 38.77 -6.01 3.51
CA LEU A 297 39.15 -5.50 2.19
C LEU A 297 40.28 -4.48 2.29
N VAL A 298 40.16 -3.54 3.22
CA VAL A 298 41.15 -2.50 3.49
C VAL A 298 42.46 -3.09 4.03
N THR A 299 42.40 -4.05 4.96
CA THR A 299 43.57 -4.72 5.53
C THR A 299 44.23 -5.71 4.59
N ILE A 300 43.48 -6.39 3.72
CA ILE A 300 44.03 -7.19 2.62
C ILE A 300 44.70 -6.26 1.62
N PHE A 301 44.08 -5.14 1.26
CA PHE A 301 44.67 -4.16 0.35
C PHE A 301 45.98 -3.57 0.90
N PHE A 302 45.98 -3.09 2.15
CA PHE A 302 47.18 -2.56 2.79
C PHE A 302 48.21 -3.64 3.14
N GLY A 303 47.77 -4.83 3.56
CA GLY A 303 48.63 -5.97 3.90
C GLY A 303 49.33 -6.57 2.68
N TRP A 304 48.61 -6.72 1.56
CA TRP A 304 49.18 -7.11 0.28
C TRP A 304 50.10 -6.01 -0.28
N GLY A 305 49.73 -4.74 -0.11
CA GLY A 305 50.59 -3.59 -0.45
C GLY A 305 51.90 -3.57 0.34
N LEU A 306 51.87 -3.89 1.64
CA LEU A 306 53.05 -4.01 2.49
C LEU A 306 53.88 -5.27 2.18
N PHE A 307 53.25 -6.40 1.86
CA PHE A 307 53.91 -7.65 1.44
C PHE A 307 54.65 -7.48 0.10
N HIS A 308 54.07 -6.72 -0.84
CA HIS A 308 54.73 -6.41 -2.10
C HIS A 308 55.89 -5.41 -1.91
N ARG A 309 55.73 -4.45 -0.98
CA ARG A 309 56.80 -3.50 -0.62
C ARG A 309 57.98 -4.17 0.10
N THR A 310 57.75 -5.30 0.78
CA THR A 310 58.82 -6.14 1.36
C THR A 310 59.44 -7.07 0.31
N ARG A 311 58.67 -7.54 -0.68
CA ARG A 311 59.20 -8.34 -1.81
C ARG A 311 60.11 -7.55 -2.75
N GLU A 312 59.84 -6.27 -3.01
CA GLU A 312 60.77 -5.37 -3.73
C GLU A 312 62.02 -5.01 -2.91
N ARG A 313 61.98 -5.17 -1.58
CA ARG A 313 63.10 -4.88 -0.68
C ARG A 313 64.05 -6.07 -0.46
N ASN A 314 63.71 -7.26 -0.97
CA ASN A 314 64.57 -8.45 -0.93
C ASN A 314 65.23 -8.69 -2.30
N PRO A 315 66.40 -8.10 -2.60
CA PRO A 315 67.22 -8.59 -3.70
C PRO A 315 67.78 -9.97 -3.31
N ALA A 316 67.58 -10.97 -4.17
CA ALA A 316 68.21 -12.28 -4.02
C ALA A 316 69.76 -12.14 -4.00
N PRO A 317 70.51 -12.98 -3.26
CA PRO A 317 71.96 -12.87 -3.19
C PRO A 317 72.65 -13.50 -4.41
N ARG A 318 73.53 -12.69 -5.03
CA ARG A 318 74.76 -12.99 -5.82
C ARG A 318 74.85 -14.26 -6.68
N MET A 319 75.29 -14.05 -7.93
CA MET A 319 76.46 -14.77 -8.46
C MET A 319 77.24 -13.86 -9.42
N LYS A 320 78.50 -13.52 -9.06
CA LYS A 320 79.52 -13.00 -9.99
C LYS A 320 80.28 -14.20 -10.56
N PRO A 321 80.92 -14.05 -11.73
CA PRO A 321 82.32 -14.45 -11.85
C PRO A 321 83.23 -13.26 -12.18
N MET A 322 84.45 -13.33 -11.66
CA MET A 322 85.57 -12.40 -11.87
C MET A 322 86.16 -12.50 -13.27
N LEU A 323 86.73 -11.39 -13.78
CA LEU A 323 88.16 -11.35 -14.15
C LEU A 323 88.67 -9.89 -14.20
N ASN A 324 89.95 -9.76 -13.90
CA ASN A 324 90.75 -8.58 -13.56
C ASN A 324 91.06 -7.61 -14.72
N VAL A 325 91.56 -6.42 -14.34
CA VAL A 325 92.85 -5.80 -14.77
C VAL A 325 92.72 -4.29 -15.06
N MET A 326 93.30 -3.51 -14.15
CA MET A 326 94.14 -2.30 -14.30
C MET A 326 93.88 -1.24 -15.38
N ASP A 327 93.72 -0.02 -14.84
CA ASP A 327 94.59 1.16 -15.04
C ASP A 327 94.33 2.12 -16.21
N GLY A 328 94.61 3.40 -15.93
CA GLY A 328 94.92 4.41 -16.95
C GLY A 328 94.05 5.66 -17.03
N SER A 329 94.48 6.70 -16.29
CA SER A 329 94.76 8.08 -16.77
C SER A 329 93.67 8.91 -17.47
N GLU A 330 93.24 10.03 -16.88
CA GLU A 330 93.63 11.44 -17.21
C GLU A 330 92.93 12.02 -18.47
N LEU A 331 92.66 13.31 -18.68
CA LEU A 331 92.56 14.57 -17.92
C LEU A 331 92.34 15.66 -19.03
N HIS A 332 91.57 16.73 -18.74
CA HIS A 332 91.50 18.02 -19.47
C HIS A 332 90.99 18.05 -20.93
N SER A 333 90.69 19.21 -21.54
CA SER A 333 89.84 20.37 -21.23
C SER A 333 89.88 21.28 -22.47
N MET A 334 88.85 22.12 -22.62
CA MET A 334 88.89 23.47 -23.25
C MET A 334 88.86 23.67 -24.78
N ASN A 335 87.88 24.52 -25.15
CA ASN A 335 87.93 25.70 -26.05
C ASN A 335 87.43 25.65 -27.53
N ARG A 336 86.31 26.37 -27.74
CA ARG A 336 85.88 27.33 -28.81
C ARG A 336 86.86 27.58 -29.99
N PRO A 337 86.41 27.93 -31.23
CA PRO A 337 85.52 29.10 -31.50
C PRO A 337 84.56 29.02 -32.73
N LYS A 338 83.89 30.16 -33.00
CA LYS A 338 82.96 30.53 -34.10
C LYS A 338 83.58 30.42 -35.51
N ASP A 339 82.76 30.21 -36.55
CA ASP A 339 82.50 31.21 -37.62
C ASP A 339 81.48 30.74 -38.68
N GLU A 340 81.05 31.71 -39.49
CA GLU A 340 79.80 31.85 -40.26
C GLU A 340 79.72 31.17 -41.66
N ASN A 341 78.47 30.97 -42.10
CA ASN A 341 77.91 31.08 -43.47
C ASN A 341 78.20 30.03 -44.59
N LEU A 342 77.20 29.16 -44.84
CA LEU A 342 76.20 29.25 -45.94
C LEU A 342 75.95 27.93 -46.73
N SER A 343 74.65 27.71 -47.00
CA SER A 343 73.99 26.86 -48.02
C SER A 343 73.79 25.34 -47.80
N SER A 344 72.55 25.03 -47.37
CA SER A 344 71.60 24.06 -47.94
C SER A 344 72.05 22.63 -48.29
N GLN A 345 71.72 21.66 -47.41
CA GLN A 345 71.10 20.34 -47.69
C GLN A 345 71.39 19.38 -46.51
N MET A 346 70.44 19.15 -45.61
CA MET A 346 70.37 17.94 -44.75
C MET A 346 68.88 17.70 -44.49
N LEU A 347 68.28 16.68 -45.10
CA LEU A 347 68.27 15.28 -44.64
C LEU A 347 67.70 15.18 -43.23
N GLU A 348 66.45 14.73 -43.22
CA GLU A 348 65.68 14.16 -42.10
C GLU A 348 66.56 13.30 -41.18
N ASP A 349 66.71 13.72 -39.93
CA ASP A 349 66.95 12.81 -38.81
C ASP A 349 66.42 13.45 -37.52
N VAL A 350 65.19 13.07 -37.14
CA VAL A 350 64.59 13.40 -35.85
C VAL A 350 64.98 12.29 -34.84
N PRO A 351 65.49 12.61 -33.65
CA PRO A 351 66.03 11.61 -32.74
C PRO A 351 64.92 10.75 -32.12
N GLN A 352 65.03 9.43 -32.34
CA GLN A 352 64.33 8.40 -31.57
C GLN A 352 64.79 8.43 -30.11
N ILE A 353 63.95 8.93 -29.20
CA ILE A 353 64.03 8.58 -27.77
C ILE A 353 63.13 7.36 -27.57
N ARG A 354 63.73 6.18 -27.70
CA ARG A 354 63.17 4.88 -27.36
C ARG A 354 63.60 4.54 -25.93
N ASN A 355 62.89 5.06 -24.94
CA ASN A 355 62.88 4.46 -23.59
C ASN A 355 61.51 3.81 -23.38
N GLY A 356 61.52 2.50 -23.17
CA GLY A 356 60.34 1.63 -23.26
C GLY A 356 59.25 2.01 -22.28
N VAL A 357 58.13 2.51 -22.82
CA VAL A 357 56.84 2.56 -22.12
C VAL A 357 56.24 1.16 -22.21
N GLN A 358 56.05 0.51 -21.06
CA GLN A 358 55.31 -0.75 -20.96
C GLN A 358 53.81 -0.44 -21.03
N LEU A 359 53.33 0.03 -22.19
CA LEU A 359 51.89 0.10 -22.47
C LEU A 359 51.35 -1.33 -22.47
N SER A 360 50.17 -1.56 -21.88
CA SER A 360 49.56 -2.89 -21.93
C SER A 360 49.32 -3.31 -23.39
N ILE A 361 49.31 -4.62 -23.66
CA ILE A 361 49.12 -5.14 -25.03
C ILE A 361 47.82 -4.57 -25.64
N VAL A 362 46.73 -4.58 -24.87
CA VAL A 362 45.42 -4.07 -25.29
C VAL A 362 45.44 -2.56 -25.53
N GLN A 363 46.06 -1.79 -24.63
CA GLN A 363 46.17 -0.34 -24.78
C GLN A 363 47.04 0.03 -26.00
N GLY A 364 48.10 -0.75 -26.28
CA GLY A 364 48.91 -0.60 -27.49
C GLY A 364 48.11 -0.83 -28.78
N TYR A 365 47.24 -1.85 -28.81
CA TYR A 365 46.32 -2.06 -29.92
C TYR A 365 45.31 -0.92 -30.09
N MET A 366 44.68 -0.47 -29.00
CA MET A 366 43.73 0.65 -29.03
C MET A 366 44.40 1.96 -29.49
N SER A 367 45.59 2.29 -28.98
CA SER A 367 46.33 3.47 -29.43
C SER A 367 46.69 3.38 -30.91
N ASN A 368 47.06 2.21 -31.43
CA ASN A 368 47.31 2.04 -32.87
C ASN A 368 46.03 2.16 -33.71
N PHE A 369 44.91 1.64 -33.21
CA PHE A 369 43.60 1.80 -33.84
C PHE A 369 43.21 3.28 -33.94
N TYR A 370 43.24 4.00 -32.81
CA TYR A 370 42.89 5.43 -32.77
C TYR A 370 43.83 6.31 -33.59
N ARG A 371 45.11 5.93 -33.71
CA ARG A 371 46.06 6.62 -34.59
C ARG A 371 45.64 6.51 -36.06
N ARG A 372 45.43 5.28 -36.55
CA ARG A 372 45.00 5.05 -37.94
C ARG A 372 43.62 5.65 -38.21
N TYR A 373 42.69 5.43 -37.30
CA TYR A 373 41.33 5.93 -37.39
C TYR A 373 41.29 7.47 -37.38
N GLY A 374 42.04 8.13 -36.51
CA GLY A 374 42.12 9.59 -36.47
C GLY A 374 42.67 10.21 -37.76
N THR A 375 43.70 9.61 -38.37
CA THR A 375 44.19 10.05 -39.69
C THR A 375 43.16 9.83 -40.80
N TRP A 376 42.39 8.74 -40.73
CA TRP A 376 41.34 8.45 -41.70
C TRP A 376 40.16 9.43 -41.58
N VAL A 377 39.73 9.74 -40.35
CA VAL A 377 38.66 10.72 -40.10
C VAL A 377 39.04 12.11 -40.56
N ALA A 378 40.27 12.53 -40.31
CA ALA A 378 40.75 13.84 -40.73
C ALA A 378 40.82 14.00 -42.26
N ARG A 379 41.09 12.92 -43.01
CA ARG A 379 41.16 12.94 -44.49
C ARG A 379 39.79 12.84 -45.17
N HIS A 380 38.83 12.17 -44.55
CA HIS A 380 37.50 11.94 -45.12
C HIS A 380 36.34 12.40 -44.21
N PRO A 381 36.34 13.65 -43.71
CA PRO A 381 35.35 14.08 -42.72
C PRO A 381 33.91 14.15 -43.27
N THR A 382 33.73 14.47 -44.56
CA THR A 382 32.40 14.54 -45.21
C THR A 382 31.72 13.18 -45.29
N ILE A 383 32.45 12.15 -45.74
CA ILE A 383 31.92 10.79 -45.91
C ILE A 383 31.48 10.24 -44.57
N ILE A 384 32.31 10.43 -43.54
CA ILE A 384 32.07 9.90 -42.20
C ILE A 384 30.85 10.58 -41.57
N LEU A 385 30.77 11.91 -41.63
CA LEU A 385 29.63 12.67 -41.11
C LEU A 385 28.31 12.26 -41.78
N CYS A 386 28.29 12.15 -43.11
CA CYS A 386 27.09 11.73 -43.83
C CYS A 386 26.69 10.28 -43.50
N SER A 387 27.67 9.37 -43.42
CA SER A 387 27.41 7.95 -43.14
C SER A 387 26.87 7.73 -41.72
N SER A 388 27.42 8.41 -40.72
CA SER A 388 26.99 8.28 -39.32
C SER A 388 25.61 8.89 -39.09
N LEU A 389 25.32 10.05 -39.68
CA LEU A 389 23.99 10.67 -39.62
C LEU A 389 22.94 9.81 -40.34
N ALA A 390 23.26 9.22 -41.49
CA ALA A 390 22.34 8.36 -42.22
C ALA A 390 21.90 7.13 -41.39
N ILE A 391 22.83 6.48 -40.69
CA ILE A 391 22.52 5.32 -39.84
C ILE A 391 21.50 5.69 -38.76
N VAL A 392 21.72 6.82 -38.06
CA VAL A 392 20.83 7.20 -36.95
C VAL A 392 19.48 7.72 -37.46
N LEU A 393 19.45 8.42 -38.60
CA LEU A 393 18.18 8.81 -39.23
C LEU A 393 17.33 7.60 -39.64
N VAL A 394 17.94 6.49 -40.07
CA VAL A 394 17.23 5.24 -40.33
C VAL A 394 16.62 4.66 -39.05
N LEU A 395 17.34 4.71 -37.92
CA LEU A 395 16.80 4.29 -36.62
C LEU A 395 15.61 5.16 -36.19
N CYS A 396 15.67 6.47 -36.45
CA CYS A 396 14.58 7.40 -36.16
C CYS A 396 13.28 7.11 -36.93
N LEU A 397 13.31 6.40 -38.07
CA LEU A 397 12.08 5.99 -38.78
C LEU A 397 11.17 5.11 -37.92
N GLY A 398 11.71 4.43 -36.91
CA GLY A 398 10.94 3.64 -35.95
C GLY A 398 10.00 4.45 -35.06
N LEU A 399 10.16 5.78 -35.00
CA LEU A 399 9.26 6.69 -34.28
C LEU A 399 7.83 6.70 -34.85
N ILE A 400 7.60 6.21 -36.07
CA ILE A 400 6.25 6.09 -36.65
C ILE A 400 5.33 5.18 -35.80
N ARG A 401 5.90 4.21 -35.06
CA ARG A 401 5.16 3.31 -34.16
C ARG A 401 5.16 3.76 -32.69
N PHE A 402 5.52 5.01 -32.42
CA PHE A 402 5.66 5.52 -31.06
C PHE A 402 4.35 5.44 -30.27
N LYS A 403 4.40 4.81 -29.09
CA LYS A 403 3.28 4.67 -28.15
C LYS A 403 3.80 4.82 -26.72
N VAL A 404 3.05 5.55 -25.89
CA VAL A 404 3.36 5.77 -24.47
C VAL A 404 2.44 4.91 -23.61
N GLU A 405 2.98 4.29 -22.55
CA GLU A 405 2.21 3.58 -21.53
C GLU A 405 2.00 4.49 -20.30
N THR A 406 0.73 4.75 -19.94
CA THR A 406 0.34 5.60 -18.79
C THR A 406 -0.16 4.81 -17.60
N ARG A 407 -0.51 3.54 -17.78
CA ARG A 407 -1.18 2.73 -16.77
C ARG A 407 -0.23 2.32 -15.63
N PRO A 408 -0.52 2.69 -14.37
CA PRO A 408 0.36 2.41 -13.23
C PRO A 408 0.66 0.92 -13.04
N GLU A 409 -0.34 0.06 -13.20
CA GLU A 409 -0.21 -1.39 -13.00
C GLU A 409 0.72 -2.05 -14.03
N LYS A 410 0.91 -1.45 -15.21
CA LYS A 410 1.85 -1.96 -16.22
C LYS A 410 3.25 -1.39 -16.07
N LEU A 411 3.39 -0.24 -15.40
CA LEU A 411 4.67 0.44 -15.19
C LEU A 411 5.40 -0.07 -13.94
N TRP A 412 4.65 -0.29 -12.85
CA TRP A 412 5.19 -0.51 -11.51
C TRP A 412 5.11 -1.98 -11.03
N VAL A 413 4.52 -2.87 -11.82
CA VAL A 413 4.33 -4.28 -11.46
C VAL A 413 5.11 -5.17 -12.40
N GLY A 414 5.99 -6.00 -11.85
CA GLY A 414 6.83 -6.91 -12.63
C GLY A 414 6.02 -7.98 -13.39
N PRO A 415 6.41 -8.34 -14.63
CA PRO A 415 5.81 -9.47 -15.33
C PRO A 415 6.15 -10.76 -14.58
N GLY A 416 5.13 -11.54 -14.19
CA GLY A 416 5.28 -12.71 -13.32
C GLY A 416 5.29 -12.40 -11.82
N SER A 417 4.84 -11.21 -11.41
CA SER A 417 4.55 -10.89 -10.00
C SER A 417 3.46 -11.83 -9.47
N LYS A 418 3.70 -12.41 -8.28
CA LYS A 418 2.73 -13.29 -7.63
C LYS A 418 1.47 -12.51 -7.25
N ALA A 419 1.60 -11.26 -6.79
CA ALA A 419 0.44 -10.41 -6.48
C ALA A 419 -0.39 -10.09 -7.74
N ALA A 420 0.24 -9.94 -8.90
CA ALA A 420 -0.46 -9.74 -10.16
C ALA A 420 -1.23 -10.99 -10.61
N GLU A 421 -0.65 -12.18 -10.44
CA GLU A 421 -1.33 -13.46 -10.71
C GLU A 421 -2.50 -13.70 -9.73
N GLU A 422 -2.30 -13.37 -8.45
CA GLU A 422 -3.32 -13.43 -7.40
C GLU A 422 -4.50 -12.50 -7.72
N LYS A 423 -4.21 -11.25 -8.14
CA LYS A 423 -5.24 -10.30 -8.61
C LYS A 423 -5.97 -10.83 -9.85
N GLN A 424 -5.26 -11.32 -10.86
CA GLN A 424 -5.87 -11.85 -12.07
C GLN A 424 -6.78 -13.04 -11.76
N PHE A 425 -6.37 -13.91 -10.83
CA PHE A 425 -7.20 -15.03 -10.37
C PHE A 425 -8.45 -14.54 -9.65
N PHE A 426 -8.32 -13.59 -8.71
CA PHE A 426 -9.45 -12.98 -8.00
C PHE A 426 -10.46 -12.34 -8.96
N ASP A 427 -9.96 -11.47 -9.85
CA ASP A 427 -10.79 -10.74 -10.81
C ASP A 427 -11.53 -11.71 -11.78
N SER A 428 -10.88 -12.78 -12.23
CA SER A 428 -11.49 -13.71 -13.22
C SER A 428 -12.52 -14.69 -12.66
N HIS A 429 -12.37 -15.11 -11.41
CA HIS A 429 -13.22 -16.15 -10.78
C HIS A 429 -14.28 -15.55 -9.85
N LEU A 430 -13.96 -14.41 -9.22
CA LEU A 430 -14.86 -13.65 -8.34
C LEU A 430 -15.20 -12.31 -8.98
N ALA A 431 -15.84 -11.39 -8.25
CA ALA A 431 -16.10 -10.05 -8.77
C ALA A 431 -14.84 -9.17 -8.67
N PRO A 432 -14.48 -8.41 -9.73
CA PRO A 432 -13.39 -7.44 -9.63
C PRO A 432 -13.70 -6.40 -8.54
N PHE A 433 -12.66 -5.94 -7.85
CA PHE A 433 -12.82 -4.91 -6.83
C PHE A 433 -13.44 -3.64 -7.44
N TYR A 434 -14.47 -3.11 -6.78
CA TYR A 434 -15.21 -1.93 -7.20
C TYR A 434 -14.32 -0.67 -7.18
N ARG A 435 -14.71 0.34 -7.98
CA ARG A 435 -14.06 1.65 -8.04
C ARG A 435 -14.61 2.53 -6.91
N ILE A 436 -13.78 3.40 -6.36
CA ILE A 436 -14.11 4.18 -5.17
C ILE A 436 -13.97 5.67 -5.50
N GLU A 437 -15.08 6.40 -5.43
CA GLU A 437 -15.07 7.85 -5.44
C GLU A 437 -15.40 8.36 -4.04
N GLN A 438 -14.49 9.14 -3.46
CA GLN A 438 -14.57 9.54 -2.05
C GLN A 438 -14.50 11.05 -1.89
N LEU A 439 -15.36 11.59 -1.03
CA LEU A 439 -15.33 12.96 -0.53
C LEU A 439 -15.08 12.94 0.98
N VAL A 440 -14.13 13.73 1.44
CA VAL A 440 -13.82 13.92 2.86
C VAL A 440 -14.05 15.38 3.20
N LEU A 441 -15.13 15.64 3.95
CA LEU A 441 -15.45 16.96 4.48
C LEU A 441 -14.97 17.01 5.92
N ALA A 442 -14.10 17.95 6.28
CA ALA A 442 -13.56 18.06 7.63
C ALA A 442 -13.64 19.50 8.16
N THR A 443 -13.85 19.61 9.47
CA THR A 443 -13.81 20.89 10.19
C THR A 443 -12.38 21.40 10.32
N ILE A 444 -12.19 22.71 10.25
CA ILE A 444 -10.88 23.32 10.48
C ILE A 444 -10.60 23.31 12.00
N PRO A 445 -9.40 22.88 12.45
CA PRO A 445 -9.05 22.90 13.87
C PRO A 445 -8.95 24.34 14.41
N ASP A 446 -9.44 24.55 15.63
CA ASP A 446 -9.34 25.84 16.32
C ASP A 446 -7.89 26.19 16.69
N ALA A 447 -7.64 27.40 17.19
CA ALA A 447 -6.31 27.87 17.61
C ALA A 447 -5.60 26.96 18.64
N ASN A 448 -6.36 26.12 19.36
CA ASN A 448 -5.86 25.12 20.32
C ASN A 448 -5.59 23.74 19.70
N GLY A 449 -5.79 23.56 18.39
CA GLY A 449 -5.64 22.28 17.68
C GLY A 449 -6.79 21.28 17.87
N ILE A 450 -7.89 21.69 18.51
CA ILE A 450 -9.09 20.84 18.69
C ILE A 450 -10.03 21.09 17.52
N SER A 451 -10.45 20.02 16.84
CA SER A 451 -11.44 20.11 15.76
C SER A 451 -12.86 20.03 16.35
N PRO A 452 -13.78 20.95 16.01
CA PRO A 452 -15.16 20.87 16.47
C PRO A 452 -15.88 19.67 15.85
N SER A 453 -17.01 19.27 16.45
CA SER A 453 -17.84 18.22 15.87
C SER A 453 -18.44 18.68 14.54
N ILE A 454 -18.33 17.84 13.51
CA ILE A 454 -18.92 18.10 12.19
C ILE A 454 -20.42 17.80 12.17
N VAL A 455 -20.93 17.03 13.14
CA VAL A 455 -22.32 16.56 13.22
C VAL A 455 -23.22 17.71 13.69
N THR A 456 -23.51 18.64 12.77
CA THR A 456 -24.39 19.79 13.01
C THR A 456 -25.45 19.90 11.94
N GLU A 457 -26.58 20.53 12.27
CA GLU A 457 -27.70 20.70 11.34
C GLU A 457 -27.28 21.40 10.03
N ASN A 458 -26.49 22.47 10.13
CA ASN A 458 -26.02 23.22 8.97
C ASN A 458 -25.13 22.37 8.06
N ASN A 459 -24.25 21.54 8.64
CA ASN A 459 -23.33 20.71 7.88
C ASN A 459 -24.05 19.51 7.23
N ILE A 460 -25.07 18.93 7.88
CA ILE A 460 -25.88 17.85 7.29
C ILE A 460 -26.75 18.38 6.14
N LYS A 461 -27.35 19.58 6.29
CA LYS A 461 -28.08 20.25 5.21
C LYS A 461 -27.17 20.54 4.01
N LEU A 462 -25.95 21.00 4.26
CA LEU A 462 -24.93 21.16 3.20
C LEU A 462 -24.63 19.83 2.50
N LEU A 463 -24.58 18.71 3.23
CA LEU A 463 -24.34 17.39 2.65
C LEU A 463 -25.47 16.97 1.70
N PHE A 464 -26.74 17.27 2.03
CA PHE A 464 -27.86 17.06 1.11
C PHE A 464 -27.77 17.92 -0.16
N GLU A 465 -27.32 19.17 -0.05
CA GLU A 465 -27.10 20.05 -1.22
C GLU A 465 -26.01 19.48 -2.15
N ILE A 466 -24.91 18.98 -1.57
CA ILE A 466 -23.84 18.30 -2.30
C ILE A 466 -24.37 17.05 -3.00
N GLN A 467 -25.09 16.20 -2.27
CA GLN A 467 -25.66 14.95 -2.82
C GLN A 467 -26.60 15.24 -3.99
N LYS A 468 -27.47 16.25 -3.87
CA LYS A 468 -28.38 16.65 -4.94
C LYS A 468 -27.65 17.08 -6.22
N LYS A 469 -26.49 17.74 -6.09
CA LYS A 469 -25.65 18.09 -7.25
C LYS A 469 -25.01 16.85 -7.88
N VAL A 470 -24.55 15.90 -7.07
CA VAL A 470 -23.96 14.65 -7.56
C VAL A 470 -25.00 13.77 -8.27
N ASP A 471 -26.21 13.63 -7.73
CA ASP A 471 -27.29 12.85 -8.36
C ASP A 471 -27.80 13.47 -9.67
N GLY A 472 -27.72 14.80 -9.78
CA GLY A 472 -28.02 15.56 -10.99
C GLY A 472 -26.96 15.45 -12.09
N LEU A 473 -25.78 14.90 -11.78
CA LEU A 473 -24.69 14.77 -12.74
C LEU A 473 -25.07 13.81 -13.87
N ARG A 474 -24.78 14.22 -15.11
CA ARG A 474 -24.96 13.41 -16.31
C ARG A 474 -23.72 13.58 -17.20
N ALA A 475 -23.05 12.47 -17.49
CA ALA A 475 -21.85 12.46 -18.33
C ALA A 475 -22.17 11.88 -19.72
N ASN A 476 -21.63 12.49 -20.78
CA ASN A 476 -21.81 12.01 -22.15
C ASN A 476 -20.68 11.05 -22.53
N PHE A 477 -21.03 9.81 -22.89
CA PHE A 477 -20.10 8.82 -23.44
C PHE A 477 -20.71 8.20 -24.70
N SER A 478 -20.02 8.32 -25.83
CA SER A 478 -20.44 7.74 -27.12
C SER A 478 -21.88 8.08 -27.53
N GLY A 479 -22.39 9.26 -27.15
CA GLY A 479 -23.74 9.72 -27.46
C GLY A 479 -24.82 9.29 -26.45
N SER A 480 -24.46 8.55 -25.39
CA SER A 480 -25.35 8.19 -24.29
C SER A 480 -25.06 9.03 -23.03
N MET A 481 -26.12 9.48 -22.35
CA MET A 481 -26.01 10.22 -21.09
C MET A 481 -26.06 9.22 -19.92
N ILE A 482 -25.00 9.19 -19.11
CA ILE A 482 -24.81 8.26 -18.00
C ILE A 482 -25.01 8.98 -16.68
N SER A 483 -25.76 8.37 -15.77
CA SER A 483 -25.94 8.82 -14.38
C SER A 483 -25.21 7.91 -13.39
N LEU A 484 -25.13 8.33 -12.12
CA LEU A 484 -24.62 7.51 -11.03
C LEU A 484 -25.42 6.20 -10.87
N THR A 485 -26.75 6.23 -11.04
CA THR A 485 -27.63 5.06 -10.87
C THR A 485 -27.38 3.95 -11.89
N ASP A 486 -26.74 4.27 -13.01
CA ASP A 486 -26.43 3.33 -14.08
C ASP A 486 -25.14 2.54 -13.81
N ILE A 487 -24.22 3.12 -13.03
CA ILE A 487 -22.86 2.59 -12.81
C ILE A 487 -22.58 2.14 -11.37
N CYS A 488 -23.37 2.62 -10.40
CA CYS A 488 -23.16 2.35 -8.98
C CYS A 488 -23.36 0.87 -8.60
N MET A 489 -22.72 0.45 -7.51
CA MET A 489 -22.93 -0.87 -6.92
C MET A 489 -24.29 -0.97 -6.22
N LYS A 490 -25.04 -2.04 -6.49
CA LYS A 490 -26.38 -2.30 -5.94
C LYS A 490 -26.42 -3.69 -5.28
N PRO A 491 -26.15 -3.80 -3.95
CA PRO A 491 -26.08 -5.07 -3.27
C PRO A 491 -27.45 -5.69 -2.99
N LEU A 492 -28.45 -4.85 -2.67
CA LEU A 492 -29.82 -5.23 -2.37
C LEU A 492 -30.78 -4.22 -3.01
N GLY A 493 -31.74 -4.69 -3.81
CA GLY A 493 -32.73 -3.82 -4.46
C GLY A 493 -32.18 -3.04 -5.67
N GLN A 494 -32.67 -1.82 -5.85
CA GLN A 494 -32.38 -0.97 -7.03
C GLN A 494 -31.55 0.29 -6.70
N ASP A 495 -31.36 0.58 -5.41
CA ASP A 495 -30.66 1.76 -4.92
C ASP A 495 -29.14 1.55 -4.78
N CYS A 496 -28.38 2.63 -4.95
CA CYS A 496 -26.93 2.61 -4.87
C CYS A 496 -26.45 2.44 -3.42
N ALA A 497 -25.38 1.66 -3.22
CA ALA A 497 -24.69 1.49 -1.94
C ALA A 497 -23.80 2.70 -1.56
N THR A 498 -24.31 3.92 -1.69
CA THR A 498 -23.60 5.13 -1.26
C THR A 498 -23.41 5.11 0.25
N GLN A 499 -22.17 5.21 0.72
CA GLN A 499 -21.84 5.26 2.14
C GLN A 499 -21.77 6.73 2.57
N SER A 500 -22.78 7.19 3.31
CA SER A 500 -22.90 8.56 3.80
C SER A 500 -23.86 8.60 4.98
N VAL A 501 -23.68 9.54 5.92
CA VAL A 501 -24.61 9.79 7.03
C VAL A 501 -26.04 10.06 6.54
N LEU A 502 -26.20 10.55 5.30
CA LEU A 502 -27.50 10.77 4.66
C LEU A 502 -28.32 9.48 4.46
N GLN A 503 -27.70 8.30 4.49
CA GLN A 503 -28.42 7.02 4.47
C GLN A 503 -29.28 6.82 5.74
N TYR A 504 -28.90 7.49 6.85
CA TYR A 504 -29.76 7.93 7.96
C TYR A 504 -31.22 8.18 7.59
N PHE A 505 -31.39 8.86 6.46
CA PHE A 505 -32.64 9.43 6.00
C PHE A 505 -33.04 8.87 4.63
N LYS A 506 -32.49 7.71 4.27
CA LYS A 506 -32.70 7.05 2.97
C LYS A 506 -32.39 7.98 1.79
N MET A 507 -31.39 8.86 1.96
CA MET A 507 -30.97 9.86 0.96
C MET A 507 -32.05 10.88 0.57
N ASP A 508 -33.12 11.03 1.37
CA ASP A 508 -34.18 12.02 1.15
C ASP A 508 -34.15 13.10 2.23
N SER A 509 -34.10 14.36 1.79
CA SER A 509 -34.12 15.53 2.67
C SER A 509 -35.42 15.67 3.45
N ARG A 510 -36.55 15.11 2.98
CA ARG A 510 -37.84 15.20 3.71
C ARG A 510 -37.82 14.43 5.02
N HIS A 511 -37.22 13.23 5.00
CA HIS A 511 -37.09 12.40 6.20
C HIS A 511 -36.20 13.05 7.28
N TYR A 512 -35.32 13.98 6.91
CA TYR A 512 -34.49 14.71 7.88
C TYR A 512 -35.35 15.50 8.87
N ASP A 513 -36.33 16.26 8.34
CA ASP A 513 -37.23 17.06 9.17
C ASP A 513 -38.23 16.16 9.92
N ASP A 514 -38.72 15.09 9.27
CA ASP A 514 -39.70 14.16 9.86
C ASP A 514 -39.14 13.33 11.02
N TYR A 515 -37.86 12.92 10.97
CA TYR A 515 -37.25 12.01 11.96
C TYR A 515 -36.59 12.74 13.13
N GLY A 516 -36.54 14.08 13.13
CA GLY A 516 -35.96 14.88 14.22
C GLY A 516 -34.50 15.29 14.00
N GLY A 517 -34.03 15.31 12.75
CA GLY A 517 -32.75 15.88 12.34
C GLY A 517 -31.53 15.27 13.05
N VAL A 518 -30.71 16.09 13.71
CA VAL A 518 -29.46 15.68 14.36
C VAL A 518 -29.70 14.63 15.46
N GLN A 519 -30.78 14.75 16.23
CA GLN A 519 -31.09 13.80 17.31
C GLN A 519 -31.31 12.38 16.75
N HIS A 520 -31.90 12.28 15.55
CA HIS A 520 -32.03 11.01 14.87
C HIS A 520 -30.69 10.41 14.46
N VAL A 521 -29.77 11.24 13.97
CA VAL A 521 -28.43 10.79 13.59
C VAL A 521 -27.67 10.24 14.81
N GLU A 522 -27.70 10.97 15.93
CA GLU A 522 -27.08 10.53 17.18
C GLU A 522 -27.70 9.24 17.70
N TYR A 523 -29.02 9.11 17.59
CA TYR A 523 -29.73 7.86 17.89
C TYR A 523 -29.25 6.72 16.97
N CYS A 524 -29.14 6.94 15.67
CA CYS A 524 -28.67 5.94 14.73
C CYS A 524 -27.21 5.54 14.95
N PHE A 525 -26.34 6.42 15.47
CA PHE A 525 -24.97 6.01 15.84
C PHE A 525 -24.92 4.89 16.88
N GLN A 526 -25.94 4.80 17.73
CA GLN A 526 -26.07 3.76 18.76
C GLN A 526 -26.98 2.62 18.30
N HIS A 527 -27.92 2.89 17.39
CA HIS A 527 -28.99 1.97 16.99
C HIS A 527 -29.02 1.60 15.49
N TYR A 528 -27.93 1.82 14.74
CA TYR A 528 -27.84 1.58 13.28
C TYR A 528 -28.22 0.15 12.85
N THR A 529 -28.11 -0.82 13.75
CA THR A 529 -28.47 -2.24 13.55
C THR A 529 -29.86 -2.63 14.04
N SER A 530 -30.45 -1.87 14.97
CA SER A 530 -31.65 -2.27 15.72
C SER A 530 -32.90 -1.46 15.38
N ALA A 531 -32.75 -0.27 14.81
CA ALA A 531 -33.86 0.60 14.44
C ALA A 531 -34.10 0.62 12.91
N ASP A 532 -35.32 0.29 12.49
CA ASP A 532 -35.71 0.27 11.07
C ASP A 532 -35.58 1.65 10.39
N THR A 533 -35.77 2.72 11.16
CA THR A 533 -35.60 4.10 10.69
C THR A 533 -34.14 4.42 10.34
N CYS A 534 -33.18 3.71 10.94
CA CYS A 534 -31.75 3.86 10.70
C CYS A 534 -31.22 2.94 9.58
N MET A 535 -32.07 2.17 8.90
CA MET A 535 -31.63 1.39 7.74
C MET A 535 -31.43 2.28 6.51
N SER A 536 -30.39 2.00 5.72
CA SER A 536 -30.12 2.71 4.47
C SER A 536 -31.21 2.50 3.40
N ALA A 537 -31.19 3.32 2.35
CA ALA A 537 -32.09 3.17 1.21
C ALA A 537 -31.96 1.79 0.55
N PHE A 538 -30.74 1.26 0.48
CA PHE A 538 -30.44 -0.08 -0.05
C PHE A 538 -30.69 -1.20 0.97
N LYS A 539 -31.48 -0.95 2.02
CA LYS A 539 -31.97 -1.94 3.00
C LYS A 539 -30.87 -2.70 3.75
N ALA A 540 -29.74 -2.04 3.98
CA ALA A 540 -28.71 -2.55 4.88
C ALA A 540 -28.34 -1.51 5.95
N PRO A 541 -27.94 -1.93 7.15
CA PRO A 541 -27.38 -1.03 8.15
C PRO A 541 -26.04 -0.42 7.70
N LEU A 542 -25.83 0.85 8.02
CA LEU A 542 -24.60 1.58 7.73
C LEU A 542 -23.76 1.69 9.01
N ASP A 543 -22.54 1.15 8.98
CA ASP A 543 -21.59 1.29 10.10
C ASP A 543 -21.10 2.76 10.18
N PRO A 544 -21.30 3.47 11.31
CA PRO A 544 -20.87 4.86 11.46
C PRO A 544 -19.38 5.08 11.18
N SER A 545 -18.53 4.09 11.47
CA SER A 545 -17.08 4.18 11.25
C SER A 545 -16.67 4.27 9.77
N THR A 546 -17.59 3.95 8.85
CA THR A 546 -17.37 4.07 7.39
C THR A 546 -17.81 5.44 6.83
N ALA A 547 -18.67 6.16 7.56
CA ALA A 547 -19.24 7.44 7.13
C ALA A 547 -18.70 8.64 7.93
N LEU A 548 -17.98 8.38 9.03
CA LEU A 548 -17.40 9.40 9.92
C LEU A 548 -15.90 9.19 10.08
N GLY A 549 -15.18 10.28 10.37
CA GLY A 549 -13.76 10.27 10.65
C GLY A 549 -13.39 11.18 11.83
N GLY A 550 -12.18 10.96 12.36
CA GLY A 550 -11.60 11.83 13.38
C GLY A 550 -12.15 11.70 14.81
N PHE A 551 -12.92 10.65 15.09
CA PHE A 551 -13.42 10.35 16.44
C PHE A 551 -12.45 9.44 17.24
N SER A 552 -12.71 9.33 18.55
CA SER A 552 -11.98 8.46 19.47
C SER A 552 -12.88 7.35 20.02
N GLY A 553 -12.37 6.11 20.02
CA GLY A 553 -13.14 4.93 20.46
C GLY A 553 -14.46 4.76 19.69
N ASN A 554 -15.58 4.69 20.42
CA ASN A 554 -16.93 4.53 19.85
C ASN A 554 -17.78 5.81 19.98
N ASN A 555 -17.16 6.98 20.23
CA ASN A 555 -17.91 8.22 20.41
C ASN A 555 -18.09 8.97 19.08
N TYR A 556 -19.09 8.57 18.30
CA TYR A 556 -19.31 9.09 16.95
C TYR A 556 -19.78 10.54 16.89
N SER A 557 -20.38 11.07 17.97
CA SER A 557 -20.82 12.47 18.04
C SER A 557 -19.67 13.48 18.06
N GLU A 558 -18.46 13.06 18.46
CA GLU A 558 -17.24 13.86 18.43
C GLU A 558 -16.50 13.82 17.08
N ALA A 559 -17.08 13.19 16.06
CA ALA A 559 -16.46 13.10 14.74
C ALA A 559 -16.20 14.50 14.16
N SER A 560 -15.01 14.69 13.59
CA SER A 560 -14.57 15.95 12.98
C SER A 560 -14.63 15.93 11.45
N ALA A 561 -14.94 14.77 10.84
CA ALA A 561 -15.06 14.63 9.39
C ALA A 561 -16.23 13.73 8.96
N PHE A 562 -16.88 14.11 7.86
CA PHE A 562 -17.80 13.27 7.09
C PHE A 562 -17.05 12.61 5.95
N ILE A 563 -17.25 11.31 5.78
CA ILE A 563 -16.67 10.50 4.71
C ILE A 563 -17.83 10.03 3.84
N VAL A 564 -17.88 10.52 2.60
CA VAL A 564 -18.87 10.08 1.62
C VAL A 564 -18.15 9.23 0.59
N THR A 565 -18.60 7.98 0.44
CA THR A 565 -18.01 7.05 -0.53
C THR A 565 -19.09 6.56 -1.49
N TYR A 566 -18.81 6.67 -2.79
CA TYR A 566 -19.62 6.13 -3.87
C TYR A 566 -18.89 4.91 -4.45
N PRO A 567 -19.42 3.69 -4.25
CA PRO A 567 -18.88 2.49 -4.89
C PRO A 567 -19.43 2.32 -6.31
N VAL A 568 -18.55 2.28 -7.30
CA VAL A 568 -18.90 2.08 -8.73
C VAL A 568 -18.44 0.72 -9.23
N ASN A 569 -19.28 0.04 -10.01
CA ASN A 569 -18.95 -1.30 -10.50
C ASN A 569 -17.72 -1.25 -11.41
N ASN A 570 -16.82 -2.22 -11.23
CA ASN A 570 -15.65 -2.40 -12.09
C ASN A 570 -15.88 -3.57 -13.05
N ALA A 571 -15.29 -3.51 -14.25
CA ALA A 571 -15.46 -4.54 -15.27
C ALA A 571 -14.13 -4.95 -15.90
N ILE A 572 -13.97 -6.24 -16.18
CA ILE A 572 -12.80 -6.82 -16.85
C ILE A 572 -13.14 -6.92 -18.34
N ASP A 573 -13.45 -5.79 -18.95
CA ASP A 573 -13.91 -5.81 -20.34
C ASP A 573 -12.72 -5.70 -21.30
N LYS A 574 -12.59 -6.67 -22.23
CA LYS A 574 -11.53 -6.63 -23.25
C LYS A 574 -11.76 -5.50 -24.27
N GLU A 575 -12.99 -5.01 -24.37
CA GLU A 575 -13.40 -3.90 -25.25
C GLU A 575 -13.46 -2.54 -24.52
N GLY A 576 -13.41 -2.51 -23.19
CA GLY A 576 -13.26 -1.30 -22.37
C GLY A 576 -14.49 -0.38 -22.29
N ASN A 577 -15.66 -0.80 -22.79
CA ASN A 577 -16.84 0.06 -22.89
C ASN A 577 -17.41 0.43 -21.51
N GLU A 578 -17.64 -0.55 -20.62
CA GLU A 578 -18.20 -0.29 -19.27
C GLU A 578 -17.25 0.53 -18.38
N THR A 579 -15.95 0.23 -18.41
CA THR A 579 -14.93 1.03 -17.72
C THR A 579 -14.85 2.45 -18.29
N GLY A 580 -15.04 2.61 -19.60
CA GLY A 580 -15.08 3.92 -20.26
C GLY A 580 -16.24 4.80 -19.79
N LYS A 581 -17.41 4.20 -19.54
CA LYS A 581 -18.58 4.88 -18.97
C LYS A 581 -18.28 5.42 -17.57
N ALA A 582 -17.73 4.58 -16.68
CA ALA A 582 -17.35 4.97 -15.33
C ALA A 582 -16.32 6.11 -15.33
N VAL A 583 -15.25 5.99 -16.13
CA VAL A 583 -14.21 7.02 -16.25
C VAL A 583 -14.76 8.34 -16.81
N ALA A 584 -15.73 8.30 -17.73
CA ALA A 584 -16.39 9.52 -18.22
C ALA A 584 -17.20 10.22 -17.12
N TRP A 585 -17.89 9.46 -16.27
CA TRP A 585 -18.62 9.99 -15.12
C TRP A 585 -17.66 10.54 -14.04
N GLU A 586 -16.57 9.84 -13.74
CA GLU A 586 -15.53 10.28 -12.79
C GLU A 586 -14.92 11.63 -13.19
N LYS A 587 -14.65 11.86 -14.49
CA LYS A 587 -14.15 13.15 -14.97
C LYS A 587 -15.14 14.29 -14.74
N ALA A 588 -16.41 14.05 -15.06
CA ALA A 588 -17.46 15.01 -14.80
C ALA A 588 -17.64 15.27 -13.29
N PHE A 589 -17.45 14.23 -12.47
CA PHE A 589 -17.47 14.30 -11.01
C PHE A 589 -16.31 15.14 -10.46
N ILE A 590 -15.07 14.93 -10.91
CA ILE A 590 -13.92 15.77 -10.53
C ILE A 590 -14.17 17.23 -10.88
N GLN A 591 -14.73 17.49 -12.07
CA GLN A 591 -14.97 18.86 -12.54
C GLN A 591 -16.02 19.57 -11.67
N ILE A 592 -17.17 18.95 -11.40
CA ILE A 592 -18.19 19.55 -10.52
C ILE A 592 -17.66 19.74 -9.09
N VAL A 593 -16.83 18.82 -8.60
CA VAL A 593 -16.23 18.98 -7.26
C VAL A 593 -15.34 20.21 -7.20
N LYS A 594 -14.48 20.43 -8.21
CA LYS A 594 -13.58 21.58 -8.28
C LYS A 594 -14.31 22.91 -8.49
N ASP A 595 -15.22 22.96 -9.46
CA ASP A 595 -15.83 24.21 -9.93
C ASP A 595 -16.97 24.68 -9.00
N ASP A 596 -17.73 23.74 -8.44
CA ASP A 596 -18.97 24.02 -7.72
C ASP A 596 -18.92 23.67 -6.24
N LEU A 597 -18.49 22.45 -5.88
CA LEU A 597 -18.60 21.96 -4.51
C LEU A 597 -17.54 22.54 -3.59
N LEU A 598 -16.29 22.64 -4.07
CA LEU A 598 -15.18 23.17 -3.31
C LEU A 598 -15.40 24.63 -2.84
N PRO A 599 -15.82 25.59 -3.70
CA PRO A 599 -16.14 26.94 -3.24
C PRO A 599 -17.35 26.98 -2.31
N MET A 600 -18.35 26.11 -2.52
CA MET A 600 -19.52 26.00 -1.65
C MET A 600 -19.13 25.57 -0.23
N VAL A 601 -18.28 24.55 -0.08
CA VAL A 601 -17.83 24.05 1.23
C VAL A 601 -16.91 25.05 1.93
N GLN A 602 -16.00 25.68 1.18
CA GLN A 602 -15.10 26.71 1.72
C GLN A 602 -15.87 27.93 2.27
N SER A 603 -17.00 28.31 1.64
CA SER A 603 -17.85 29.40 2.13
C SER A 603 -18.45 29.15 3.53
N LYS A 604 -18.44 27.89 4.00
CA LYS A 604 -18.94 27.45 5.29
C LYS A 604 -17.82 27.16 6.31
N ASN A 605 -16.58 27.59 6.05
CA ASN A 605 -15.41 27.32 6.90
C ASN A 605 -15.09 25.82 7.09
N LEU A 606 -15.33 25.01 6.06
CA LEU A 606 -15.02 23.59 6.03
C LEU A 606 -13.96 23.30 4.96
N THR A 607 -13.24 22.19 5.12
CA THR A 607 -12.32 21.69 4.10
C THR A 607 -12.96 20.53 3.34
N LEU A 608 -12.79 20.52 2.01
CA LEU A 608 -13.23 19.44 1.14
C LEU A 608 -12.01 18.84 0.46
N SER A 609 -11.78 17.55 0.70
CA SER A 609 -10.82 16.74 -0.06
C SER A 609 -11.56 15.65 -0.82
N PHE A 610 -11.04 15.25 -1.97
CA PHE A 610 -11.72 14.28 -2.83
C PHE A 610 -10.74 13.46 -3.65
N SER A 611 -11.19 12.28 -4.06
CA SER A 611 -10.48 11.40 -4.97
C SER A 611 -11.47 10.58 -5.79
N SER A 612 -11.07 10.23 -7.01
CA SER A 612 -11.69 9.19 -7.82
C SER A 612 -10.62 8.23 -8.29
N GLU A 613 -11.00 7.03 -8.72
CA GLU A 613 -10.05 6.02 -9.15
C GLU A 613 -9.21 6.48 -10.38
N SER A 614 -9.77 7.29 -11.30
CA SER A 614 -9.01 7.88 -12.42
C SER A 614 -8.15 9.10 -12.05
N SER A 615 -8.35 9.72 -10.88
CA SER A 615 -7.64 10.94 -10.47
C SER A 615 -6.12 10.82 -10.49
N ILE A 616 -5.58 9.66 -10.07
CA ILE A 616 -4.13 9.43 -10.02
C ILE A 616 -3.55 9.40 -11.44
N GLU A 617 -4.19 8.69 -12.38
CA GLU A 617 -3.72 8.64 -13.77
C GLU A 617 -3.76 10.02 -14.44
N GLU A 618 -4.81 10.81 -14.19
CA GLU A 618 -4.95 12.14 -14.76
C GLU A 618 -3.93 13.15 -14.22
N GLU A 619 -3.68 13.14 -12.91
CA GLU A 619 -2.71 14.05 -12.30
C GLU A 619 -1.27 13.75 -12.75
N LEU A 620 -0.93 12.47 -12.93
CA LEU A 620 0.37 12.06 -13.51
C LEU A 620 0.51 12.52 -14.97
N LYS A 621 -0.57 12.49 -15.74
CA LYS A 621 -0.56 13.01 -17.12
C LYS A 621 -0.40 14.53 -17.16
N ARG A 622 -1.03 15.26 -16.23
CA ARG A 622 -0.89 16.72 -16.11
C ARG A 622 0.55 17.12 -15.79
N GLU A 623 1.18 16.40 -14.88
CA GLU A 623 2.58 16.61 -14.47
C GLU A 623 3.54 16.64 -15.66
N SER A 624 3.50 15.62 -16.51
CA SER A 624 4.45 15.50 -17.62
C SER A 624 4.36 16.67 -18.61
N THR A 625 3.15 17.21 -18.84
CA THR A 625 2.99 18.39 -19.71
C THR A 625 3.56 19.66 -19.09
N ALA A 626 3.56 19.78 -17.76
CA ALA A 626 4.05 20.96 -17.06
C ALA A 626 5.58 21.02 -17.02
N ASP A 627 6.25 19.87 -16.85
CA ASP A 627 7.71 19.81 -16.73
C ASP A 627 8.46 19.95 -18.07
N ALA A 628 7.78 19.76 -19.20
CA ALA A 628 8.36 19.95 -20.54
C ALA A 628 8.98 21.36 -20.75
N ILE A 629 8.40 22.39 -20.12
CA ILE A 629 8.93 23.77 -20.19
C ILE A 629 10.25 23.89 -19.41
N THR A 630 10.29 23.36 -18.18
CA THR A 630 11.48 23.37 -17.33
C THR A 630 12.63 22.62 -18.00
N ILE A 631 12.33 21.50 -18.65
CA ILE A 631 13.29 20.69 -19.41
C ILE A 631 13.85 21.49 -20.59
N SER A 632 12.99 22.19 -21.34
CA SER A 632 13.42 23.04 -22.47
C SER A 632 14.40 24.15 -22.02
N ILE A 633 14.15 24.75 -20.85
CA ILE A 633 15.06 25.73 -20.24
C ILE A 633 16.39 25.09 -19.85
N SER A 634 16.39 23.86 -19.30
CA SER A 634 17.64 23.17 -18.96
C SER A 634 18.54 22.95 -20.19
N TYR A 635 17.96 22.62 -21.35
CA TYR A 635 18.74 22.44 -22.58
C TYR A 635 19.35 23.76 -23.04
N LEU A 636 18.62 24.85 -22.93
CA LEU A 636 19.11 26.17 -23.30
C LEU A 636 20.29 26.59 -22.39
N VAL A 637 20.18 26.38 -21.09
CA VAL A 637 21.25 26.67 -20.12
C VAL A 637 22.48 25.81 -20.38
N MET A 638 22.30 24.50 -20.60
CA MET A 638 23.40 23.59 -20.92
C MET A 638 24.08 23.97 -22.24
N PHE A 639 23.31 24.29 -23.27
CA PHE A 639 23.83 24.77 -24.54
C PHE A 639 24.66 26.06 -24.38
N ALA A 640 24.16 27.02 -23.60
CA ALA A 640 24.89 28.24 -23.30
C ALA A 640 26.22 27.94 -22.57
N TYR A 641 26.20 27.03 -21.59
CA TYR A 641 27.39 26.60 -20.87
C TYR A 641 28.43 25.93 -21.78
N ILE A 642 28.01 24.99 -22.63
CA ILE A 642 28.89 24.29 -23.58
C ILE A 642 29.55 25.28 -24.54
N SER A 643 28.74 26.20 -25.08
CA SER A 643 29.21 27.22 -26.02
C SER A 643 30.27 28.15 -25.39
N LEU A 644 30.12 28.45 -24.09
CA LEU A 644 31.06 29.29 -23.34
C LEU A 644 32.33 28.53 -22.93
N THR A 645 32.21 27.29 -22.47
CA THR A 645 33.36 26.49 -22.00
C THR A 645 34.27 26.02 -23.13
N LEU A 646 33.71 25.72 -24.30
CA LEU A 646 34.50 25.36 -25.48
C LEU A 646 35.20 26.56 -26.13
N GLY A 647 34.79 27.79 -25.84
CA GLY A 647 35.42 29.02 -26.35
C GLY A 647 36.77 29.35 -25.68
N ASP A 648 37.66 30.08 -26.36
CA ASP A 648 38.87 30.63 -25.72
C ASP A 648 38.57 31.95 -24.98
N THR A 649 39.45 32.36 -24.05
CA THR A 649 39.28 33.57 -23.24
C THR A 649 39.09 34.83 -24.10
N PRO A 650 38.15 35.72 -23.73
CA PRO A 650 37.70 36.78 -24.62
C PRO A 650 38.75 37.90 -24.74
N ARG A 651 39.36 38.04 -25.92
CA ARG A 651 39.69 39.36 -26.46
C ARG A 651 38.52 39.79 -27.33
N LEU A 652 37.89 40.92 -27.03
CA LEU A 652 36.66 41.42 -27.68
C LEU A 652 36.72 41.44 -29.21
N SER A 653 37.89 41.64 -29.82
CA SER A 653 38.07 41.66 -31.28
C SER A 653 38.24 40.27 -31.94
N SER A 654 38.59 39.23 -31.17
CA SER A 654 38.80 37.85 -31.67
C SER A 654 37.67 36.89 -31.28
N PHE A 655 36.74 37.34 -30.42
CA PHE A 655 35.65 36.52 -29.90
C PHE A 655 34.80 35.87 -31.00
N TYR A 656 34.47 36.62 -32.06
CA TYR A 656 33.64 36.12 -33.18
C TYR A 656 34.29 35.03 -34.05
N ILE A 657 35.62 34.90 -34.01
CA ILE A 657 36.38 33.86 -34.75
C ILE A 657 36.68 32.68 -33.82
N SER A 658 36.98 32.98 -32.55
CA SER A 658 37.40 32.00 -31.55
C SER A 658 36.24 31.30 -30.83
N SER A 659 35.01 31.80 -30.97
CA SER A 659 33.83 31.14 -30.40
C SER A 659 33.59 29.78 -31.07
N LYS A 660 33.01 28.86 -30.28
CA LYS A 660 32.70 27.47 -30.67
C LYS A 660 31.21 27.17 -30.52
N ILE A 661 30.37 28.17 -30.74
CA ILE A 661 28.90 28.11 -30.63
C ILE A 661 28.34 27.11 -31.64
N LEU A 662 28.78 27.15 -32.91
CA LEU A 662 28.29 26.22 -33.93
C LEU A 662 28.67 24.77 -33.61
N LEU A 663 29.89 24.55 -33.11
CA LEU A 663 30.36 23.23 -32.69
C LEU A 663 29.57 22.72 -31.48
N GLY A 664 29.30 23.58 -30.50
CA GLY A 664 28.46 23.25 -29.35
C GLY A 664 27.02 22.91 -29.75
N LEU A 665 26.43 23.67 -30.68
CA LEU A 665 25.07 23.43 -31.17
C LEU A 665 24.99 22.09 -31.91
N ALA A 666 25.94 21.82 -32.80
CA ALA A 666 26.02 20.56 -33.52
C ALA A 666 26.21 19.37 -32.56
N GLY A 667 27.04 19.55 -31.52
CA GLY A 667 27.20 18.56 -30.44
C GLY A 667 25.88 18.22 -29.75
N VAL A 668 25.15 19.23 -29.25
CA VAL A 668 23.83 19.02 -28.61
C VAL A 668 22.84 18.35 -29.56
N MET A 669 22.84 18.70 -30.84
CA MET A 669 21.99 18.06 -31.85
C MET A 669 22.35 16.59 -32.08
N LEU A 670 23.64 16.22 -32.04
CA LEU A 670 24.07 14.82 -32.13
C LEU A 670 23.61 13.99 -30.93
N VAL A 671 23.69 14.55 -29.71
CA VAL A 671 23.15 13.91 -28.50
C VAL A 671 21.64 13.70 -28.64
N MET A 672 20.89 14.71 -29.09
CA MET A 672 19.44 14.56 -29.28
C MET A 672 19.10 13.48 -30.32
N LEU A 673 19.89 13.41 -31.40
CA LEU A 673 19.72 12.39 -32.42
C LEU A 673 20.01 10.98 -31.88
N SER A 674 20.97 10.81 -30.97
CA SER A 674 21.26 9.51 -30.33
C SER A 674 20.09 9.03 -29.47
N VAL A 675 19.46 9.94 -28.71
CA VAL A 675 18.29 9.64 -27.88
C VAL A 675 17.08 9.29 -28.74
N LEU A 676 16.79 10.09 -29.78
CA LEU A 676 15.71 9.80 -30.73
C LEU A 676 15.96 8.49 -31.49
N GLY A 677 17.21 8.18 -31.83
CA GLY A 677 17.59 6.91 -32.46
C GLY A 677 17.34 5.71 -31.56
N SER A 678 17.65 5.81 -30.26
CA SER A 678 17.35 4.78 -29.26
C SER A 678 15.83 4.57 -29.11
N VAL A 679 15.06 5.65 -28.96
CA VAL A 679 13.59 5.59 -28.88
C VAL A 679 12.99 5.01 -30.16
N GLY A 680 13.50 5.41 -31.33
CA GLY A 680 13.09 4.90 -32.63
C GLY A 680 13.32 3.40 -32.77
N PHE A 681 14.50 2.90 -32.38
CA PHE A 681 14.83 1.48 -32.43
C PHE A 681 13.88 0.62 -31.58
N PHE A 682 13.67 0.99 -30.32
CA PHE A 682 12.78 0.22 -29.44
C PHE A 682 11.30 0.35 -29.82
N SER A 683 10.89 1.51 -30.34
CA SER A 683 9.56 1.72 -30.91
C SER A 683 9.32 0.83 -32.14
N ALA A 684 10.32 0.63 -33.00
CA ALA A 684 10.23 -0.29 -34.14
C ALA A 684 10.04 -1.76 -33.70
N ILE A 685 10.68 -2.17 -32.60
CA ILE A 685 10.52 -3.49 -31.96
C ILE A 685 9.15 -3.64 -31.27
N GLY A 686 8.44 -2.54 -31.02
CA GLY A 686 7.12 -2.53 -30.39
C GLY A 686 7.14 -2.36 -28.87
N VAL A 687 8.27 -1.93 -28.31
CA VAL A 687 8.37 -1.58 -26.88
C VAL A 687 7.76 -0.19 -26.69
N LYS A 688 6.80 -0.08 -25.77
CA LYS A 688 6.17 1.21 -25.43
C LYS A 688 7.12 2.06 -24.59
N SER A 689 7.14 3.36 -24.84
CA SER A 689 7.90 4.33 -24.05
C SER A 689 7.14 4.76 -22.79
N THR A 690 7.85 5.33 -21.82
CA THR A 690 7.31 5.84 -20.56
C THR A 690 7.60 7.34 -20.42
N LEU A 691 6.88 8.03 -19.53
CA LEU A 691 7.08 9.46 -19.29
C LEU A 691 8.49 9.75 -18.73
N ILE A 692 8.95 8.93 -17.78
CA ILE A 692 10.30 9.01 -17.18
C ILE A 692 11.40 8.98 -18.25
N ILE A 693 11.24 8.17 -19.30
CA ILE A 693 12.22 8.07 -20.41
C ILE A 693 12.33 9.38 -21.17
N MET A 694 11.20 9.99 -21.51
CA MET A 694 11.16 11.24 -22.29
C MET A 694 11.76 12.42 -21.54
N GLU A 695 11.73 12.38 -20.20
CA GLU A 695 12.18 13.48 -19.35
C GLU A 695 13.64 13.29 -18.91
N VAL A 696 14.02 12.10 -18.43
CA VAL A 696 15.33 11.87 -17.78
C VAL A 696 16.44 11.47 -18.76
N ILE A 697 16.16 10.62 -19.76
CA ILE A 697 17.22 10.10 -20.65
C ILE A 697 17.89 11.22 -21.45
N PRO A 698 17.14 12.16 -22.08
CA PRO A 698 17.74 13.31 -22.74
C PRO A 698 18.74 14.08 -21.86
N PHE A 699 18.44 14.27 -20.57
CA PHE A 699 19.31 14.99 -19.64
C PHE A 699 20.58 14.18 -19.30
N LEU A 700 20.40 12.90 -19.01
CA LEU A 700 21.48 11.99 -18.67
C LEU A 700 22.49 11.84 -19.82
N VAL A 701 21.99 11.60 -21.03
CA VAL A 701 22.85 11.40 -22.21
C VAL A 701 23.51 12.71 -22.62
N LEU A 702 22.85 13.86 -22.41
CA LEU A 702 23.49 15.16 -22.60
C LEU A 702 24.66 15.35 -21.64
N ALA A 703 24.52 15.00 -20.36
CA ALA A 703 25.60 15.15 -19.39
C ALA A 703 26.83 14.32 -19.79
N VAL A 704 26.65 13.02 -20.04
CA VAL A 704 27.73 12.12 -20.49
C VAL A 704 28.33 12.61 -21.82
N GLY A 705 27.48 13.00 -22.77
CA GLY A 705 27.97 13.33 -24.08
C GLY A 705 28.76 14.62 -24.15
N VAL A 706 28.33 15.63 -23.38
CA VAL A 706 29.06 16.89 -23.24
C VAL A 706 30.42 16.69 -22.58
N ASP A 707 30.51 15.78 -21.60
CA ASP A 707 31.76 15.47 -20.91
C ASP A 707 32.80 14.96 -21.92
N ASN A 708 32.43 13.97 -22.75
CA ASN A 708 33.30 13.43 -23.81
C ASN A 708 33.67 14.48 -24.86
N MET A 709 32.72 15.33 -25.25
CA MET A 709 32.97 16.42 -26.21
C MET A 709 34.01 17.43 -25.67
N CYS A 710 33.85 17.86 -24.42
CA CYS A 710 34.77 18.79 -23.77
C CYS A 710 36.18 18.22 -23.64
N ILE A 711 36.30 16.95 -23.22
CA ILE A 711 37.60 16.28 -23.08
C ILE A 711 38.30 16.18 -24.44
N LEU A 712 37.58 15.79 -25.51
CA LEU A 712 38.13 15.66 -26.85
C LEU A 712 38.61 17.01 -27.42
N VAL A 713 37.81 18.07 -27.30
CA VAL A 713 38.19 19.41 -27.76
C VAL A 713 39.39 19.94 -26.98
N HIS A 714 39.43 19.76 -25.66
CA HIS A 714 40.59 20.15 -24.85
C HIS A 714 41.85 19.38 -25.21
N ALA A 715 41.75 18.08 -25.55
CA ALA A 715 42.87 17.29 -26.02
C ALA A 715 43.44 17.83 -27.34
N VAL A 716 42.59 18.18 -28.31
CA VAL A 716 43.01 18.77 -29.59
C VAL A 716 43.63 20.17 -29.40
N LYS A 717 43.11 20.97 -28.45
CA LYS A 717 43.66 22.30 -28.13
C LYS A 717 45.04 22.24 -27.46
N ARG A 718 45.39 21.14 -26.79
CA ARG A 718 46.68 20.95 -26.11
C ARG A 718 47.81 20.51 -27.04
N GLN A 719 47.48 19.94 -28.20
CA GLN A 719 48.50 19.49 -29.14
C GLN A 719 49.33 20.67 -29.70
N PRO A 720 50.63 20.46 -30.00
CA PRO A 720 51.48 21.49 -30.57
C PRO A 720 50.90 22.06 -31.88
N LEU A 721 50.98 23.39 -32.06
CA LEU A 721 50.54 24.05 -33.30
C LEU A 721 51.43 23.75 -34.51
N GLU A 722 52.62 23.19 -34.31
CA GLU A 722 53.59 22.86 -35.37
C GLU A 722 53.21 21.62 -36.18
N LEU A 723 52.25 20.81 -35.70
CA LEU A 723 51.77 19.61 -36.37
C LEU A 723 50.63 19.92 -37.36
N PRO A 724 50.54 19.23 -38.51
CA PRO A 724 49.40 19.35 -39.42
C PRO A 724 48.10 18.93 -38.72
N LEU A 725 46.95 19.46 -39.18
CA LEU A 725 45.63 19.18 -38.58
C LEU A 725 45.35 17.68 -38.42
N GLU A 726 45.72 16.87 -39.43
CA GLU A 726 45.61 15.40 -39.39
C GLU A 726 46.40 14.81 -38.20
N GLY A 727 47.64 15.27 -38.00
CA GLY A 727 48.51 14.83 -36.91
C GLY A 727 47.99 15.27 -35.54
N ARG A 728 47.45 16.48 -35.43
CA ARG A 728 46.86 17.01 -34.19
C ARG A 728 45.63 16.20 -33.75
N ILE A 729 44.72 15.90 -34.68
CA ILE A 729 43.51 15.11 -34.38
C ILE A 729 43.87 13.66 -34.07
N SER A 730 44.78 13.06 -34.85
CA SER A 730 45.29 11.70 -34.60
C SER A 730 45.93 11.58 -33.21
N ASN A 731 46.84 12.49 -32.84
CA ASN A 731 47.51 12.43 -31.55
C ASN A 731 46.54 12.66 -30.38
N ALA A 732 45.58 13.58 -30.52
CA ALA A 732 44.56 13.80 -29.51
C ALA A 732 43.66 12.56 -29.30
N LEU A 733 43.26 11.87 -30.38
CA LEU A 733 42.49 10.63 -30.30
C LEU A 733 43.29 9.48 -29.66
N VAL A 734 44.60 9.42 -29.88
CA VAL A 734 45.47 8.43 -29.22
C VAL A 734 45.58 8.67 -27.72
N GLU A 735 45.64 9.95 -27.31
CA GLU A 735 45.77 10.35 -25.91
C GLU A 735 44.49 10.04 -25.10
N VAL A 736 43.32 10.33 -25.66
CA VAL A 736 42.05 10.29 -24.90
C VAL A 736 41.08 9.21 -25.36
N GLY A 737 41.12 8.80 -26.64
CA GLY A 737 40.21 7.80 -27.22
C GLY A 737 40.08 6.52 -26.38
N PRO A 738 41.20 5.89 -25.93
CA PRO A 738 41.13 4.70 -25.08
C PRO A 738 40.36 4.90 -23.77
N SER A 739 40.53 6.07 -23.16
CA SER A 739 39.89 6.42 -21.90
C SER A 739 38.39 6.69 -22.07
N ILE A 740 37.98 7.33 -23.17
CA ILE A 740 36.58 7.55 -23.51
C ILE A 740 35.89 6.21 -23.78
N THR A 741 36.49 5.30 -24.55
CA THR A 741 35.93 3.94 -24.75
C THR A 741 35.74 3.17 -23.46
N LEU A 742 36.70 3.27 -22.54
CA LEU A 742 36.63 2.58 -21.26
C LEU A 742 35.47 3.12 -20.41
N ALA A 743 35.31 4.44 -20.35
CA ALA A 743 34.20 5.09 -19.65
C ALA A 743 32.85 4.70 -20.27
N SER A 744 32.65 4.94 -21.57
CA SER A 744 31.35 4.67 -22.22
C SER A 744 30.97 3.20 -22.20
N LEU A 745 31.93 2.26 -22.33
CA LEU A 745 31.62 0.83 -22.22
C LEU A 745 31.22 0.44 -20.80
N ALA A 746 31.88 0.99 -19.78
CA ALA A 746 31.51 0.76 -18.39
C ALA A 746 30.10 1.29 -18.09
N GLU A 747 29.73 2.46 -18.61
CA GLU A 747 28.39 3.04 -18.48
C GLU A 747 27.32 2.20 -19.18
N VAL A 748 27.56 1.81 -20.44
CA VAL A 748 26.63 0.96 -21.20
C VAL A 748 26.37 -0.35 -20.46
N LEU A 749 27.41 -0.98 -19.89
CA LEU A 749 27.22 -2.19 -19.09
C LEU A 749 26.51 -1.92 -17.77
N ALA A 750 26.82 -0.82 -17.08
CA ALA A 750 26.12 -0.45 -15.86
C ALA A 750 24.61 -0.26 -16.12
N PHE A 751 24.24 0.46 -17.18
CA PHE A 751 22.84 0.58 -17.60
C PHE A 751 22.25 -0.76 -18.04
N ALA A 752 22.99 -1.60 -18.76
CA ALA A 752 22.53 -2.93 -19.15
C ALA A 752 22.20 -3.82 -17.94
N VAL A 753 22.96 -3.72 -16.84
CA VAL A 753 22.64 -4.43 -15.58
C VAL A 753 21.31 -3.96 -14.98
N GLY A 754 20.95 -2.68 -15.13
CA GLY A 754 19.65 -2.16 -14.70
C GLY A 754 18.44 -2.85 -15.36
N THR A 755 18.63 -3.57 -16.48
CA THR A 755 17.57 -4.34 -17.13
C THR A 755 17.10 -5.55 -16.32
N PHE A 756 17.91 -6.05 -15.38
CA PHE A 756 17.54 -7.15 -14.49
C PHE A 756 16.54 -6.74 -13.41
N ILE A 757 16.30 -5.44 -13.22
CA ILE A 757 15.31 -4.95 -12.26
C ILE A 757 13.92 -5.50 -12.68
N PRO A 758 13.13 -6.05 -11.74
CA PRO A 758 11.84 -6.67 -12.06
C PRO A 758 10.81 -5.65 -12.57
N MET A 759 10.97 -4.37 -12.24
CA MET A 759 10.04 -3.29 -12.56
C MET A 759 10.12 -2.88 -14.03
N PRO A 760 9.00 -2.93 -14.79
CA PRO A 760 9.00 -2.60 -16.21
C PRO A 760 9.50 -1.19 -16.52
N ALA A 761 9.05 -0.17 -15.79
CA ALA A 761 9.46 1.21 -16.04
C ALA A 761 10.99 1.39 -15.95
N CYS A 762 11.60 0.87 -14.88
CA CYS A 762 13.05 0.89 -14.65
C CYS A 762 13.81 0.04 -15.68
N ARG A 763 13.31 -1.16 -16.00
CA ARG A 763 13.91 -2.05 -16.98
C ARG A 763 13.97 -1.41 -18.38
N VAL A 764 12.84 -0.85 -18.84
CA VAL A 764 12.75 -0.20 -20.15
C VAL A 764 13.60 1.08 -20.15
N PHE A 765 13.59 1.85 -19.06
CA PHE A 765 14.49 3.00 -18.90
C PHE A 765 15.96 2.61 -19.09
N SER A 766 16.43 1.56 -18.40
CA SER A 766 17.79 1.05 -18.50
C SER A 766 18.14 0.55 -19.91
N MET A 767 17.22 -0.12 -20.60
CA MET A 767 17.42 -0.54 -22.00
C MET A 767 17.62 0.64 -22.94
N PHE A 768 16.75 1.66 -22.83
CA PHE A 768 16.81 2.86 -23.66
C PHE A 768 18.06 3.68 -23.38
N ALA A 769 18.45 3.80 -22.10
CA ALA A 769 19.65 4.53 -21.68
C ALA A 769 20.93 3.84 -22.18
N ALA A 770 21.03 2.51 -22.05
CA ALA A 770 22.19 1.76 -22.52
C ALA A 770 22.42 1.92 -24.03
N LEU A 771 21.35 1.85 -24.84
CA LEU A 771 21.45 2.06 -26.28
C LEU A 771 21.71 3.54 -26.63
N ALA A 772 21.10 4.48 -25.92
CA ALA A 772 21.31 5.92 -26.17
C ALA A 772 22.76 6.32 -25.90
N VAL A 773 23.36 5.89 -24.77
CA VAL A 773 24.77 6.13 -24.46
C VAL A 773 25.70 5.45 -25.46
N LEU A 774 25.36 4.24 -25.92
CA LEU A 774 26.12 3.55 -26.96
C LEU A 774 26.10 4.32 -28.30
N LEU A 775 24.92 4.77 -28.74
CA LEU A 775 24.79 5.56 -29.96
C LEU A 775 25.48 6.92 -29.84
N ASP A 776 25.40 7.55 -28.66
CA ASP A 776 26.07 8.80 -28.34
C ASP A 776 27.60 8.67 -28.44
N PHE A 777 28.18 7.64 -27.82
CA PHE A 777 29.60 7.30 -27.95
C PHE A 777 30.02 7.10 -29.41
N LEU A 778 29.24 6.34 -30.19
CA LEU A 778 29.53 6.10 -31.61
C LEU A 778 29.49 7.40 -32.42
N LEU A 779 28.50 8.26 -32.19
CA LEU A 779 28.38 9.56 -32.86
C LEU A 779 29.50 10.54 -32.45
N GLN A 780 29.97 10.48 -31.21
CA GLN A 780 31.08 11.32 -30.74
C GLN A 780 32.41 10.95 -31.39
N VAL A 781 32.74 9.65 -31.44
CA VAL A 781 33.99 9.19 -32.05
C VAL A 781 33.96 9.29 -33.59
N THR A 782 32.78 9.42 -34.20
CA THR A 782 32.62 9.55 -35.67
C THR A 782 32.26 10.98 -36.10
N ALA A 783 30.99 11.36 -35.97
CA ALA A 783 30.42 12.62 -36.44
C ALA A 783 31.04 13.84 -35.74
N PHE A 784 31.22 13.79 -34.42
CA PHE A 784 31.73 14.93 -33.67
C PHE A 784 33.22 15.18 -33.96
N VAL A 785 34.05 14.14 -34.09
CA VAL A 785 35.44 14.29 -34.56
C VAL A 785 35.48 14.94 -35.95
N ALA A 786 34.61 14.54 -36.88
CA ALA A 786 34.53 15.16 -38.20
C ALA A 786 34.10 16.65 -38.12
N LEU A 787 33.17 16.99 -37.23
CA LEU A 787 32.77 18.38 -36.97
C LEU A 787 33.92 19.21 -36.37
N ILE A 788 34.75 18.63 -35.50
CA ILE A 788 35.97 19.26 -35.00
C ILE A 788 36.91 19.59 -36.18
N VAL A 789 37.12 18.66 -37.12
CA VAL A 789 37.94 18.91 -38.33
C VAL A 789 37.41 20.14 -39.07
N PHE A 790 36.10 20.20 -39.34
CA PHE A 790 35.48 21.34 -40.03
C PHE A 790 35.60 22.66 -39.27
N ASP A 791 35.44 22.63 -37.96
CA ASP A 791 35.55 23.81 -37.11
C ASP A 791 36.99 24.35 -37.04
N PHE A 792 38.00 23.48 -37.02
CA PHE A 792 39.40 23.90 -37.12
C PHE A 792 39.76 24.42 -38.51
N LEU A 793 39.28 23.77 -39.60
CA LEU A 793 39.45 24.29 -40.97
C LEU A 793 38.81 25.67 -41.13
N ARG A 794 37.61 25.87 -40.57
CA ARG A 794 36.92 27.18 -40.55
C ARG A 794 37.74 28.24 -39.79
N ALA A 795 38.31 27.87 -38.65
CA ALA A 795 39.12 28.77 -37.83
C ALA A 795 40.42 29.17 -38.54
N GLU A 796 41.09 28.24 -39.23
CA GLU A 796 42.26 28.51 -40.08
C GLU A 796 41.91 29.46 -41.24
N ASP A 797 40.71 29.31 -41.83
CA ASP A 797 40.18 30.16 -42.89
C ASP A 797 39.71 31.56 -42.45
N ARG A 798 39.75 31.87 -41.14
CA ARG A 798 39.30 33.15 -40.53
C ARG A 798 37.84 33.54 -40.84
N ARG A 799 36.93 32.56 -40.80
CA ARG A 799 35.48 32.79 -40.97
C ARG A 799 34.78 32.92 -39.61
N ILE A 800 33.68 33.67 -39.57
CA ILE A 800 32.87 33.86 -38.36
C ILE A 800 32.15 32.55 -38.00
N ASP A 801 32.04 32.24 -36.70
CA ASP A 801 31.47 31.00 -36.17
C ASP A 801 29.99 30.80 -36.52
N CYS A 802 29.10 31.71 -36.09
CA CYS A 802 27.66 31.61 -36.32
C CYS A 802 27.23 31.83 -37.78
N PHE A 803 28.06 32.53 -38.58
CA PHE A 803 27.81 32.79 -39.99
C PHE A 803 29.06 32.44 -40.83
N PRO A 804 29.27 31.14 -41.13
CA PRO A 804 30.48 30.65 -41.82
C PRO A 804 30.67 31.20 -43.24
N CYS A 805 29.67 31.91 -43.78
CA CYS A 805 29.72 32.54 -45.10
C CYS A 805 30.50 33.87 -45.12
N ILE A 806 30.78 34.47 -43.95
CA ILE A 806 31.44 35.78 -43.82
C ILE A 806 32.92 35.58 -43.44
N LYS A 807 33.83 36.08 -44.28
CA LYS A 807 35.29 36.05 -44.05
C LYS A 807 35.77 37.44 -43.61
N ILE A 808 36.61 37.50 -42.56
CA ILE A 808 37.17 38.76 -42.08
C ILE A 808 38.49 39.03 -42.83
N SER A 809 38.55 40.13 -43.57
CA SER A 809 39.77 40.62 -44.24
C SER A 809 40.72 41.25 -43.23
N SER A 810 41.99 40.85 -43.22
CA SER A 810 43.00 41.43 -42.34
C SER A 810 43.51 42.76 -42.90
N SER A 811 43.20 43.87 -42.21
CA SER A 811 43.84 45.17 -42.48
C SER A 811 44.61 45.74 -41.27
N TYR A 812 45.03 44.91 -40.31
CA TYR A 812 46.02 45.35 -39.33
C TYR A 812 47.08 44.27 -39.11
N ALA A 813 48.32 44.70 -39.23
CA ALA A 813 49.50 43.90 -39.49
C ALA A 813 49.95 43.00 -38.34
N ASP A 814 50.58 41.90 -38.75
CA ASP A 814 51.58 41.14 -38.01
C ASP A 814 52.53 42.04 -37.22
N SER A 815 52.57 41.84 -35.91
CA SER A 815 53.78 42.03 -35.11
C SER A 815 53.68 41.19 -33.85
N ASP A 816 53.82 39.87 -33.98
CA ASP A 816 54.48 39.06 -32.94
C ASP A 816 54.90 37.68 -33.48
N LYS A 817 55.93 37.66 -34.32
CA LYS A 817 56.79 36.47 -34.45
C LYS A 817 57.78 36.51 -33.28
N GLY A 818 57.33 36.05 -32.10
CA GLY A 818 58.15 36.05 -30.89
C GLY A 818 57.52 35.23 -29.77
N LEU A 819 57.93 33.95 -29.65
CA LEU A 819 57.94 33.15 -28.43
C LEU A 819 56.69 33.25 -27.50
N GLY A 820 55.49 33.08 -28.05
CA GLY A 820 54.26 33.04 -27.25
C GLY A 820 53.85 31.62 -26.89
N GLN A 821 54.47 31.00 -25.87
CA GLN A 821 53.85 29.86 -25.20
C GLN A 821 52.42 30.24 -24.82
N ARG A 822 51.42 29.56 -25.40
CA ARG A 822 50.01 29.72 -25.04
C ARG A 822 49.92 29.49 -23.53
N LYS A 823 49.78 30.57 -22.74
CA LYS A 823 49.77 30.47 -21.28
C LYS A 823 48.73 29.42 -20.86
N PRO A 824 49.08 28.43 -20.03
CA PRO A 824 48.11 27.45 -19.58
C PRO A 824 46.94 28.17 -18.90
N GLY A 825 45.71 27.69 -19.16
CA GLY A 825 44.50 28.27 -18.57
C GLY A 825 44.58 28.33 -17.05
N LEU A 826 43.89 29.29 -16.43
CA LEU A 826 43.92 29.55 -14.98
C LEU A 826 43.69 28.27 -14.16
N LEU A 827 42.73 27.43 -14.59
CA LEU A 827 42.41 26.16 -13.94
C LEU A 827 43.55 25.13 -14.03
N ALA A 828 44.16 24.97 -15.21
CA ALA A 828 45.30 24.07 -15.40
C ALA A 828 46.51 24.52 -14.57
N ARG A 829 46.71 25.82 -14.45
CA ARG A 829 47.75 26.40 -13.59
C ARG A 829 47.48 26.11 -12.11
N TYR A 830 46.25 26.29 -11.63
CA TYR A 830 45.87 25.95 -10.26
C TYR A 830 46.09 24.45 -9.95
N MET A 831 45.65 23.56 -10.85
CA MET A 831 45.80 22.11 -10.64
C MET A 831 47.27 21.68 -10.59
N LYS A 832 48.12 22.27 -11.44
CA LYS A 832 49.55 21.95 -11.51
C LYS A 832 50.38 22.60 -10.39
N GLU A 833 50.13 23.86 -10.07
CA GLU A 833 50.98 24.66 -9.16
C GLU A 833 50.50 24.65 -7.70
N VAL A 834 49.22 24.37 -7.43
CA VAL A 834 48.64 24.43 -6.07
C VAL A 834 48.09 23.08 -5.63
N HIS A 835 47.12 22.52 -6.37
CA HIS A 835 46.41 21.31 -5.94
C HIS A 835 47.32 20.08 -5.87
N ALA A 836 48.07 19.79 -6.94
CA ALA A 836 48.94 18.61 -6.99
C ALA A 836 50.13 18.63 -5.99
N PRO A 837 50.80 19.78 -5.74
CA PRO A 837 51.83 19.86 -4.70
C PRO A 837 51.30 19.66 -3.28
N ILE A 838 50.12 20.20 -2.94
CA ILE A 838 49.53 20.04 -1.61
C ILE A 838 49.21 18.56 -1.32
N LEU A 839 48.57 17.87 -2.27
CA LEU A 839 48.25 16.44 -2.17
C LEU A 839 49.49 15.53 -2.15
N SER A 840 50.63 16.01 -2.64
CA SER A 840 51.90 15.28 -2.60
C SER A 840 52.53 15.20 -1.20
N LEU A 841 52.11 16.04 -0.25
CA LEU A 841 52.70 16.09 1.10
C LEU A 841 52.29 14.87 1.93
N TRP A 842 53.26 14.21 2.58
CA TRP A 842 53.02 12.97 3.32
C TRP A 842 52.00 13.13 4.47
N GLY A 843 52.04 14.26 5.20
CA GLY A 843 51.04 14.56 6.24
C GLY A 843 49.62 14.72 5.69
N VAL A 844 49.46 15.38 4.54
CA VAL A 844 48.16 15.55 3.87
C VAL A 844 47.62 14.21 3.39
N LYS A 845 48.46 13.33 2.86
CA LYS A 845 48.04 11.97 2.43
C LYS A 845 47.44 11.16 3.57
N LEU A 846 48.07 11.17 4.75
CA LEU A 846 47.55 10.46 5.92
C LEU A 846 46.21 11.04 6.39
N VAL A 847 46.07 12.37 6.41
CA VAL A 847 44.81 13.03 6.77
C VAL A 847 43.69 12.68 5.79
N VAL A 848 43.96 12.75 4.48
CA VAL A 848 42.98 12.41 3.43
C VAL A 848 42.50 10.96 3.59
N ILE A 849 43.41 9.98 3.67
CA ILE A 849 43.02 8.57 3.84
C ILE A 849 42.18 8.39 5.11
N SER A 850 42.59 9.01 6.23
CA SER A 850 41.88 8.90 7.51
C SER A 850 40.46 9.48 7.43
N VAL A 851 40.28 10.64 6.81
CA VAL A 851 38.98 11.31 6.66
C VAL A 851 38.04 10.47 5.78
N PHE A 852 38.51 9.99 4.63
CA PHE A 852 37.67 9.21 3.72
C PHE A 852 37.31 7.83 4.28
N VAL A 853 38.22 7.18 5.03
CA VAL A 853 37.91 5.93 5.73
C VAL A 853 36.89 6.17 6.86
N ALA A 854 37.04 7.24 7.63
CA ALA A 854 36.07 7.60 8.67
C ALA A 854 34.69 7.93 8.07
N PHE A 855 34.68 8.63 6.93
CA PHE A 855 33.46 8.96 6.20
C PHE A 855 32.74 7.69 5.71
N ALA A 856 33.46 6.76 5.08
CA ALA A 856 32.89 5.47 4.66
C ALA A 856 32.33 4.64 5.83
N LEU A 857 33.03 4.59 6.97
CA LEU A 857 32.54 3.89 8.17
C LEU A 857 31.27 4.54 8.75
N ALA A 858 31.20 5.87 8.76
CA ALA A 858 29.99 6.59 9.16
C ALA A 858 28.82 6.30 8.21
N SER A 859 29.08 6.30 6.90
CA SER A 859 28.10 5.95 5.86
C SER A 859 27.54 4.54 6.04
N ILE A 860 28.37 3.54 6.32
CA ILE A 860 27.93 2.15 6.61
C ILE A 860 26.97 2.11 7.81
N ALA A 861 27.26 2.87 8.87
CA ALA A 861 26.39 2.94 10.04
C ALA A 861 25.04 3.63 9.74
N LEU A 862 25.05 4.64 8.85
CA LEU A 862 23.85 5.38 8.44
C LEU A 862 22.94 4.58 7.49
N CYS A 863 23.50 3.70 6.66
CA CYS A 863 22.76 2.89 5.68
C CYS A 863 21.61 2.08 6.28
N THR A 864 21.66 1.71 7.56
CA THR A 864 20.59 0.91 8.21
C THR A 864 19.35 1.69 8.61
N ARG A 865 19.39 3.03 8.46
CA ARG A 865 18.22 3.90 8.61
C ARG A 865 17.43 4.09 7.32
N ILE A 866 17.90 3.56 6.19
CA ILE A 866 17.20 3.68 4.92
C ILE A 866 15.94 2.81 4.97
N GLU A 867 14.78 3.44 4.85
CA GLU A 867 13.49 2.76 4.83
C GLU A 867 13.11 2.37 3.39
N PRO A 868 12.58 1.15 3.15
CA PRO A 868 12.05 0.78 1.84
C PRO A 868 10.68 1.41 1.60
N GLY A 869 10.49 2.06 0.46
CA GLY A 869 9.24 2.74 0.12
C GLY A 869 9.36 3.79 -0.98
N LEU A 870 8.21 4.18 -1.50
CA LEU A 870 7.99 5.36 -2.33
C LEU A 870 6.64 5.95 -1.94
N GLU A 871 6.64 7.03 -1.17
CA GLU A 871 5.39 7.62 -0.70
C GLU A 871 4.56 8.09 -1.91
N GLN A 872 3.29 7.69 -1.96
CA GLN A 872 2.40 8.00 -3.08
C GLN A 872 2.29 9.52 -3.32
N LYS A 873 2.39 10.31 -2.24
CA LYS A 873 2.39 11.78 -2.26
C LYS A 873 3.55 12.36 -3.06
N ILE A 874 4.75 11.77 -2.99
CA ILE A 874 5.94 12.28 -3.68
C ILE A 874 5.80 12.14 -5.20
N VAL A 875 5.01 11.16 -5.65
CA VAL A 875 4.76 10.87 -7.08
C VAL A 875 3.77 11.85 -7.72
N LEU A 876 3.09 12.67 -6.91
CA LEU A 876 2.10 13.61 -7.40
C LEU A 876 2.66 15.04 -7.41
N PRO A 877 2.14 15.92 -8.28
CA PRO A 877 2.48 17.34 -8.25
C PRO A 877 2.21 17.96 -6.88
N ARG A 878 3.06 18.93 -6.47
CA ARG A 878 2.91 19.64 -5.19
C ARG A 878 1.61 20.43 -5.07
N ASP A 879 1.05 20.86 -6.20
CA ASP A 879 -0.21 21.60 -6.30
C ASP A 879 -1.43 20.68 -6.51
N SER A 880 -1.25 19.36 -6.47
CA SER A 880 -2.33 18.40 -6.72
C SER A 880 -3.32 18.36 -5.55
N TYR A 881 -4.62 18.31 -5.88
CA TYR A 881 -5.70 18.16 -4.89
C TYR A 881 -5.63 16.82 -4.12
N LEU A 882 -4.98 15.81 -4.71
CA LEU A 882 -4.77 14.51 -4.07
C LEU A 882 -3.82 14.59 -2.86
N GLN A 883 -2.95 15.60 -2.77
CA GLN A 883 -2.08 15.81 -1.60
C GLN A 883 -2.91 16.02 -0.33
N GLY A 884 -3.91 16.91 -0.40
CA GLY A 884 -4.84 17.17 0.70
C GLY A 884 -5.70 15.94 1.04
N TYR A 885 -6.15 15.21 0.02
CA TYR A 885 -6.89 13.97 0.21
C TYR A 885 -6.10 12.92 1.00
N PHE A 886 -4.85 12.60 0.60
CA PHE A 886 -4.07 11.61 1.33
C PHE A 886 -3.70 12.04 2.77
N ASN A 887 -3.56 13.34 3.04
CA ASN A 887 -3.40 13.84 4.41
C ASN A 887 -4.66 13.57 5.24
N ASN A 888 -5.82 13.99 4.75
CA ASN A 888 -7.10 13.83 5.44
C ASN A 888 -7.48 12.36 5.63
N VAL A 889 -7.19 11.48 4.66
CA VAL A 889 -7.40 10.04 4.81
C VAL A 889 -6.53 9.48 5.94
N SER A 890 -5.25 9.82 5.99
CA SER A 890 -4.34 9.34 7.04
C SER A 890 -4.68 9.86 8.45
N GLU A 891 -5.31 11.02 8.54
CA GLU A 891 -5.68 11.66 9.81
C GLU A 891 -7.04 11.18 10.33
N TYR A 892 -8.05 11.15 9.45
CA TYR A 892 -9.45 10.95 9.83
C TYR A 892 -9.94 9.51 9.67
N LEU A 893 -9.45 8.75 8.69
CA LEU A 893 -9.97 7.41 8.43
C LEU A 893 -9.53 6.43 9.54
N ARG A 894 -10.49 5.75 10.17
CA ARG A 894 -10.27 4.81 11.28
C ARG A 894 -10.39 3.33 10.87
N ILE A 895 -10.61 3.06 9.59
CA ILE A 895 -10.72 1.69 9.05
C ILE A 895 -9.66 1.47 7.96
N GLY A 896 -9.00 0.32 7.99
CA GLY A 896 -8.04 -0.05 6.95
C GLY A 896 -8.72 -0.62 5.70
N PRO A 897 -7.96 -0.85 4.61
CA PRO A 897 -8.47 -1.50 3.41
C PRO A 897 -8.97 -2.93 3.69
N PRO A 898 -9.98 -3.42 2.93
CA PRO A 898 -10.42 -4.81 3.05
C PRO A 898 -9.35 -5.78 2.55
N ILE A 899 -9.32 -6.96 3.17
CA ILE A 899 -8.49 -8.11 2.80
C ILE A 899 -9.40 -9.32 2.58
N TYR A 900 -9.13 -10.07 1.51
CA TYR A 900 -9.85 -11.27 1.13
C TYR A 900 -8.91 -12.47 1.23
N PHE A 901 -9.24 -13.43 2.07
CA PHE A 901 -8.56 -14.73 2.08
C PHE A 901 -9.24 -15.63 1.06
N VAL A 902 -8.54 -15.91 -0.04
CA VAL A 902 -9.09 -16.66 -1.18
C VAL A 902 -8.63 -18.10 -1.12
N VAL A 903 -9.58 -19.03 -1.18
CA VAL A 903 -9.34 -20.47 -1.19
C VAL A 903 -9.53 -21.00 -2.62
N LYS A 904 -8.53 -21.75 -3.13
CA LYS A 904 -8.55 -22.30 -4.50
C LYS A 904 -8.90 -23.79 -4.52
N ASN A 905 -9.77 -24.18 -5.45
CA ASN A 905 -10.11 -25.57 -5.80
C ASN A 905 -10.34 -26.45 -4.59
N TYR A 906 -11.24 -26.03 -3.71
CA TYR A 906 -11.52 -26.75 -2.48
C TYR A 906 -12.86 -27.46 -2.56
N ASN A 907 -12.90 -28.67 -1.99
CA ASN A 907 -14.11 -29.45 -1.90
C ASN A 907 -14.78 -29.15 -0.55
N TYR A 908 -15.83 -28.35 -0.58
CA TYR A 908 -16.62 -27.99 0.60
C TYR A 908 -17.61 -29.09 1.00
N SER A 909 -17.72 -30.12 0.16
CA SER A 909 -18.84 -31.04 0.11
C SER A 909 -18.49 -32.46 0.56
N SER A 910 -17.22 -32.86 0.64
CA SER A 910 -16.86 -34.18 1.19
C SER A 910 -17.03 -34.21 2.71
N GLU A 911 -17.43 -35.37 3.24
CA GLU A 911 -17.75 -35.65 4.65
C GLU A 911 -17.01 -34.75 5.66
N SER A 912 -17.76 -34.22 6.65
CA SER A 912 -17.44 -33.33 7.79
C SER A 912 -15.99 -32.84 7.99
N ARG A 913 -14.98 -33.67 7.81
CA ARG A 913 -13.54 -33.38 7.90
C ARG A 913 -13.10 -32.15 7.09
N GLN A 914 -13.48 -32.02 5.82
CA GLN A 914 -13.02 -30.89 4.98
C GLN A 914 -13.73 -29.58 5.37
N THR A 915 -15.05 -29.61 5.55
CA THR A 915 -15.80 -28.46 6.07
C THR A 915 -15.26 -27.97 7.42
N ASN A 916 -14.91 -28.91 8.31
CA ASN A 916 -14.36 -28.62 9.64
C ASN A 916 -12.94 -28.03 9.64
N GLN A 917 -12.19 -28.15 8.54
CA GLN A 917 -10.91 -27.46 8.36
C GLN A 917 -11.07 -25.97 8.03
N LEU A 918 -12.25 -25.53 7.61
CA LEU A 918 -12.50 -24.12 7.27
C LEU A 918 -13.39 -23.41 8.29
N CYS A 919 -14.49 -24.04 8.71
CA CYS A 919 -15.54 -23.39 9.49
C CYS A 919 -15.09 -22.91 10.88
N SER A 920 -15.84 -21.97 11.45
CA SER A 920 -15.66 -21.50 12.84
C SER A 920 -17.01 -21.42 13.56
N ILE A 921 -17.66 -22.58 13.66
CA ILE A 921 -18.84 -22.84 14.49
C ILE A 921 -18.56 -24.05 15.39
N SER A 922 -19.53 -24.46 16.20
CA SER A 922 -19.40 -25.68 17.03
C SER A 922 -19.03 -26.91 16.17
N GLN A 923 -18.22 -27.81 16.75
CA GLN A 923 -17.70 -29.03 16.11
C GLN A 923 -16.70 -28.84 14.95
N CYS A 924 -16.30 -27.60 14.61
CA CYS A 924 -15.19 -27.34 13.68
C CYS A 924 -13.82 -27.60 14.36
N ASN A 925 -12.77 -27.82 13.56
CA ASN A 925 -11.44 -28.04 14.10
C ASN A 925 -10.89 -26.77 14.76
N SER A 926 -10.06 -26.93 15.80
CA SER A 926 -9.46 -25.81 16.52
C SER A 926 -8.43 -25.01 15.70
N ASP A 927 -7.82 -25.68 14.72
CA ASP A 927 -6.83 -25.14 13.78
C ASP A 927 -7.47 -24.75 12.43
N SER A 928 -8.80 -24.67 12.36
CA SER A 928 -9.49 -24.29 11.13
C SER A 928 -9.09 -22.90 10.64
N LEU A 929 -9.19 -22.66 9.33
CA LEU A 929 -8.81 -21.39 8.71
C LEU A 929 -9.47 -20.19 9.39
N LEU A 930 -10.78 -20.24 9.63
CA LEU A 930 -11.51 -19.12 10.22
C LEU A 930 -11.22 -18.94 11.71
N ASN A 931 -10.95 -20.02 12.45
CA ASN A 931 -10.49 -19.93 13.84
C ASN A 931 -9.07 -19.31 13.91
N GLU A 932 -8.16 -19.64 12.99
CA GLU A 932 -6.85 -19.00 12.89
C GLU A 932 -6.96 -17.50 12.55
N ILE A 933 -7.86 -17.11 11.65
CA ILE A 933 -8.08 -15.69 11.32
C ILE A 933 -8.67 -14.95 12.52
N ALA A 934 -9.67 -15.53 13.20
CA ALA A 934 -10.24 -14.96 14.42
C ALA A 934 -9.16 -14.76 15.49
N ARG A 935 -8.29 -15.75 15.69
CA ARG A 935 -7.16 -15.66 16.63
C ARG A 935 -6.16 -14.57 16.23
N ALA A 936 -5.87 -14.42 14.94
CA ALA A 936 -5.00 -13.35 14.45
C ALA A 936 -5.60 -11.95 14.68
N SER A 937 -6.93 -11.81 14.61
CA SER A 937 -7.61 -10.53 14.87
C SER A 937 -7.54 -10.05 16.33
N LEU A 938 -7.24 -10.95 17.27
CA LEU A 938 -7.01 -10.58 18.68
C LEU A 938 -5.66 -9.89 18.92
N MET A 939 -4.77 -9.89 17.92
CA MET A 939 -3.44 -9.26 17.98
C MET A 939 -3.23 -8.28 16.79
N PRO A 940 -4.05 -7.22 16.68
CA PRO A 940 -4.08 -6.35 15.51
C PRO A 940 -2.76 -5.61 15.24
N GLU A 941 -1.96 -5.33 16.27
CA GLU A 941 -0.67 -4.64 16.16
C GLU A 941 0.40 -5.43 15.40
N SER A 942 0.32 -6.77 15.41
CA SER A 942 1.30 -7.64 14.73
C SER A 942 0.72 -8.30 13.49
N SER A 943 -0.56 -8.71 13.53
CA SER A 943 -1.23 -9.36 12.40
C SER A 943 -1.73 -8.37 11.35
N TYR A 944 -1.92 -7.10 11.74
CA TYR A 944 -2.60 -6.08 10.94
C TYR A 944 -4.02 -6.50 10.51
N ILE A 945 -4.68 -7.43 11.22
CA ILE A 945 -6.06 -7.85 10.98
C ILE A 945 -6.93 -7.25 12.10
N ALA A 946 -7.94 -6.45 11.73
CA ALA A 946 -8.74 -5.71 12.70
C ALA A 946 -9.95 -6.49 13.24
N LYS A 947 -10.52 -7.38 12.44
CA LYS A 947 -11.75 -8.12 12.76
C LYS A 947 -11.64 -9.60 12.34
N PRO A 948 -12.44 -10.51 12.91
CA PRO A 948 -12.63 -11.84 12.35
C PRO A 948 -13.09 -11.79 10.88
N ALA A 949 -13.03 -12.92 10.17
CA ALA A 949 -13.50 -12.97 8.80
C ALA A 949 -15.02 -13.19 8.71
N ALA A 950 -15.67 -12.45 7.81
CA ALA A 950 -17.01 -12.74 7.34
C ALA A 950 -17.00 -14.07 6.58
N SER A 951 -17.87 -14.99 6.98
CA SER A 951 -17.87 -16.37 6.49
C SER A 951 -19.22 -16.77 5.93
N TRP A 952 -19.28 -16.84 4.59
CA TRP A 952 -20.42 -17.40 3.88
C TRP A 952 -20.68 -18.86 4.25
N LEU A 953 -19.63 -19.61 4.61
CA LEU A 953 -19.75 -21.03 4.99
C LEU A 953 -20.41 -21.17 6.37
N ASP A 954 -19.98 -20.37 7.35
CA ASP A 954 -20.57 -20.43 8.69
C ASP A 954 -22.03 -19.95 8.65
N ASP A 955 -22.31 -18.88 7.92
CA ASP A 955 -23.67 -18.36 7.77
C ASP A 955 -24.57 -19.32 6.98
N PHE A 956 -24.03 -20.05 5.99
CA PHE A 956 -24.74 -21.14 5.32
C PHE A 956 -25.07 -22.30 6.27
N LEU A 957 -24.10 -22.73 7.10
CA LEU A 957 -24.30 -23.80 8.06
C LEU A 957 -25.32 -23.43 9.15
N VAL A 958 -25.33 -22.17 9.60
CA VAL A 958 -26.37 -21.64 10.49
C VAL A 958 -27.73 -21.56 9.79
N TRP A 959 -27.78 -21.17 8.51
CA TRP A 959 -29.02 -21.04 7.75
C TRP A 959 -29.72 -22.40 7.51
N ILE A 960 -28.96 -23.48 7.31
CA ILE A 960 -29.51 -24.84 7.16
C ILE A 960 -29.79 -25.55 8.49
N SER A 961 -29.33 -25.01 9.62
CA SER A 961 -29.39 -25.68 10.91
C SER A 961 -30.86 -25.90 11.32
N PRO A 962 -31.23 -27.10 11.83
CA PRO A 962 -32.59 -27.37 12.25
C PRO A 962 -33.07 -26.48 13.42
N GLU A 963 -32.13 -25.96 14.23
CA GLU A 963 -32.41 -24.98 15.28
C GLU A 963 -32.98 -23.68 14.73
N ALA A 964 -32.49 -23.22 13.57
CA ALA A 964 -32.96 -22.03 12.87
C ALA A 964 -34.15 -22.35 11.94
N PHE A 965 -35.23 -22.88 12.49
CA PHE A 965 -36.36 -23.43 11.72
C PHE A 965 -37.10 -22.43 10.80
N GLY A 966 -36.95 -21.12 11.04
CA GLY A 966 -37.49 -20.06 10.19
C GLY A 966 -36.66 -19.73 8.93
N CYS A 967 -35.44 -20.27 8.82
CA CYS A 967 -34.51 -20.00 7.73
C CYS A 967 -34.67 -20.93 6.53
N CYS A 968 -34.03 -22.11 6.52
CA CYS A 968 -34.17 -23.05 5.42
C CYS A 968 -35.49 -23.83 5.54
N ARG A 969 -36.46 -23.48 4.68
CA ARG A 969 -37.76 -24.15 4.58
C ARG A 969 -38.01 -24.69 3.18
N LYS A 970 -38.81 -25.76 3.12
CA LYS A 970 -39.29 -26.36 1.87
C LYS A 970 -40.79 -26.59 1.92
N PHE A 971 -41.45 -26.38 0.79
CA PHE A 971 -42.83 -26.80 0.59
C PHE A 971 -42.93 -28.33 0.53
N THR A 972 -44.14 -28.86 0.67
CA THR A 972 -44.42 -30.30 0.51
C THR A 972 -44.00 -30.85 -0.86
N ASN A 973 -43.98 -30.02 -1.90
CA ASN A 973 -43.49 -30.37 -3.25
C ASN A 973 -41.94 -30.38 -3.37
N GLY A 974 -41.21 -30.00 -2.31
CA GLY A 974 -39.75 -29.94 -2.29
C GLY A 974 -39.13 -28.63 -2.80
N SER A 975 -39.90 -27.64 -3.25
CA SER A 975 -39.37 -26.33 -3.66
C SER A 975 -39.04 -25.43 -2.47
N TYR A 976 -38.19 -24.42 -2.71
CA TYR A 976 -37.81 -23.44 -1.69
C TYR A 976 -39.04 -22.68 -1.18
N CYS A 977 -39.23 -22.66 0.14
CA CYS A 977 -40.25 -21.86 0.81
C CYS A 977 -39.58 -20.67 1.50
N PRO A 978 -39.90 -19.42 1.13
CA PRO A 978 -39.31 -18.25 1.77
C PRO A 978 -39.79 -18.11 3.23
N PRO A 979 -39.08 -17.31 4.05
CA PRO A 979 -39.56 -16.87 5.36
C PRO A 979 -40.95 -16.22 5.27
N ASN A 980 -41.74 -16.28 6.35
CA ASN A 980 -43.14 -15.84 6.32
C ASN A 980 -43.30 -14.33 6.10
N ASP A 981 -42.25 -13.56 6.35
CA ASP A 981 -42.18 -12.12 6.16
C ASP A 981 -41.70 -11.71 4.75
N GLN A 982 -41.51 -12.66 3.82
CA GLN A 982 -41.07 -12.42 2.45
C GLN A 982 -42.08 -12.93 1.39
N PRO A 983 -42.56 -12.07 0.46
CA PRO A 983 -43.37 -12.49 -0.68
C PRO A 983 -42.51 -12.89 -1.91
N PRO A 984 -43.06 -13.67 -2.87
CA PRO A 984 -44.35 -14.36 -2.85
C PRO A 984 -44.24 -15.80 -2.30
N CYS A 985 -45.16 -16.16 -1.41
CA CYS A 985 -45.31 -17.51 -0.85
C CYS A 985 -45.89 -18.55 -1.84
N CYS A 986 -46.13 -18.18 -3.10
CA CYS A 986 -46.86 -19.02 -4.05
C CYS A 986 -46.17 -18.97 -5.42
N ALA A 987 -45.96 -20.14 -6.04
CA ALA A 987 -45.74 -20.24 -7.47
C ALA A 987 -47.08 -19.98 -8.17
N SER A 988 -47.05 -19.22 -9.26
CA SER A 988 -48.20 -18.61 -9.94
C SER A 988 -49.25 -19.56 -10.55
N GLU A 989 -49.32 -20.85 -10.17
CA GLU A 989 -50.22 -21.83 -10.80
C GLU A 989 -51.16 -22.61 -9.85
N ASP A 990 -50.97 -22.61 -8.52
CA ASP A 990 -51.89 -23.31 -7.59
C ASP A 990 -52.61 -22.33 -6.66
N GLY A 991 -53.92 -22.17 -6.88
CA GLY A 991 -54.80 -21.17 -6.26
C GLY A 991 -55.18 -21.39 -4.79
N SER A 992 -54.20 -21.62 -3.90
CA SER A 992 -54.46 -21.86 -2.47
C SER A 992 -53.78 -20.86 -1.52
N CYS A 993 -53.77 -19.57 -1.85
CA CYS A 993 -53.19 -18.54 -0.98
C CYS A 993 -54.29 -17.66 -0.35
N ASP A 994 -54.40 -17.73 0.99
CA ASP A 994 -55.30 -16.91 1.81
C ASP A 994 -54.88 -15.43 1.76
N LEU A 995 -55.83 -14.51 1.90
CA LEU A 995 -55.66 -13.04 1.84
C LEU A 995 -54.63 -12.45 2.84
N ASN A 996 -54.03 -13.25 3.74
CA ASN A 996 -53.10 -12.82 4.79
C ASN A 996 -51.61 -13.08 4.51
N GLY A 997 -51.22 -13.54 3.32
CA GLY A 997 -49.81 -13.53 2.89
C GLY A 997 -48.82 -14.47 3.60
N LEU A 998 -49.29 -15.35 4.51
CA LEU A 998 -48.45 -16.34 5.20
C LEU A 998 -48.25 -17.61 4.37
N CYS A 999 -47.01 -18.10 4.26
CA CYS A 999 -46.67 -19.35 3.59
C CYS A 999 -47.22 -20.55 4.39
N LYS A 1000 -48.33 -21.17 3.93
CA LYS A 1000 -48.87 -22.42 4.47
C LYS A 1000 -48.09 -23.63 3.93
N ASP A 1001 -48.08 -24.73 4.69
CA ASP A 1001 -47.49 -26.05 4.31
C ASP A 1001 -45.97 -26.12 4.07
N CYS A 1002 -45.18 -25.36 4.86
CA CYS A 1002 -43.72 -25.45 4.82
C CYS A 1002 -43.13 -26.20 6.03
N THR A 1003 -42.12 -27.02 5.75
CA THR A 1003 -41.34 -27.75 6.76
C THR A 1003 -39.88 -27.31 6.74
N THR A 1004 -39.13 -27.56 7.82
CA THR A 1004 -37.67 -27.31 7.82
C THR A 1004 -37.00 -28.16 6.75
N CYS A 1005 -35.92 -27.64 6.17
CA CYS A 1005 -35.17 -28.37 5.14
C CYS A 1005 -34.67 -29.73 5.63
N PHE A 1006 -34.16 -29.77 6.86
CA PHE A 1006 -33.53 -30.93 7.49
C PHE A 1006 -33.99 -31.10 8.95
N ARG A 1007 -33.89 -32.34 9.43
CA ARG A 1007 -33.90 -32.71 10.86
C ARG A 1007 -32.48 -33.11 11.28
N HIS A 1008 -32.19 -33.13 12.59
CA HIS A 1008 -30.90 -33.63 13.10
C HIS A 1008 -30.56 -35.05 12.61
N SER A 1009 -31.56 -35.91 12.41
CA SER A 1009 -31.38 -37.26 11.86
C SER A 1009 -30.90 -37.29 10.41
N ASP A 1010 -31.12 -36.22 9.66
CA ASP A 1010 -30.82 -36.14 8.22
C ASP A 1010 -29.40 -35.60 7.96
N LEU A 1011 -28.74 -35.11 9.01
CA LEU A 1011 -27.40 -34.52 9.00
C LEU A 1011 -26.42 -35.44 9.74
N TYR A 1012 -25.20 -35.54 9.24
CA TYR A 1012 -24.14 -36.30 9.93
C TYR A 1012 -23.31 -35.33 10.78
N ASN A 1013 -23.40 -35.42 12.11
CA ASN A 1013 -22.80 -34.45 13.04
C ASN A 1013 -23.17 -33.00 12.68
N ASP A 1014 -24.45 -32.73 12.41
CA ASP A 1014 -24.96 -31.41 12.02
C ASP A 1014 -24.27 -30.83 10.78
N ARG A 1015 -23.80 -31.70 9.87
CA ARG A 1015 -23.23 -31.32 8.56
C ARG A 1015 -24.04 -31.93 7.41
N PRO A 1016 -24.25 -31.17 6.31
CA PRO A 1016 -24.92 -31.69 5.12
C PRO A 1016 -23.98 -32.62 4.34
N SER A 1017 -24.55 -33.64 3.70
CA SER A 1017 -23.87 -34.44 2.68
C SER A 1017 -23.56 -33.61 1.42
N THR A 1018 -22.69 -34.14 0.55
CA THR A 1018 -22.32 -33.49 -0.72
C THR A 1018 -23.52 -33.09 -1.57
N ALA A 1019 -24.51 -33.98 -1.70
CA ALA A 1019 -25.71 -33.75 -2.48
C ALA A 1019 -26.59 -32.66 -1.85
N GLN A 1020 -26.79 -32.71 -0.54
CA GLN A 1020 -27.56 -31.71 0.20
C GLN A 1020 -26.89 -30.33 0.14
N PHE A 1021 -25.57 -30.25 0.29
CA PHE A 1021 -24.81 -29.01 0.16
C PHE A 1021 -24.98 -28.39 -1.23
N ARG A 1022 -24.85 -29.21 -2.28
CA ARG A 1022 -25.01 -28.79 -3.68
C ARG A 1022 -26.41 -28.24 -3.97
N GLU A 1023 -27.44 -28.89 -3.44
CA GLU A 1023 -28.81 -28.50 -3.67
C GLU A 1023 -29.17 -27.18 -2.96
N LYS A 1024 -28.69 -26.99 -1.72
CA LYS A 1024 -29.12 -25.87 -0.87
C LYS A 1024 -28.25 -24.62 -0.95
N LEU A 1025 -26.98 -24.72 -1.38
CA LEU A 1025 -26.10 -23.56 -1.51
C LEU A 1025 -26.66 -22.46 -2.45
N PRO A 1026 -27.19 -22.78 -3.64
CA PRO A 1026 -27.80 -21.77 -4.51
C PRO A 1026 -28.99 -21.06 -3.85
N TRP A 1027 -29.81 -21.79 -3.09
CA TRP A 1027 -30.96 -21.20 -2.38
C TRP A 1027 -30.48 -20.16 -1.36
N PHE A 1028 -29.44 -20.46 -0.60
CA PHE A 1028 -28.83 -19.52 0.35
C PHE A 1028 -28.30 -18.25 -0.33
N LEU A 1029 -27.59 -18.40 -1.45
CA LEU A 1029 -27.00 -17.25 -2.17
C LEU A 1029 -28.05 -16.35 -2.84
N THR A 1030 -29.27 -16.86 -3.06
CA THR A 1030 -30.44 -16.09 -3.50
C THR A 1030 -31.35 -15.63 -2.37
N ALA A 1031 -31.21 -16.20 -1.17
CA ALA A 1031 -32.05 -15.87 -0.03
C ALA A 1031 -31.76 -14.46 0.48
N LEU A 1032 -32.81 -13.65 0.59
CA LEU A 1032 -32.78 -12.32 1.15
C LEU A 1032 -32.82 -12.40 2.68
N PRO A 1033 -32.09 -11.54 3.42
CA PRO A 1033 -32.25 -11.44 4.86
C PRO A 1033 -33.64 -10.91 5.23
N SER A 1034 -34.21 -11.40 6.34
CA SER A 1034 -35.54 -11.09 6.83
C SER A 1034 -35.56 -10.99 8.37
N ALA A 1035 -36.66 -10.52 8.97
CA ALA A 1035 -36.83 -10.51 10.42
C ALA A 1035 -36.96 -11.93 11.01
N ASP A 1036 -37.62 -12.84 10.28
CA ASP A 1036 -37.73 -14.25 10.67
C ASP A 1036 -36.42 -15.05 10.44
N CYS A 1037 -35.60 -14.61 9.47
CA CYS A 1037 -34.28 -15.17 9.21
C CYS A 1037 -33.27 -14.08 8.80
N SER A 1038 -32.45 -13.64 9.76
CA SER A 1038 -31.43 -12.61 9.53
C SER A 1038 -30.24 -13.09 8.68
N LYS A 1039 -30.10 -14.42 8.49
CA LYS A 1039 -29.05 -15.04 7.68
C LYS A 1039 -29.54 -15.19 6.24
N GLY A 1040 -28.93 -14.44 5.32
CA GLY A 1040 -29.17 -14.54 3.88
C GLY A 1040 -27.88 -14.29 3.11
N GLY A 1041 -27.64 -15.07 2.05
CA GLY A 1041 -26.42 -14.96 1.25
C GLY A 1041 -26.50 -13.90 0.15
N HIS A 1042 -27.70 -13.44 -0.20
CA HIS A 1042 -27.88 -12.46 -1.28
C HIS A 1042 -27.30 -11.09 -0.91
N GLY A 1043 -26.57 -10.48 -1.84
CA GLY A 1043 -25.93 -9.17 -1.66
C GLY A 1043 -24.60 -9.23 -0.89
N ALA A 1044 -24.52 -10.02 0.18
CA ALA A 1044 -23.29 -10.14 0.99
C ALA A 1044 -22.28 -11.14 0.42
N TYR A 1045 -22.75 -12.30 -0.06
CA TYR A 1045 -21.89 -13.43 -0.46
C TYR A 1045 -22.04 -13.86 -1.91
N THR A 1046 -22.97 -13.25 -2.67
CA THR A 1046 -23.23 -13.57 -4.08
C THR A 1046 -21.98 -13.51 -4.95
N SER A 1047 -21.06 -12.57 -4.68
CA SER A 1047 -19.79 -12.41 -5.39
C SER A 1047 -18.59 -13.08 -4.72
N SER A 1048 -18.79 -13.71 -3.56
CA SER A 1048 -17.73 -14.34 -2.75
C SER A 1048 -17.52 -15.83 -3.07
N VAL A 1049 -18.40 -16.43 -3.86
CA VAL A 1049 -18.37 -17.86 -4.21
C VAL A 1049 -18.60 -18.04 -5.71
N GLU A 1050 -17.70 -18.76 -6.38
CA GLU A 1050 -17.86 -19.09 -7.78
C GLU A 1050 -18.66 -20.39 -7.96
N LEU A 1051 -19.83 -20.28 -8.60
CA LEU A 1051 -20.69 -21.43 -8.91
C LEU A 1051 -20.46 -22.01 -10.33
N LYS A 1052 -19.64 -21.37 -11.16
CA LYS A 1052 -19.34 -21.86 -12.52
C LYS A 1052 -18.49 -23.13 -12.44
N GLY A 1053 -18.96 -24.22 -13.04
CA GLY A 1053 -18.28 -25.52 -12.98
C GLY A 1053 -18.54 -26.34 -11.69
N PHE A 1054 -19.53 -25.94 -10.87
CA PHE A 1054 -19.94 -26.61 -9.64
C PHE A 1054 -20.54 -28.03 -9.84
N GLU A 1055 -20.62 -28.53 -11.07
CA GLU A 1055 -21.16 -29.86 -11.37
C GLU A 1055 -20.36 -31.02 -10.75
N THR A 1056 -19.08 -30.78 -10.43
CA THR A 1056 -18.15 -31.74 -9.81
C THR A 1056 -18.12 -31.70 -8.28
N GLY A 1057 -18.86 -30.79 -7.63
CA GLY A 1057 -18.86 -30.59 -6.17
C GLY A 1057 -17.65 -29.82 -5.61
N ILE A 1058 -16.74 -29.37 -6.48
CA ILE A 1058 -15.58 -28.55 -6.13
C ILE A 1058 -15.90 -27.09 -6.43
N ILE A 1059 -15.62 -26.20 -5.48
CA ILE A 1059 -15.70 -24.76 -5.69
C ILE A 1059 -14.30 -24.27 -6.10
N GLN A 1060 -14.21 -23.67 -7.29
CA GLN A 1060 -12.93 -23.24 -7.88
C GLN A 1060 -12.32 -22.08 -7.11
N ALA A 1061 -13.13 -21.09 -6.74
CA ALA A 1061 -12.72 -19.96 -5.91
C ALA A 1061 -13.81 -19.61 -4.89
N SER A 1062 -13.39 -19.36 -3.65
CA SER A 1062 -14.20 -18.63 -2.68
C SER A 1062 -13.35 -17.67 -1.86
N SER A 1063 -13.96 -16.63 -1.31
CA SER A 1063 -13.27 -15.61 -0.53
C SER A 1063 -13.92 -15.36 0.83
N PHE A 1064 -13.08 -15.15 1.83
CA PHE A 1064 -13.47 -14.72 3.18
C PHE A 1064 -12.94 -13.30 3.42
N ARG A 1065 -13.86 -12.34 3.63
CA ARG A 1065 -13.51 -10.92 3.76
C ARG A 1065 -13.24 -10.55 5.22
N THR A 1066 -12.19 -9.80 5.47
CA THR A 1066 -11.97 -9.03 6.69
C THR A 1066 -11.32 -7.67 6.35
N TYR A 1067 -10.86 -6.94 7.36
CA TYR A 1067 -10.29 -5.61 7.25
C TYR A 1067 -8.91 -5.55 7.87
N HIS A 1068 -8.02 -4.80 7.22
CA HIS A 1068 -6.79 -4.38 7.85
C HIS A 1068 -7.04 -3.35 8.95
N THR A 1069 -6.08 -3.24 9.87
CA THR A 1069 -5.98 -2.08 10.76
C THR A 1069 -5.71 -0.80 9.93
N PRO A 1070 -5.96 0.40 10.48
CA PRO A 1070 -5.62 1.65 9.79
C PRO A 1070 -4.15 1.69 9.38
N LEU A 1071 -3.89 1.85 8.07
CA LEU A 1071 -2.55 1.87 7.50
C LEU A 1071 -2.17 3.31 7.16
N ASN A 1072 -1.43 3.96 8.06
CA ASN A 1072 -1.14 5.39 7.97
C ASN A 1072 0.19 5.67 7.27
N LYS A 1073 1.16 4.78 7.42
CA LYS A 1073 2.48 4.90 6.79
C LYS A 1073 2.66 3.84 5.72
N GLN A 1074 3.51 4.14 4.73
CA GLN A 1074 3.88 3.18 3.71
C GLN A 1074 4.45 1.87 4.27
N ILE A 1075 5.24 1.96 5.33
CA ILE A 1075 5.80 0.77 5.99
C ILE A 1075 4.70 -0.14 6.55
N ASP A 1076 3.55 0.41 6.94
CA ASP A 1076 2.40 -0.35 7.43
C ASP A 1076 1.76 -1.15 6.29
N TYR A 1077 1.71 -0.61 5.06
CA TYR A 1077 1.26 -1.36 3.88
C TYR A 1077 2.19 -2.54 3.56
N VAL A 1078 3.50 -2.34 3.65
CA VAL A 1078 4.48 -3.42 3.40
C VAL A 1078 4.43 -4.48 4.52
N ASN A 1079 4.36 -4.04 5.78
CA ASN A 1079 4.32 -4.94 6.94
C ASN A 1079 3.01 -5.72 7.03
N SER A 1080 1.86 -5.08 6.79
CA SER A 1080 0.57 -5.76 6.75
C SER A 1080 0.50 -6.82 5.66
N MET A 1081 1.05 -6.54 4.47
CA MET A 1081 1.17 -7.52 3.40
C MET A 1081 2.11 -8.68 3.77
N ARG A 1082 3.26 -8.38 4.40
CA ARG A 1082 4.20 -9.41 4.89
C ARG A 1082 3.51 -10.32 5.92
N ALA A 1083 2.84 -9.73 6.91
CA ALA A 1083 2.12 -10.45 7.96
C ALA A 1083 1.00 -11.33 7.37
N ALA A 1084 0.21 -10.80 6.43
CA ALA A 1084 -0.84 -11.56 5.77
C ALA A 1084 -0.30 -12.74 4.93
N ARG A 1085 0.82 -12.54 4.21
CA ARG A 1085 1.47 -13.60 3.42
C ARG A 1085 2.11 -14.68 4.28
N GLU A 1086 2.77 -14.30 5.38
CA GLU A 1086 3.34 -15.23 6.34
C GLU A 1086 2.25 -16.02 7.08
N PHE A 1087 1.16 -15.35 7.46
CA PHE A 1087 0.00 -16.00 8.04
C PHE A 1087 -0.59 -17.04 7.08
N THR A 1088 -0.85 -16.65 5.83
CA THR A 1088 -1.45 -17.55 4.83
C THR A 1088 -0.52 -18.68 4.42
N SER A 1089 0.79 -18.48 4.29
CA SER A 1089 1.73 -19.57 3.99
C SER A 1089 1.76 -20.59 5.12
N ARG A 1090 1.88 -20.13 6.38
CA ARG A 1090 1.84 -20.99 7.57
C ARG A 1090 0.56 -21.82 7.65
N VAL A 1091 -0.60 -21.19 7.46
CA VAL A 1091 -1.90 -21.86 7.53
C VAL A 1091 -2.13 -22.78 6.32
N SER A 1092 -1.73 -22.35 5.12
CA SER A 1092 -1.75 -23.16 3.89
C SER A 1092 -0.93 -24.44 4.06
N ASP A 1093 0.28 -24.35 4.63
CA ASP A 1093 1.18 -25.49 4.83
C ASP A 1093 0.70 -26.43 5.93
N SER A 1094 0.08 -25.90 6.99
CA SER A 1094 -0.51 -26.68 8.09
C SER A 1094 -1.74 -27.47 7.61
N LEU A 1095 -2.68 -26.78 6.95
CA LEU A 1095 -3.96 -27.38 6.51
C LEU A 1095 -3.86 -28.13 5.19
N LYS A 1096 -2.77 -27.98 4.43
CA LYS A 1096 -2.60 -28.49 3.05
C LYS A 1096 -3.66 -27.96 2.07
N ILE A 1097 -4.04 -26.69 2.23
CA ILE A 1097 -5.04 -26.00 1.40
C ILE A 1097 -4.37 -24.84 0.67
N LYS A 1098 -4.67 -24.65 -0.62
CA LYS A 1098 -4.14 -23.51 -1.40
C LYS A 1098 -4.89 -22.23 -1.06
N ILE A 1099 -4.25 -21.38 -0.24
CA ILE A 1099 -4.82 -20.12 0.25
C ILE A 1099 -3.87 -18.97 -0.09
N PHE A 1100 -4.42 -17.82 -0.46
CA PHE A 1100 -3.64 -16.59 -0.60
C PHE A 1100 -4.46 -15.37 -0.14
N PRO A 1101 -3.78 -14.32 0.37
CA PRO A 1101 -4.44 -13.10 0.78
C PRO A 1101 -4.46 -12.11 -0.40
N TYR A 1102 -5.60 -11.48 -0.64
CA TYR A 1102 -5.78 -10.45 -1.66
C TYR A 1102 -6.25 -9.15 -1.03
N SER A 1103 -5.58 -8.05 -1.38
CA SER A 1103 -6.06 -6.69 -1.15
C SER A 1103 -5.64 -5.82 -2.33
N VAL A 1104 -6.39 -4.75 -2.61
CA VAL A 1104 -6.22 -3.90 -3.80
C VAL A 1104 -4.79 -3.36 -3.94
N PHE A 1105 -4.11 -3.06 -2.83
CA PHE A 1105 -2.78 -2.47 -2.85
C PHE A 1105 -1.63 -3.49 -2.98
N TYR A 1106 -1.84 -4.79 -2.74
CA TYR A 1106 -0.76 -5.79 -2.68
C TYR A 1106 0.10 -5.82 -3.96
N MET A 1107 -0.55 -5.65 -5.10
CA MET A 1107 0.08 -5.54 -6.42
C MET A 1107 1.23 -4.51 -6.45
N PHE A 1108 1.06 -3.36 -5.81
CA PHE A 1108 2.03 -2.25 -5.86
C PHE A 1108 3.13 -2.37 -4.80
N PHE A 1109 2.83 -2.99 -3.65
CA PHE A 1109 3.75 -3.05 -2.51
C PHE A 1109 4.57 -4.35 -2.44
N GLU A 1110 4.25 -5.38 -3.22
CA GLU A 1110 5.01 -6.64 -3.28
C GLU A 1110 6.51 -6.44 -3.51
N GLN A 1111 6.87 -5.52 -4.40
CA GLN A 1111 8.26 -5.22 -4.77
C GLN A 1111 9.15 -4.84 -3.58
N TYR A 1112 8.57 -4.24 -2.53
CA TYR A 1112 9.33 -3.75 -1.37
C TYR A 1112 9.72 -4.86 -0.40
N LEU A 1113 9.14 -6.07 -0.54
CA LEU A 1113 9.53 -7.23 0.26
C LEU A 1113 10.96 -7.67 -0.07
N ASP A 1114 11.35 -7.64 -1.34
CA ASP A 1114 12.64 -8.14 -1.85
C ASP A 1114 13.56 -7.02 -2.40
N ILE A 1115 13.21 -5.74 -2.19
CA ILE A 1115 13.92 -4.61 -2.80
C ILE A 1115 15.39 -4.53 -2.37
N TRP A 1116 15.70 -4.79 -1.09
CA TRP A 1116 17.08 -4.80 -0.57
C TRP A 1116 17.94 -5.87 -1.23
N ARG A 1117 17.40 -7.08 -1.36
CA ARG A 1117 18.09 -8.20 -2.03
C ARG A 1117 18.34 -7.86 -3.50
N THR A 1118 17.34 -7.29 -4.17
CA THR A 1118 17.43 -6.86 -5.57
C THR A 1118 18.47 -5.74 -5.74
N ALA A 1119 18.49 -4.75 -4.86
CA ALA A 1119 19.44 -3.65 -4.89
C ALA A 1119 20.89 -4.14 -4.75
N LEU A 1120 21.17 -4.97 -3.74
CA LEU A 1120 22.51 -5.50 -3.48
C LEU A 1120 23.02 -6.38 -4.62
N ILE A 1121 22.17 -7.24 -5.19
CA ILE A 1121 22.54 -8.09 -6.34
C ILE A 1121 22.87 -7.24 -7.55
N ASN A 1122 22.00 -6.29 -7.92
CA ASN A 1122 22.23 -5.44 -9.09
C ASN A 1122 23.48 -4.56 -8.92
N LEU A 1123 23.71 -4.01 -7.73
CA LEU A 1123 24.89 -3.23 -7.45
C LEU A 1123 26.18 -4.07 -7.54
N ALA A 1124 26.17 -5.28 -6.98
CA ALA A 1124 27.32 -6.19 -7.05
C ALA A 1124 27.63 -6.59 -8.50
N ILE A 1125 26.61 -6.87 -9.32
CA ILE A 1125 26.78 -7.19 -10.74
C ILE A 1125 27.32 -5.98 -11.51
N ALA A 1126 26.78 -4.77 -11.27
CA ALA A 1126 27.23 -3.55 -11.94
C ALA A 1126 28.71 -3.24 -11.63
N ILE A 1127 29.07 -3.25 -10.35
CA ILE A 1127 30.46 -3.05 -9.90
C ILE A 1127 31.38 -4.14 -10.48
N GLY A 1128 30.94 -5.40 -10.49
CA GLY A 1128 31.68 -6.51 -11.09
C GLY A 1128 31.89 -6.36 -12.60
N ALA A 1129 30.87 -5.93 -13.34
CA ALA A 1129 30.94 -5.70 -14.79
C ALA A 1129 31.95 -4.59 -15.12
N VAL A 1130 31.90 -3.48 -14.37
CA VAL A 1130 32.86 -2.38 -14.50
C VAL A 1130 34.29 -2.85 -14.19
N PHE A 1131 34.48 -3.63 -13.13
CA PHE A 1131 35.79 -4.19 -12.80
C PHE A 1131 36.36 -5.05 -13.92
N ILE A 1132 35.54 -5.91 -14.53
CA ILE A 1132 35.96 -6.74 -15.67
C ILE A 1132 36.40 -5.87 -16.85
N VAL A 1133 35.63 -4.85 -17.20
CA VAL A 1133 35.98 -3.93 -18.30
C VAL A 1133 37.27 -3.17 -18.01
N CYS A 1134 37.43 -2.63 -16.80
CA CYS A 1134 38.67 -1.98 -16.38
C CYS A 1134 39.86 -2.94 -16.44
N LEU A 1135 39.69 -4.19 -15.98
CA LEU A 1135 40.74 -5.21 -16.00
C LEU A 1135 41.17 -5.57 -17.42
N VAL A 1136 40.22 -5.76 -18.34
CA VAL A 1136 40.49 -6.10 -19.73
C VAL A 1136 41.25 -4.96 -20.43
N ILE A 1137 40.79 -3.72 -20.27
CA ILE A 1137 41.37 -2.57 -20.99
C ILE A 1137 42.71 -2.14 -20.38
N THR A 1138 42.84 -2.07 -19.05
CA THR A 1138 44.09 -1.64 -18.40
C THR A 1138 45.13 -2.77 -18.31
N CYS A 1139 44.72 -4.05 -18.38
CA CYS A 1139 45.54 -5.25 -18.14
C CYS A 1139 46.31 -5.22 -16.79
N SER A 1140 45.86 -4.40 -15.83
CA SER A 1140 46.50 -4.25 -14.52
C SER A 1140 45.49 -4.55 -13.41
N LEU A 1141 45.69 -5.65 -12.70
CA LEU A 1141 44.85 -6.03 -11.56
C LEU A 1141 44.85 -4.93 -10.48
N TRP A 1142 45.98 -4.26 -10.26
CA TRP A 1142 46.11 -3.22 -9.23
C TRP A 1142 45.35 -1.95 -9.58
N SER A 1143 45.48 -1.45 -10.81
CA SER A 1143 44.78 -0.23 -11.25
C SER A 1143 43.27 -0.44 -11.20
N SER A 1144 42.80 -1.59 -11.68
CA SER A 1144 41.38 -1.95 -11.62
C SER A 1144 40.87 -2.18 -10.20
N ALA A 1145 41.67 -2.76 -9.30
CA ALA A 1145 41.29 -2.95 -7.91
C ALA A 1145 41.16 -1.61 -7.14
N ILE A 1146 42.02 -0.63 -7.44
CA ILE A 1146 41.90 0.72 -6.84
C ILE A 1146 40.62 1.40 -7.33
N ILE A 1147 40.36 1.38 -8.65
CA ILE A 1147 39.10 1.93 -9.19
C ILE A 1147 37.89 1.26 -8.53
N LEU A 1148 37.90 -0.07 -8.42
CA LEU A 1148 36.85 -0.85 -7.75
C LEU A 1148 36.63 -0.40 -6.30
N LEU A 1149 37.71 -0.23 -5.53
CA LEU A 1149 37.65 0.24 -4.14
C LEU A 1149 37.00 1.62 -4.04
N VAL A 1150 37.44 2.56 -4.89
CA VAL A 1150 36.91 3.94 -4.91
C VAL A 1150 35.43 3.94 -5.31
N LEU A 1151 35.04 3.18 -6.32
CA LEU A 1151 33.64 3.04 -6.73
C LEU A 1151 32.76 2.47 -5.60
N ALA A 1152 33.25 1.45 -4.90
CA ALA A 1152 32.54 0.88 -3.76
C ALA A 1152 32.38 1.91 -2.63
N MET A 1153 33.41 2.72 -2.34
CA MET A 1153 33.33 3.80 -1.35
C MET A 1153 32.31 4.87 -1.77
N ILE A 1154 32.32 5.31 -3.03
CA ILE A 1154 31.36 6.31 -3.54
C ILE A 1154 29.92 5.83 -3.36
N VAL A 1155 29.63 4.55 -3.67
CA VAL A 1155 28.26 4.02 -3.55
C VAL A 1155 27.83 3.90 -2.09
N VAL A 1156 28.72 3.42 -1.22
CA VAL A 1156 28.43 3.35 0.22
C VAL A 1156 28.19 4.74 0.80
N ASP A 1157 28.98 5.73 0.41
CA ASP A 1157 28.80 7.11 0.82
C ASP A 1157 27.50 7.72 0.28
N LEU A 1158 27.14 7.40 -0.97
CA LEU A 1158 25.87 7.83 -1.55
C LEU A 1158 24.68 7.24 -0.78
N MET A 1159 24.73 5.97 -0.39
CA MET A 1159 23.72 5.35 0.48
C MET A 1159 23.68 6.01 1.87
N GLY A 1160 24.85 6.37 2.44
CA GLY A 1160 24.93 7.13 3.68
C GLY A 1160 24.25 8.49 3.60
N VAL A 1161 24.47 9.23 2.50
CA VAL A 1161 23.80 10.52 2.23
C VAL A 1161 22.30 10.34 2.00
N MET A 1162 21.87 9.28 1.31
CA MET A 1162 20.44 8.96 1.16
C MET A 1162 19.75 8.82 2.52
N ALA A 1163 20.41 8.19 3.50
CA ALA A 1163 19.89 8.08 4.86
C ALA A 1163 19.79 9.43 5.59
N ILE A 1164 20.74 10.35 5.36
CA ILE A 1164 20.72 11.70 5.96
C ILE A 1164 19.61 12.56 5.35
N LEU A 1165 19.38 12.43 4.05
CA LEU A 1165 18.36 13.17 3.31
C LEU A 1165 16.95 12.53 3.41
N ASN A 1166 16.80 11.45 4.19
CA ASN A 1166 15.55 10.66 4.31
C ASN A 1166 15.00 10.17 2.95
N ILE A 1167 15.90 9.82 2.01
CA ILE A 1167 15.52 9.26 0.72
C ILE A 1167 15.25 7.76 0.88
N GLN A 1168 14.05 7.32 0.53
CA GLN A 1168 13.63 5.93 0.67
C GLN A 1168 14.23 5.02 -0.42
N LEU A 1169 14.37 3.74 -0.09
CA LEU A 1169 14.81 2.71 -1.04
C LEU A 1169 13.62 2.17 -1.83
N ASN A 1170 13.59 2.50 -3.11
CA ASN A 1170 12.65 1.99 -4.10
C ASN A 1170 13.40 1.71 -5.40
N ALA A 1171 12.71 1.19 -6.41
CA ALA A 1171 13.41 0.82 -7.64
C ALA A 1171 13.89 2.04 -8.48
N LEU A 1172 13.35 3.26 -8.28
CA LEU A 1172 13.95 4.46 -8.88
C LEU A 1172 15.30 4.77 -8.23
N SER A 1173 15.39 4.75 -6.90
CA SER A 1173 16.66 4.96 -6.21
C SER A 1173 17.66 3.83 -6.48
N VAL A 1174 17.22 2.58 -6.67
CA VAL A 1174 18.10 1.48 -7.13
C VAL A 1174 18.67 1.73 -8.52
N VAL A 1175 17.86 2.19 -9.48
CA VAL A 1175 18.36 2.58 -10.82
C VAL A 1175 19.37 3.71 -10.69
N ASN A 1176 19.08 4.73 -9.88
CA ASN A 1176 19.99 5.86 -9.68
C ASN A 1176 21.30 5.45 -8.99
N LEU A 1177 21.28 4.47 -8.09
CA LEU A 1177 22.48 3.87 -7.50
C LEU A 1177 23.31 3.08 -8.53
N VAL A 1178 22.67 2.30 -9.40
CA VAL A 1178 23.38 1.57 -10.48
C VAL A 1178 23.97 2.55 -11.49
N MET A 1179 23.22 3.59 -11.85
CA MET A 1179 23.69 4.68 -12.70
C MET A 1179 24.85 5.45 -12.07
N ALA A 1180 24.81 5.67 -10.75
CA ALA A 1180 25.90 6.30 -10.02
C ALA A 1180 27.22 5.55 -10.18
N VAL A 1181 27.20 4.21 -10.26
CA VAL A 1181 28.41 3.42 -10.58
C VAL A 1181 28.98 3.80 -11.94
N GLY A 1182 28.13 3.90 -12.97
CA GLY A 1182 28.56 4.29 -14.33
C GLY A 1182 29.18 5.68 -14.37
N ILE A 1183 28.47 6.68 -13.84
CA ILE A 1183 28.93 8.07 -13.82
C ILE A 1183 30.19 8.26 -12.94
N ALA A 1184 30.31 7.50 -11.85
CA ALA A 1184 31.49 7.56 -10.97
C ALA A 1184 32.77 7.06 -11.65
N VAL A 1185 32.65 6.15 -12.63
CA VAL A 1185 33.79 5.61 -13.40
C VAL A 1185 34.50 6.72 -14.18
N GLU A 1186 33.77 7.68 -14.72
CA GLU A 1186 34.35 8.78 -15.51
C GLU A 1186 35.35 9.62 -14.70
N PHE A 1187 35.01 9.92 -13.43
CA PHE A 1187 35.91 10.66 -12.54
C PHE A 1187 37.22 9.90 -12.26
N CYS A 1188 37.17 8.56 -12.26
CA CYS A 1188 38.29 7.73 -11.87
C CYS A 1188 39.19 7.34 -13.07
N VAL A 1189 38.58 6.86 -14.14
CA VAL A 1189 39.28 6.23 -15.26
C VAL A 1189 40.24 7.19 -15.98
N HIS A 1190 39.83 8.44 -16.22
CA HIS A 1190 40.68 9.41 -16.91
C HIS A 1190 41.96 9.73 -16.13
N ILE A 1191 41.86 9.86 -14.81
CA ILE A 1191 43.00 10.12 -13.93
C ILE A 1191 43.89 8.88 -13.83
N THR A 1192 43.31 7.68 -13.64
CA THR A 1192 44.06 6.43 -13.57
C THR A 1192 44.78 6.11 -14.89
N HIS A 1193 44.15 6.38 -16.04
CA HIS A 1193 44.77 6.22 -17.35
C HIS A 1193 45.96 7.18 -17.51
N ALA A 1194 45.78 8.47 -17.20
CA ALA A 1194 46.86 9.45 -17.25
C ALA A 1194 48.03 9.11 -16.31
N PHE A 1195 47.72 8.57 -15.12
CA PHE A 1195 48.74 8.05 -14.20
C PHE A 1195 49.46 6.84 -14.77
N SER A 1196 48.75 5.92 -15.44
CA SER A 1196 49.31 4.69 -16.00
C SER A 1196 50.26 4.96 -17.17
N VAL A 1197 50.01 6.02 -17.96
CA VAL A 1197 50.81 6.41 -19.13
C VAL A 1197 51.99 7.32 -18.76
N SER A 1198 51.95 8.04 -17.63
CA SER A 1198 53.02 8.95 -17.21
C SER A 1198 54.28 8.24 -16.69
N SER A 1199 55.44 8.88 -16.85
CA SER A 1199 56.75 8.33 -16.50
C SER A 1199 57.34 8.96 -15.23
N GLY A 1200 58.09 8.17 -14.43
CA GLY A 1200 58.80 8.64 -13.23
C GLY A 1200 58.31 8.01 -11.92
N ASP A 1201 58.72 8.59 -10.79
CA ASP A 1201 58.30 8.16 -9.45
C ASP A 1201 56.80 8.34 -9.23
N ARG A 1202 56.19 7.55 -8.32
CA ARG A 1202 54.74 7.60 -8.03
C ARG A 1202 54.22 9.02 -7.75
N ASN A 1203 54.95 9.82 -6.97
CA ASN A 1203 54.58 11.21 -6.69
C ASN A 1203 54.67 12.12 -7.93
N GLN A 1204 55.64 11.86 -8.82
CA GLN A 1204 55.80 12.64 -10.04
C GLN A 1204 54.70 12.31 -11.06
N ARG A 1205 54.41 11.01 -11.23
CA ARG A 1205 53.32 10.50 -12.07
C ARG A 1205 51.96 11.04 -11.62
N MET A 1206 51.72 11.10 -10.31
CA MET A 1206 50.52 11.71 -9.73
C MET A 1206 50.40 13.19 -10.08
N LYS A 1207 51.48 13.97 -9.90
CA LYS A 1207 51.48 15.41 -10.23
C LYS A 1207 51.23 15.66 -11.72
N GLU A 1208 51.84 14.85 -12.57
CA GLU A 1208 51.68 14.93 -14.02
C GLU A 1208 50.25 14.55 -14.46
N ALA A 1209 49.70 13.46 -13.92
CA ALA A 1209 48.33 13.04 -14.21
C ALA A 1209 47.29 14.10 -13.79
N LEU A 1210 47.45 14.69 -12.59
CA LEU A 1210 46.54 15.72 -12.09
C LEU A 1210 46.72 17.06 -12.83
N GLY A 1211 47.95 17.41 -13.20
CA GLY A 1211 48.24 18.62 -13.98
C GLY A 1211 47.75 18.55 -15.43
N THR A 1212 47.73 17.36 -16.03
CA THR A 1212 47.26 17.14 -17.41
C THR A 1212 45.76 16.92 -17.46
N MET A 1213 45.21 15.92 -16.76
CA MET A 1213 43.79 15.57 -16.86
C MET A 1213 42.90 16.23 -15.80
N GLY A 1214 43.42 16.63 -14.64
CA GLY A 1214 42.60 17.16 -13.55
C GLY A 1214 41.78 18.40 -13.92
N ALA A 1215 42.34 19.32 -14.72
CA ALA A 1215 41.61 20.48 -15.21
C ALA A 1215 40.52 20.12 -16.24
N SER A 1216 40.74 19.08 -17.06
CA SER A 1216 39.72 18.58 -17.99
C SER A 1216 38.59 17.90 -17.26
N VAL A 1217 38.90 17.08 -16.24
CA VAL A 1217 37.89 16.39 -15.42
C VAL A 1217 37.08 17.40 -14.61
N PHE A 1218 37.71 18.38 -13.97
CA PHE A 1218 36.96 19.39 -13.21
C PHE A 1218 36.06 20.27 -14.09
N SER A 1219 36.59 20.83 -15.18
CA SER A 1219 35.81 21.71 -16.04
C SER A 1219 34.83 20.96 -16.94
N GLY A 1220 35.23 19.77 -17.39
CA GLY A 1220 34.51 19.00 -18.39
C GLY A 1220 33.56 17.97 -17.80
N ILE A 1221 33.69 17.55 -16.54
CA ILE A 1221 32.83 16.54 -15.89
C ILE A 1221 32.14 17.13 -14.65
N THR A 1222 32.89 17.75 -13.73
CA THR A 1222 32.30 18.25 -12.47
C THR A 1222 31.37 19.44 -12.71
N LEU A 1223 31.83 20.46 -13.43
CA LEU A 1223 31.04 21.68 -13.65
C LEU A 1223 29.87 21.48 -14.61
N THR A 1224 30.03 20.69 -15.67
CA THR A 1224 28.96 20.32 -16.62
C THR A 1224 27.81 19.66 -15.89
N LYS A 1225 28.09 18.62 -15.09
CA LYS A 1225 27.08 17.92 -14.30
C LYS A 1225 26.46 18.79 -13.22
N LEU A 1226 27.25 19.61 -12.53
CA LEU A 1226 26.73 20.52 -11.51
C LEU A 1226 25.72 21.52 -12.11
N VAL A 1227 26.05 22.13 -13.25
CA VAL A 1227 25.15 23.07 -13.94
C VAL A 1227 23.88 22.35 -14.40
N GLY A 1228 24.00 21.16 -14.99
CA GLY A 1228 22.84 20.38 -15.40
C GLY A 1228 21.93 20.04 -14.22
N VAL A 1229 22.50 19.52 -13.13
CA VAL A 1229 21.74 19.08 -11.95
C VAL A 1229 21.05 20.25 -11.25
N ILE A 1230 21.69 21.43 -11.17
CA ILE A 1230 21.07 22.62 -10.54
C ILE A 1230 19.75 23.01 -11.19
N VAL A 1231 19.57 22.79 -12.51
CA VAL A 1231 18.30 23.12 -13.17
C VAL A 1231 17.15 22.24 -12.67
N LEU A 1232 17.42 20.98 -12.29
CA LEU A 1232 16.42 20.07 -11.74
C LEU A 1232 15.86 20.55 -10.39
N CYS A 1233 16.59 21.42 -9.67
CA CYS A 1233 16.10 22.04 -8.44
C CYS A 1233 14.82 22.88 -8.66
N PHE A 1234 14.60 23.36 -9.89
CA PHE A 1234 13.44 24.17 -10.25
C PHE A 1234 12.27 23.36 -10.85
N SER A 1235 12.38 22.02 -10.89
CA SER A 1235 11.24 21.17 -11.26
C SER A 1235 10.10 21.33 -10.27
N ARG A 1236 8.85 21.28 -10.77
CA ARG A 1236 7.64 21.33 -9.93
C ARG A 1236 7.33 19.99 -9.27
N THR A 1237 7.95 18.94 -9.75
CA THR A 1237 7.69 17.55 -9.38
C THR A 1237 8.61 17.10 -8.26
N GLU A 1238 8.02 16.51 -7.23
CA GLU A 1238 8.75 16.16 -6.03
C GLU A 1238 9.65 14.92 -6.22
N VAL A 1239 9.24 13.95 -7.05
CA VAL A 1239 10.09 12.83 -7.48
C VAL A 1239 11.41 13.33 -8.07
N PHE A 1240 11.37 14.32 -8.98
CA PHE A 1240 12.57 14.87 -9.61
C PHE A 1240 13.45 15.61 -8.62
N VAL A 1241 12.86 16.37 -7.72
CA VAL A 1241 13.63 17.10 -6.70
C VAL A 1241 14.30 16.14 -5.71
N VAL A 1242 13.58 15.13 -5.21
CA VAL A 1242 14.09 14.22 -4.17
C VAL A 1242 14.97 13.12 -4.75
N TYR A 1243 14.52 12.38 -5.76
CA TYR A 1243 15.23 11.19 -6.25
C TYR A 1243 16.27 11.48 -7.32
N TYR A 1244 16.15 12.57 -8.08
CA TYR A 1244 17.09 12.91 -9.15
C TYR A 1244 18.02 14.06 -8.74
N PHE A 1245 17.49 15.24 -8.40
CA PHE A 1245 18.30 16.40 -8.03
C PHE A 1245 19.17 16.14 -6.80
N GLN A 1246 18.58 15.74 -5.65
CA GLN A 1246 19.37 15.53 -4.43
C GLN A 1246 20.38 14.38 -4.57
N MET A 1247 19.97 13.24 -5.16
CA MET A 1247 20.87 12.10 -5.36
C MET A 1247 22.00 12.43 -6.35
N TYR A 1248 21.72 13.09 -7.48
CA TYR A 1248 22.77 13.45 -8.45
C TYR A 1248 23.68 14.56 -7.94
N LEU A 1249 23.16 15.52 -7.16
CA LEU A 1249 23.99 16.52 -6.51
C LEU A 1249 24.98 15.85 -5.55
N ALA A 1250 24.50 14.92 -4.72
CA ALA A 1250 25.35 14.13 -3.84
C ALA A 1250 26.38 13.31 -4.64
N LEU A 1251 25.97 12.64 -5.71
CA LEU A 1251 26.86 11.88 -6.59
C LEU A 1251 27.97 12.75 -7.21
N VAL A 1252 27.64 13.92 -7.74
CA VAL A 1252 28.63 14.81 -8.39
C VAL A 1252 29.64 15.33 -7.37
N LEU A 1253 29.19 15.69 -6.17
CA LEU A 1253 30.07 16.15 -5.09
C LEU A 1253 30.97 15.02 -4.58
N LEU A 1254 30.41 13.82 -4.34
CA LEU A 1254 31.16 12.65 -3.91
C LEU A 1254 32.14 12.20 -5.00
N GLY A 1255 31.71 12.14 -6.26
CA GLY A 1255 32.57 11.80 -7.40
C GLY A 1255 33.73 12.76 -7.58
N PHE A 1256 33.50 14.07 -7.41
CA PHE A 1256 34.56 15.09 -7.39
C PHE A 1256 35.56 14.85 -6.25
N LEU A 1257 35.08 14.67 -5.02
CA LEU A 1257 35.92 14.46 -3.84
C LEU A 1257 36.75 13.17 -3.96
N HIS A 1258 36.11 12.05 -4.32
CA HIS A 1258 36.78 10.77 -4.47
C HIS A 1258 37.74 10.75 -5.68
N GLY A 1259 37.35 11.30 -6.82
CA GLY A 1259 38.15 11.26 -8.05
C GLY A 1259 39.34 12.23 -8.08
N LEU A 1260 39.23 13.43 -7.50
CA LEU A 1260 40.28 14.46 -7.56
C LEU A 1260 41.04 14.67 -6.23
N VAL A 1261 40.61 14.04 -5.13
CA VAL A 1261 41.29 14.13 -3.82
C VAL A 1261 41.74 12.76 -3.34
N PHE A 1262 40.85 11.77 -3.25
CA PHE A 1262 41.19 10.45 -2.69
C PHE A 1262 42.00 9.59 -3.68
N LEU A 1263 41.55 9.46 -4.93
CA LEU A 1263 42.18 8.62 -5.95
C LEU A 1263 43.65 8.99 -6.26
N PRO A 1264 44.07 10.27 -6.31
CA PRO A 1264 45.48 10.60 -6.49
C PRO A 1264 46.37 10.22 -5.29
N VAL A 1265 45.78 10.08 -4.10
CA VAL A 1265 46.50 9.76 -2.85
C VAL A 1265 46.66 8.26 -2.65
N SER A 1266 45.63 7.48 -3.00
CA SER A 1266 45.61 6.01 -2.99
C SER A 1266 46.60 5.42 -4.00
#